data_AF-A0A0K0JES4-F1
#
_entry.id   AF-A0A0K0JES4-F1
#
_cell.length_a   1.000
_cell.length_b   1.000
_cell.length_c   1.000
_cell.angle_alpha   90.00
_cell.angle_beta   90.00
_cell.angle_gamma   90.00
#
_symmetry.space_group_name_H-M   'P 1'
#
loop_
_entity.id
_entity.type
_entity.pdbx_description
1 polymer ?
#
loop_
_entity_poly.entity_id
_entity_poly.type
_entity_poly.pdbx_seq_one_letter_code
_entity_poly.pdbx_strand_id
1 'polypeptide(L)'
;MLYVKKQRLLQAVLFFFLSLTVNGLGRIYEYQRYDGWFNNLANPHWGTVGSHLHRDAPSRYEDGVYMLNNNLPSARAISELVFKGPSGIPNKRNVTTMLAFFSQVIAYEIMQSTLVSCPLEMHKIPVPRCDAIFDAQCMGKTEIPFVRAKYDKKTGHGFNAPREQMNERTSWIDASFLYSTQEPWVAALRAWNNGSLLEGPMKDYPPLNGPRIPLINPAPPQIHRLMNPERLFMLGDPRTNENPGLLSLGLILYRWHNIQAKRIQEEHPNWTDEEVFQGARRWVIATLQKITLYDFLPVMLADEKAIPPYEKYKPLVPPGISHAFATAAFRFPHTIVPPALLLRKRTNGKCEFRDEVGGYPALRLCQNWWNAQDIVQEYSVDEIVLGMASQIAEGEDAIVVEDLRDFVFGPMHFTRLDVVSSSIMRGRDNGLPPYNELRQSYNLPIKDWVTINPVMYKEKPKIFHELEKLYEGDISKLDAYVGGMLETNGEGPGELFRAIILDQFLRLRDGDRFWFENTWNGIFTEEEIEQIHSTTLRDIIRETTFIDEHELQENVFLWRAGDPCGQPFQVNTSGLEPCIPFMRFDHFTGNEVTFIFSCIALGIIPLICIGIGYMLIQRRKKLGGDMEPCIKKLFLESTNSSNIRSELIKKNSEKEKLHLSAIEWLSKNYCRSVILIVDVTPLIRLEKPGGGLLRCLDFSNVNFVNVVVSDLNSCTCPFVMISIPKHYDLVVRLNSECQCAQFLCVLSNVLNRTSKQLVIRRCPNSYIIETAETSERRQEKLDHFFREAYARSFNISQLSEDISAVLHESVSQEVLGTAITKAEMADALGMRENDLFVERMFACMTKEDPNQHITFLKFLSVVTRFVRGSLRDKLGLLFDMCDREGQGRVHKKEFCDFVKSLNVTVGVKIEEAIQDGVIDKVLQQSGISMDCKFLSYKDFEAIFSNVDDIRHPIGMHMRGVKLKFNLDETESMNSFAIQNEEIGCVHISWYLSTISYLETYRQHIVIIFFFTAINLLLFSERFWHYRYETEHRDLRRVMGVGIAVTRGAAASLSFCMGLILITVCQNIITLLRETPFREYLPLDSAIAFHKLVAMTAGFWATVHTVGHCINFYHVATQSQDGLQCLFQEAVFGSNFLPSISYWLYGTTTGITGILLVALMSITYVFSTPAIMREAYHAFKITHLLNILIYAVTVLHGLPKLLDSPKFLYYVAGPIALFVIDRIIGMRQQYKRLQILSGAILPSDIIYIQFKRPNSFRFRSGQWVRISCPAFSCTFNELHAFSLASAPQASTLELYIKAVGPWTWNLRNQIALLHLHGPYGDGNQDWRNFEIAVLIGGGIGVTPYASILTDLVTEKMSGRYTNVKCEKVYFIWVCSTHKNYEWFIEVLHNVEELDKEDLLEIHIFVTQFFHKFDLRTTMLYICEKHFRSDSNGRSMFTGLNAVNHFGRPNFEALFKFIQNKHRDVQAVGVFSCGPNSINKEIRKACREVNRVRSAASFCHRFETF
;
A
#
# COMPACT_ATOMS: atom_id res chain seq x y z
N MET A 1 34.47 -18.63 -21.27
CA MET A 1 35.79 -19.32 -21.15
C MET A 1 35.73 -20.63 -20.35
N LEU A 2 35.12 -20.67 -19.17
CA LEU A 2 34.93 -21.90 -18.37
C LEU A 2 34.11 -22.99 -19.08
N TYR A 3 33.10 -22.60 -19.86
CA TYR A 3 32.28 -23.54 -20.64
C TYR A 3 33.11 -24.28 -21.72
N VAL A 4 33.96 -23.55 -22.44
CA VAL A 4 34.86 -24.10 -23.47
C VAL A 4 35.93 -25.01 -22.87
N LYS A 5 36.49 -24.68 -21.70
CA LYS A 5 37.43 -25.57 -20.98
C LYS A 5 36.75 -26.84 -20.48
N LYS A 6 35.51 -26.76 -19.97
CA LYS A 6 34.72 -27.96 -19.59
C LYS A 6 34.43 -28.84 -20.80
N GLN A 7 34.06 -28.25 -21.93
CA GLN A 7 33.79 -28.99 -23.17
C GLN A 7 35.03 -29.71 -23.69
N ARG A 8 36.20 -29.05 -23.66
CA ARG A 8 37.48 -29.69 -24.04
C ARG A 8 37.92 -30.77 -23.06
N LEU A 9 37.71 -30.60 -21.75
CA LEU A 9 38.03 -31.63 -20.76
C LEU A 9 37.07 -32.82 -20.88
N LEU A 10 35.78 -32.57 -21.11
CA LEU A 10 34.79 -33.63 -21.35
C LEU A 10 35.08 -34.35 -22.67
N GLN A 11 35.47 -33.64 -23.73
CA GLN A 11 35.92 -34.22 -24.99
C GLN A 11 37.19 -35.04 -24.82
N ALA A 12 38.15 -34.59 -24.02
CA ALA A 12 39.38 -35.34 -23.74
C ALA A 12 39.10 -36.61 -22.91
N VAL A 13 38.20 -36.53 -21.92
CA VAL A 13 37.77 -37.69 -21.12
C VAL A 13 36.96 -38.66 -21.98
N LEU A 14 36.06 -38.16 -22.84
CA LEU A 14 35.37 -38.99 -23.83
C LEU A 14 36.36 -39.63 -24.80
N PHE A 15 37.33 -38.88 -25.34
CA PHE A 15 38.36 -39.44 -26.24
C PHE A 15 39.17 -40.52 -25.55
N PHE A 16 39.51 -40.35 -24.27
CA PHE A 16 40.25 -41.35 -23.50
C PHE A 16 39.42 -42.61 -23.27
N PHE A 17 38.15 -42.49 -22.89
CA PHE A 17 37.23 -43.63 -22.74
C PHE A 17 36.90 -44.30 -24.07
N LEU A 18 36.67 -43.54 -25.14
CA LEU A 18 36.43 -44.05 -26.48
C LEU A 18 37.66 -44.78 -27.02
N SER A 19 38.88 -44.28 -26.77
CA SER A 19 40.14 -44.93 -27.20
C SER A 19 40.36 -46.30 -26.55
N LEU A 20 39.80 -46.53 -25.37
CA LEU A 20 39.88 -47.80 -24.64
C LEU A 20 38.77 -48.80 -25.03
N THR A 21 37.72 -48.36 -25.76
CA THR A 21 36.61 -49.21 -26.23
C THR A 21 36.63 -49.47 -27.75
N VAL A 22 37.62 -48.94 -28.50
CA VAL A 22 37.65 -48.99 -29.98
C VAL A 22 37.69 -50.42 -30.55
N ASN A 23 38.13 -51.43 -29.81
CA ASN A 23 38.22 -52.81 -30.32
C ASN A 23 36.89 -53.60 -30.30
N GLY A 24 35.74 -52.94 -30.11
CA GLY A 24 34.42 -53.59 -30.08
C GLY A 24 33.31 -52.93 -30.91
N LEU A 25 33.60 -51.93 -31.74
CA LEU A 25 32.58 -51.16 -32.45
C LEU A 25 32.29 -51.72 -33.85
N GLY A 26 31.32 -52.64 -33.93
CA GLY A 26 30.67 -53.02 -35.18
C GLY A 26 29.93 -51.83 -35.81
N ARG A 27 30.05 -51.69 -37.15
CA ARG A 27 29.40 -50.73 -38.07
C ARG A 27 28.70 -49.53 -37.41
N ILE A 28 29.44 -48.45 -37.13
CA ILE A 28 28.85 -47.16 -36.72
C ILE A 28 28.55 -46.32 -37.96
N TYR A 29 27.34 -46.41 -38.50
CA TYR A 29 26.84 -45.36 -39.41
C TYR A 29 26.41 -44.15 -38.57
N GLU A 30 26.59 -42.94 -39.11
CA GLU A 30 26.11 -41.72 -38.45
C GLU A 30 24.59 -41.61 -38.62
N TYR A 31 23.83 -41.62 -37.53
CA TYR A 31 22.39 -41.35 -37.59
C TYR A 31 22.16 -39.86 -37.89
N GLN A 32 21.40 -39.56 -38.96
CA GLN A 32 20.91 -38.20 -39.22
C GLN A 32 20.07 -37.73 -38.03
N ARG A 33 20.35 -36.52 -37.58
CA ARG A 33 19.62 -35.88 -36.48
C ARG A 33 18.20 -35.49 -36.90
N TYR A 34 17.32 -35.26 -35.93
CA TYR A 34 15.95 -34.80 -36.17
C TYR A 34 15.87 -33.28 -36.43
N ASP A 35 16.84 -32.51 -35.94
CA ASP A 35 16.86 -31.05 -36.00
C ASP A 35 17.60 -30.48 -37.23
N GLY A 36 18.06 -31.37 -38.12
CA GLY A 36 18.81 -31.06 -39.34
C GLY A 36 20.27 -30.64 -39.12
N TRP A 37 20.75 -30.55 -37.87
CA TRP A 37 22.11 -30.10 -37.58
C TRP A 37 23.17 -31.06 -38.10
N PHE A 38 24.34 -30.51 -38.43
CA PHE A 38 25.51 -31.25 -38.92
C PHE A 38 25.31 -32.02 -40.22
N ASN A 39 24.22 -31.80 -40.96
CA ASN A 39 24.06 -32.34 -42.31
C ASN A 39 25.20 -31.85 -43.22
N ASN A 40 25.42 -30.54 -43.27
CA ASN A 40 26.59 -29.98 -43.93
C ASN A 40 27.78 -29.89 -42.95
N LEU A 41 28.94 -30.41 -43.34
CA LEU A 41 30.14 -30.46 -42.49
C LEU A 41 30.78 -29.06 -42.27
N ALA A 42 30.72 -28.18 -43.27
CA ALA A 42 31.31 -26.84 -43.20
C ALA A 42 30.35 -25.81 -42.58
N ASN A 43 29.06 -25.94 -42.89
CA ASN A 43 27.99 -25.06 -42.42
C ASN A 43 26.94 -25.87 -41.64
N PRO A 44 27.23 -26.28 -40.39
CA PRO A 44 26.37 -27.21 -39.65
C PRO A 44 24.98 -26.68 -39.30
N HIS A 45 24.74 -25.37 -39.49
CA HIS A 45 23.48 -24.66 -39.27
C HIS A 45 22.62 -24.55 -40.54
N TRP A 46 23.10 -25.01 -41.69
CA TRP A 46 22.32 -24.98 -42.92
C TRP A 46 21.21 -26.04 -42.92
N GLY A 47 20.00 -25.63 -43.27
CA GLY A 47 18.84 -26.51 -43.33
C GLY A 47 18.31 -26.97 -41.97
N THR A 48 18.81 -26.40 -40.87
CA THR A 48 18.37 -26.76 -39.51
C THR A 48 17.07 -26.06 -39.14
N VAL A 49 16.38 -26.60 -38.14
CA VAL A 49 15.29 -25.87 -37.47
C VAL A 49 15.79 -24.55 -36.93
N GLY A 50 15.03 -23.48 -37.17
CA GLY A 50 15.34 -22.12 -36.75
C GLY A 50 16.42 -21.43 -37.59
N SER A 51 16.86 -22.01 -38.70
CA SER A 51 17.68 -21.29 -39.68
C SER A 51 16.83 -20.25 -40.42
N HIS A 52 17.45 -19.17 -40.89
CA HIS A 52 16.74 -18.20 -41.75
C HIS A 52 16.45 -18.81 -43.12
N LEU A 53 15.40 -18.31 -43.77
CA LEU A 53 15.15 -18.61 -45.18
C LEU A 53 16.29 -18.06 -46.06
N HIS A 54 16.54 -18.73 -47.16
CA HIS A 54 17.54 -18.33 -48.15
C HIS A 54 17.00 -17.20 -49.04
N ARG A 55 17.87 -16.24 -49.41
CA ARG A 55 17.52 -15.17 -50.36
C ARG A 55 18.19 -15.38 -51.70
N ASP A 56 17.38 -15.64 -52.71
CA ASP A 56 17.81 -15.66 -54.12
C ASP A 56 17.96 -14.25 -54.69
N ALA A 57 17.30 -13.26 -54.06
CA ALA A 57 17.32 -11.86 -54.43
C ALA A 57 17.30 -10.94 -53.19
N PRO A 58 17.84 -9.71 -53.29
CA PRO A 58 17.83 -8.74 -52.19
C PRO A 58 16.40 -8.45 -51.69
N SER A 59 16.25 -8.19 -50.38
CA SER A 59 14.95 -7.84 -49.80
C SER A 59 14.42 -6.49 -50.29
N ARG A 60 13.12 -6.40 -50.56
CA ARG A 60 12.39 -5.17 -50.91
C ARG A 60 11.40 -4.80 -49.80
N TYR A 61 11.89 -4.14 -48.75
CA TYR A 61 11.09 -3.46 -47.73
C TYR A 61 10.98 -1.97 -48.03
N GLU A 62 9.91 -1.30 -47.55
CA GLU A 62 9.68 0.13 -47.80
C GLU A 62 10.79 1.00 -47.20
N ASP A 63 11.25 0.66 -46.00
CA ASP A 63 12.38 1.30 -45.31
C ASP A 63 13.73 0.63 -45.59
N GLY A 64 13.75 -0.39 -46.45
CA GLY A 64 14.93 -1.23 -46.71
C GLY A 64 15.33 -2.17 -45.56
N VAL A 65 14.54 -2.27 -44.48
CA VAL A 65 14.90 -3.09 -43.30
C VAL A 65 13.80 -4.08 -42.92
N TYR A 66 12.57 -3.62 -42.66
CA TYR A 66 11.50 -4.51 -42.20
C TYR A 66 10.07 -4.05 -42.51
N MET A 67 9.87 -2.79 -42.91
CA MET A 67 8.55 -2.19 -43.05
C MET A 67 7.84 -2.68 -44.32
N LEU A 68 6.60 -3.16 -44.19
CA LEU A 68 5.77 -3.56 -45.33
C LEU A 68 5.36 -2.33 -46.13
N ASN A 69 5.40 -2.44 -47.46
CA ASN A 69 4.96 -1.38 -48.36
C ASN A 69 3.42 -1.25 -48.34
N ASN A 70 2.93 -0.20 -47.67
CA ASN A 70 1.49 0.06 -47.56
C ASN A 70 0.88 0.75 -48.79
N ASN A 71 1.70 1.16 -49.76
CA ASN A 71 1.23 1.81 -50.99
C ASN A 71 0.78 0.79 -52.05
N LEU A 72 0.95 -0.51 -51.80
CA LEU A 72 0.48 -1.57 -52.69
C LEU A 72 -1.03 -1.81 -52.53
N PRO A 73 -1.72 -2.32 -53.57
CA PRO A 73 -3.16 -2.51 -53.52
C PRO A 73 -3.57 -3.50 -52.43
N SER A 74 -4.83 -3.42 -51.97
CA SER A 74 -5.34 -4.38 -51.00
C SER A 74 -5.22 -5.81 -51.53
N ALA A 75 -4.62 -6.69 -50.74
CA ALA A 75 -4.50 -8.11 -51.07
C ALA A 75 -5.88 -8.76 -51.27
N ARG A 76 -6.92 -8.31 -50.54
CA ARG A 76 -8.29 -8.80 -50.73
C ARG A 76 -8.91 -8.31 -52.03
N ALA A 77 -8.64 -7.06 -52.43
CA ALA A 77 -9.09 -6.55 -53.72
C ALA A 77 -8.47 -7.34 -54.89
N ILE A 78 -7.18 -7.68 -54.77
CA ILE A 78 -6.50 -8.53 -55.77
C ILE A 78 -7.06 -9.96 -55.76
N SER A 79 -7.27 -10.55 -54.58
CA SER A 79 -7.86 -11.88 -54.40
C SER A 79 -9.23 -11.98 -55.08
N GLU A 80 -10.11 -11.02 -54.84
CA GLU A 80 -11.45 -10.98 -55.42
C GLU A 80 -11.44 -10.73 -56.94
N LEU A 81 -10.48 -9.94 -57.45
CA LEU A 81 -10.38 -9.61 -58.86
C LEU A 81 -9.80 -10.75 -59.72
N VAL A 82 -8.70 -11.35 -59.25
CA VAL A 82 -7.88 -12.28 -60.06
C VAL A 82 -8.21 -13.74 -59.75
N PHE A 83 -8.39 -14.07 -58.47
CA PHE A 83 -8.42 -15.46 -57.98
C PHE A 83 -9.82 -16.02 -57.79
N LYS A 84 -10.85 -15.19 -57.95
CA LYS A 84 -12.25 -15.61 -57.90
C LYS A 84 -12.69 -16.23 -59.22
N GLY A 85 -13.32 -17.40 -59.14
CA GLY A 85 -13.89 -18.10 -60.28
C GLY A 85 -14.81 -19.24 -59.87
N PRO A 86 -15.47 -19.92 -60.82
CA PRO A 86 -16.24 -21.12 -60.54
C PRO A 86 -15.32 -22.27 -60.11
N SER A 87 -15.77 -23.07 -59.16
CA SER A 87 -15.15 -24.36 -58.81
C SER A 87 -15.65 -25.46 -59.73
N GLY A 88 -14.95 -26.60 -59.72
CA GLY A 88 -15.26 -27.76 -60.54
C GLY A 88 -14.70 -27.64 -61.96
N ILE A 89 -13.64 -26.87 -62.15
CA ILE A 89 -12.89 -26.86 -63.42
C ILE A 89 -11.96 -28.06 -63.38
N PRO A 90 -12.16 -29.09 -64.23
CA PRO A 90 -11.31 -30.27 -64.19
C PRO A 90 -9.88 -29.92 -64.63
N ASN A 91 -8.90 -30.52 -63.95
CA ASN A 91 -7.50 -30.40 -64.32
C ASN A 91 -7.24 -30.90 -65.75
N LYS A 92 -6.65 -30.08 -66.63
CA LYS A 92 -6.42 -30.44 -68.05
C LYS A 92 -5.50 -31.66 -68.23
N ARG A 93 -4.61 -31.91 -67.27
CA ARG A 93 -3.66 -33.03 -67.29
C ARG A 93 -4.18 -34.26 -66.54
N ASN A 94 -5.42 -34.20 -66.04
CA ASN A 94 -6.04 -35.19 -65.16
C ASN A 94 -5.18 -35.52 -63.93
N VAL A 95 -4.56 -34.50 -63.34
CA VAL A 95 -3.93 -34.62 -62.03
C VAL A 95 -4.99 -34.98 -60.99
N THR A 96 -4.67 -35.89 -60.09
CA THR A 96 -5.58 -36.34 -59.04
C THR A 96 -5.48 -35.46 -57.81
N THR A 97 -6.52 -35.50 -56.98
CA THR A 97 -6.55 -34.86 -55.66
C THR A 97 -5.42 -35.37 -54.75
N MET A 98 -4.90 -36.58 -54.99
CA MET A 98 -3.70 -37.10 -54.32
C MET A 98 -2.50 -36.15 -54.46
N LEU A 99 -2.25 -35.60 -55.66
CA LEU A 99 -1.15 -34.65 -55.86
C LEU A 99 -1.33 -33.38 -55.01
N ALA A 100 -2.57 -32.90 -54.88
CA ALA A 100 -2.89 -31.70 -54.11
C ALA A 100 -2.54 -31.87 -52.62
N PHE A 101 -2.99 -32.95 -51.97
CA PHE A 101 -2.67 -33.17 -50.55
C PHE A 101 -1.23 -33.66 -50.32
N PHE A 102 -0.65 -34.39 -51.27
CA PHE A 102 0.77 -34.74 -51.19
C PHE A 102 1.67 -33.51 -51.30
N SER A 103 1.30 -32.51 -52.12
CA SER A 103 2.01 -31.23 -52.15
C SER A 103 2.03 -30.53 -50.78
N GLN A 104 0.95 -30.68 -50.01
CA GLN A 104 0.84 -30.15 -48.65
C GLN A 104 1.74 -30.92 -47.66
N VAL A 105 1.85 -32.24 -47.79
CA VAL A 105 2.82 -33.06 -47.02
C VAL A 105 4.24 -32.53 -47.24
N ILE A 106 4.63 -32.34 -48.51
CA ILE A 106 5.97 -31.85 -48.85
C ILE A 106 6.20 -30.43 -48.35
N ALA A 107 5.21 -29.54 -48.44
CA ALA A 107 5.31 -28.21 -47.86
C ALA A 107 5.57 -28.26 -46.35
N TYR A 108 4.93 -29.17 -45.63
CA TYR A 108 5.05 -29.26 -44.16
C TYR A 108 6.30 -29.99 -43.71
N GLU A 109 6.81 -30.91 -44.55
CA GLU A 109 8.10 -31.56 -44.38
C GLU A 109 9.25 -30.55 -44.37
N ILE A 110 9.31 -29.66 -45.36
CA ILE A 110 10.48 -28.79 -45.58
C ILE A 110 10.33 -27.38 -45.01
N MET A 111 9.12 -26.91 -44.69
CA MET A 111 8.92 -25.54 -44.21
C MET A 111 7.81 -25.29 -43.18
N GLN A 112 8.12 -24.39 -42.25
CA GLN A 112 7.18 -23.73 -41.34
C GLN A 112 7.64 -22.29 -41.07
N SER A 113 7.34 -21.39 -42.01
CA SER A 113 7.74 -19.96 -41.98
C SER A 113 6.58 -18.99 -41.68
N THR A 114 5.45 -19.50 -41.20
CA THR A 114 4.23 -18.73 -40.93
C THR A 114 3.90 -18.57 -39.45
N LEU A 115 4.76 -19.07 -38.56
CA LEU A 115 4.57 -18.92 -37.11
C LEU A 115 4.62 -17.45 -36.69
N VAL A 116 3.89 -17.13 -35.63
CA VAL A 116 3.75 -15.76 -35.12
C VAL A 116 5.07 -15.25 -34.53
N SER A 117 5.45 -14.01 -34.86
CA SER A 117 6.59 -13.33 -34.24
C SER A 117 6.20 -12.69 -32.90
N CYS A 118 7.16 -12.62 -31.97
CA CYS A 118 7.08 -11.79 -30.77
C CYS A 118 8.15 -10.68 -30.83
N PRO A 119 7.85 -9.38 -30.70
CA PRO A 119 6.53 -8.76 -30.45
C PRO A 119 5.48 -9.09 -31.51
N LEU A 120 4.20 -9.08 -31.12
CA LEU A 120 3.08 -9.43 -31.99
C LEU A 120 2.83 -8.29 -32.99
N GLU A 121 3.33 -8.45 -34.21
CA GLU A 121 3.15 -7.48 -35.29
C GLU A 121 1.95 -7.86 -36.15
N MET A 122 0.85 -7.11 -36.01
CA MET A 122 -0.39 -7.30 -36.77
C MET A 122 -0.57 -6.17 -37.79
N HIS A 123 -0.68 -6.53 -39.06
CA HIS A 123 -1.16 -5.67 -40.13
C HIS A 123 -2.63 -5.97 -40.42
N LYS A 124 -3.29 -5.04 -41.07
CA LYS A 124 -4.70 -5.16 -41.41
C LYS A 124 -4.86 -5.06 -42.92
N ILE A 125 -5.48 -6.07 -43.52
CA ILE A 125 -5.79 -6.11 -44.95
C ILE A 125 -7.11 -5.36 -45.14
N PRO A 126 -7.13 -4.22 -45.87
CA PRO A 126 -8.36 -3.46 -46.09
C PRO A 126 -9.34 -4.28 -46.92
N VAL A 127 -10.55 -4.51 -46.41
CA VAL A 127 -11.59 -5.20 -47.19
C VAL A 127 -12.35 -4.18 -48.04
N PRO A 128 -12.55 -4.43 -49.35
CA PRO A 128 -13.39 -3.58 -50.17
C PRO A 128 -14.80 -3.44 -49.59
N ARG A 129 -15.37 -2.23 -49.70
CA ARG A 129 -16.75 -1.99 -49.25
C ARG A 129 -17.73 -2.88 -50.04
N CYS A 130 -18.72 -3.45 -49.34
CA CYS A 130 -19.66 -4.43 -49.90
C CYS A 130 -18.98 -5.76 -50.34
N ASP A 131 -17.83 -6.14 -49.77
CA ASP A 131 -17.28 -7.49 -49.95
C ASP A 131 -18.30 -8.55 -49.52
N ALA A 132 -18.57 -9.52 -50.39
CA ALA A 132 -19.68 -10.47 -50.21
C ALA A 132 -19.55 -11.34 -48.94
N ILE A 133 -18.34 -11.55 -48.43
CA ILE A 133 -18.04 -12.48 -47.34
C ILE A 133 -17.68 -11.73 -46.06
N PHE A 134 -16.68 -10.85 -46.14
CA PHE A 134 -16.11 -10.16 -44.98
C PHE A 134 -16.84 -8.86 -44.63
N ASP A 135 -17.53 -8.23 -45.60
CA ASP A 135 -18.31 -7.00 -45.39
C ASP A 135 -19.73 -7.11 -46.01
N ALA A 136 -20.41 -8.22 -45.74
CA ALA A 136 -21.74 -8.52 -46.30
C ALA A 136 -22.80 -7.44 -45.98
N GLN A 137 -22.60 -6.68 -44.89
CA GLN A 137 -23.46 -5.57 -44.48
C GLN A 137 -23.07 -4.23 -45.14
N CYS A 138 -22.06 -4.23 -46.02
CA CYS A 138 -21.53 -3.07 -46.75
C CYS A 138 -21.19 -1.85 -45.87
N MET A 139 -20.61 -2.11 -44.68
CA MET A 139 -20.26 -1.08 -43.72
C MET A 139 -18.95 -0.36 -44.10
N GLY A 140 -18.07 -1.00 -44.89
CA GLY A 140 -16.76 -0.47 -45.28
C GLY A 140 -15.77 -0.33 -44.12
N LYS A 141 -15.98 -1.08 -43.03
CA LYS A 141 -15.16 -1.04 -41.80
C LYS A 141 -14.51 -2.39 -41.46
N THR A 142 -14.67 -3.41 -42.29
CA THR A 142 -14.03 -4.70 -42.06
C THR A 142 -12.58 -4.66 -42.52
N GLU A 143 -11.70 -5.22 -41.70
CA GLU A 143 -10.30 -5.42 -42.01
C GLU A 143 -9.93 -6.85 -41.61
N ILE A 144 -9.18 -7.57 -42.45
CA ILE A 144 -8.71 -8.94 -42.12
C ILE A 144 -7.36 -8.80 -41.39
N PRO A 145 -7.17 -9.34 -40.18
CA PRO A 145 -5.88 -9.29 -39.52
C PRO A 145 -4.87 -10.20 -40.22
N PHE A 146 -3.65 -9.72 -40.36
CA PHE A 146 -2.50 -10.45 -40.86
C PHE A 146 -1.37 -10.37 -39.85
N VAL A 147 -0.95 -11.51 -39.32
CA VAL A 147 0.15 -11.59 -38.34
C VAL A 147 1.47 -11.88 -39.06
N ARG A 148 2.48 -11.05 -38.80
CA ARG A 148 3.81 -11.19 -39.39
C ARG A 148 4.54 -12.43 -38.88
N ALA A 149 5.35 -13.00 -39.76
CA ALA A 149 6.08 -14.24 -39.51
C ALA A 149 7.23 -14.02 -38.53
N LYS A 150 7.54 -15.07 -37.76
CA LYS A 150 8.72 -15.16 -36.91
C LYS A 150 9.99 -14.94 -37.74
N TYR A 151 10.91 -14.17 -37.19
CA TYR A 151 12.15 -13.74 -37.82
C TYR A 151 13.34 -13.83 -36.87
N ASP A 152 14.55 -13.90 -37.41
CA ASP A 152 15.78 -13.93 -36.62
C ASP A 152 15.98 -12.59 -35.92
N LYS A 153 16.00 -12.61 -34.58
CA LYS A 153 16.15 -11.41 -33.75
C LYS A 153 17.51 -10.72 -33.88
N LYS A 154 18.49 -11.34 -34.54
CA LYS A 154 19.76 -10.70 -34.92
C LYS A 154 19.64 -9.81 -36.16
N THR A 155 18.52 -9.90 -36.88
CA THR A 155 18.24 -9.18 -38.13
C THR A 155 17.10 -8.17 -37.94
N GLY A 156 16.86 -7.32 -38.95
CA GLY A 156 15.82 -6.29 -38.92
C GLY A 156 16.20 -5.02 -38.14
N HIS A 157 17.49 -4.77 -37.92
CA HIS A 157 17.99 -3.61 -37.15
C HIS A 157 18.70 -2.55 -38.02
N GLY A 158 18.93 -2.83 -39.31
CA GLY A 158 19.55 -1.89 -40.23
C GLY A 158 19.66 -2.43 -41.66
N PHE A 159 20.03 -1.57 -42.60
CA PHE A 159 20.06 -1.87 -44.05
C PHE A 159 20.93 -3.07 -44.43
N ASN A 160 22.04 -3.31 -43.72
CA ASN A 160 22.95 -4.44 -44.00
C ASN A 160 22.49 -5.75 -43.36
N ALA A 161 21.42 -5.73 -42.56
CA ALA A 161 20.84 -6.89 -41.91
C ALA A 161 19.31 -6.72 -41.91
N PRO A 162 18.67 -6.73 -43.10
CA PRO A 162 17.21 -6.64 -43.20
C PRO A 162 16.56 -7.83 -42.50
N ARG A 163 15.26 -7.75 -42.23
CA ARG A 163 14.53 -8.79 -41.51
C ARG A 163 14.57 -10.12 -42.28
N GLU A 164 15.02 -11.17 -41.62
CA GLU A 164 15.04 -12.53 -42.16
C GLU A 164 14.08 -13.46 -41.42
N GLN A 165 13.07 -13.96 -42.12
CA GLN A 165 12.11 -14.95 -41.60
C GLN A 165 12.79 -16.29 -41.34
N MET A 166 12.30 -17.02 -40.36
CA MET A 166 12.87 -18.30 -39.93
C MET A 166 12.05 -19.48 -40.46
N ASN A 167 12.74 -20.59 -40.71
CA ASN A 167 12.10 -21.88 -40.94
C ASN A 167 12.10 -22.70 -39.65
N GLU A 168 10.92 -23.03 -39.12
CA GLU A 168 10.78 -23.83 -37.89
C GLU A 168 10.69 -25.35 -38.19
N ARG A 169 10.94 -25.74 -39.44
CA ARG A 169 11.19 -27.12 -39.88
C ARG A 169 12.62 -27.27 -40.40
N THR A 170 13.08 -28.51 -40.49
CA THR A 170 14.27 -28.83 -41.28
C THR A 170 13.98 -28.48 -42.74
N SER A 171 14.98 -27.99 -43.48
CA SER A 171 14.80 -27.79 -44.93
C SER A 171 14.88 -29.11 -45.70
N TRP A 172 15.43 -30.13 -45.06
CA TRP A 172 15.65 -31.47 -45.60
C TRP A 172 14.34 -32.24 -45.76
N ILE A 173 14.31 -33.16 -46.71
CA ILE A 173 13.27 -34.19 -46.80
C ILE A 173 13.77 -35.37 -45.93
N ASP A 174 13.58 -35.26 -44.62
CA ASP A 174 14.11 -36.17 -43.59
C ASP A 174 13.00 -36.84 -42.74
N ALA A 175 11.79 -36.87 -43.30
CA ALA A 175 10.55 -37.35 -42.71
C ALA A 175 10.22 -36.66 -41.38
N SER A 176 10.60 -35.39 -41.21
CA SER A 176 10.27 -34.60 -40.02
C SER A 176 8.75 -34.41 -39.84
N PHE A 177 7.98 -34.54 -40.92
CA PHE A 177 6.52 -34.60 -40.92
C PHE A 177 5.98 -35.77 -40.10
N LEU A 178 6.68 -36.91 -40.08
CA LEU A 178 6.32 -38.09 -39.30
C LEU A 178 7.03 -38.12 -37.93
N TYR A 179 8.34 -37.90 -37.90
CA TYR A 179 9.14 -38.12 -36.69
C TYR A 179 9.23 -36.90 -35.76
N SER A 180 8.89 -35.70 -36.23
CA SER A 180 9.18 -34.41 -35.59
C SER A 180 10.65 -34.00 -35.71
N THR A 181 10.90 -32.74 -35.40
CA THR A 181 12.24 -32.17 -35.31
C THR A 181 12.81 -32.15 -33.89
N GLN A 182 11.99 -32.57 -32.91
CA GLN A 182 12.34 -32.57 -31.49
C GLN A 182 12.47 -34.01 -30.97
N GLU A 183 13.65 -34.37 -30.48
CA GLU A 183 13.93 -35.71 -29.95
C GLU A 183 12.97 -36.15 -28.81
N PRO A 184 12.55 -35.28 -27.86
CA PRO A 184 11.55 -35.66 -26.86
C PRO A 184 10.16 -35.98 -27.46
N TRP A 185 9.81 -35.36 -28.58
CA TRP A 185 8.56 -35.64 -29.29
C TRP A 185 8.66 -37.01 -29.98
N VAL A 186 9.78 -37.29 -30.65
CA VAL A 186 10.07 -38.63 -31.22
C VAL A 186 10.00 -39.70 -30.13
N ALA A 187 10.60 -39.44 -28.96
CA ALA A 187 10.61 -40.38 -27.83
C ALA A 187 9.21 -40.72 -27.32
N ALA A 188 8.28 -39.75 -27.34
CA ALA A 188 6.88 -39.96 -26.98
C ALA A 188 6.08 -40.70 -28.07
N LEU A 189 6.51 -40.59 -29.34
CA LEU A 189 5.94 -41.30 -30.47
C LEU A 189 6.38 -42.77 -30.58
N ARG A 190 7.44 -43.18 -29.87
CA ARG A 190 8.02 -44.54 -29.96
C ARG A 190 7.39 -45.52 -28.98
N ALA A 191 7.23 -46.77 -29.42
CA ALA A 191 6.82 -47.87 -28.55
C ALA A 191 7.97 -48.38 -27.68
N TRP A 192 9.22 -48.10 -28.08
CA TRP A 192 10.45 -48.66 -27.48
C TRP A 192 10.46 -50.20 -27.48
N ASN A 193 9.88 -50.78 -28.52
CA ASN A 193 9.82 -52.20 -28.77
C ASN A 193 9.91 -52.47 -30.29
N ASN A 194 10.83 -53.34 -30.70
CA ASN A 194 11.08 -53.73 -32.10
C ASN A 194 11.22 -52.55 -33.10
N GLY A 195 11.70 -51.40 -32.63
CA GLY A 195 11.89 -50.20 -33.43
C GLY A 195 10.60 -49.56 -33.95
N SER A 196 9.44 -49.89 -33.38
CA SER A 196 8.13 -49.42 -33.83
C SER A 196 7.69 -48.10 -33.19
N LEU A 197 6.82 -47.36 -33.89
CA LEU A 197 6.06 -46.26 -33.33
C LEU A 197 4.92 -46.78 -32.46
N LEU A 198 4.60 -46.02 -31.42
CA LEU A 198 3.57 -46.36 -30.44
C LEU A 198 2.19 -46.40 -31.10
N GLU A 199 1.45 -47.47 -30.84
CA GLU A 199 0.09 -47.66 -31.29
C GLU A 199 -0.92 -47.12 -30.27
N GLY A 200 -1.96 -46.45 -30.76
CA GLY A 200 -3.04 -45.91 -29.96
C GLY A 200 -4.06 -46.97 -29.52
N PRO A 201 -5.19 -46.53 -28.93
CA PRO A 201 -6.28 -47.44 -28.56
C PRO A 201 -6.98 -48.06 -29.79
N MET A 202 -6.93 -47.39 -30.93
CA MET A 202 -7.40 -47.91 -32.20
C MET A 202 -6.24 -48.58 -32.93
N LYS A 203 -6.42 -49.84 -33.33
CA LYS A 203 -5.42 -50.62 -34.03
C LYS A 203 -4.99 -49.94 -35.34
N ASP A 204 -3.70 -49.90 -35.62
CA ASP A 204 -3.04 -49.30 -36.79
C ASP A 204 -3.13 -47.76 -36.85
N TYR A 205 -3.42 -47.10 -35.72
CA TYR A 205 -3.41 -45.64 -35.56
C TYR A 205 -2.41 -45.21 -34.49
N PRO A 206 -1.83 -44.00 -34.60
CA PRO A 206 -1.02 -43.43 -33.53
C PRO A 206 -1.89 -43.11 -32.31
N PRO A 207 -1.29 -42.97 -31.12
CA PRO A 207 -1.97 -42.46 -29.94
C PRO A 207 -2.52 -41.04 -30.17
N LEU A 208 -3.61 -40.76 -29.47
CA LEU A 208 -4.08 -39.40 -29.25
C LEU A 208 -3.10 -38.62 -28.37
N ASN A 209 -3.12 -37.29 -28.42
CA ASN A 209 -2.15 -36.40 -27.78
C ASN A 209 -2.28 -36.30 -26.24
N GLY A 210 -2.37 -37.42 -25.54
CA GLY A 210 -2.39 -37.51 -24.06
C GLY A 210 -1.16 -36.89 -23.38
N PRO A 211 0.07 -37.03 -23.91
CA PRO A 211 1.26 -36.37 -23.37
C PRO A 211 1.28 -34.83 -23.53
N ARG A 212 0.29 -34.24 -24.23
CA ARG A 212 0.16 -32.80 -24.50
C ARG A 212 1.37 -32.20 -25.20
N ILE A 213 1.83 -32.89 -26.22
CA ILE A 213 2.79 -32.34 -27.18
C ILE A 213 2.21 -31.07 -27.81
N PRO A 214 3.03 -30.05 -28.12
CA PRO A 214 2.60 -28.75 -28.63
C PRO A 214 2.10 -28.80 -30.10
N LEU A 215 1.03 -29.56 -30.35
CA LEU A 215 0.29 -29.56 -31.62
C LEU A 215 -0.45 -28.23 -31.81
N ILE A 216 -0.53 -27.76 -33.06
CA ILE A 216 -1.36 -26.61 -33.40
C ILE A 216 -2.83 -27.05 -33.32
N ASN A 217 -3.66 -26.22 -32.68
CA ASN A 217 -5.05 -26.57 -32.37
C ASN A 217 -5.94 -25.32 -32.39
N PRO A 218 -6.12 -24.67 -33.55
CA PRO A 218 -7.07 -23.58 -33.71
C PRO A 218 -8.50 -24.09 -33.52
N ALA A 219 -9.40 -23.16 -33.21
CA ALA A 219 -10.82 -23.48 -33.06
C ALA A 219 -11.39 -23.96 -34.41
N PRO A 220 -11.96 -25.18 -34.50
CA PRO A 220 -12.65 -25.62 -35.70
C PRO A 220 -13.77 -24.63 -36.06
N PRO A 221 -13.91 -24.21 -37.33
CA PRO A 221 -14.87 -23.18 -37.72
C PRO A 221 -16.32 -23.49 -37.34
N GLN A 222 -16.69 -24.77 -37.24
CA GLN A 222 -18.03 -25.23 -36.87
C GLN A 222 -18.43 -24.94 -35.43
N ILE A 223 -17.51 -25.16 -34.51
CA ILE A 223 -17.75 -25.06 -33.07
C ILE A 223 -17.33 -23.67 -32.59
N HIS A 224 -16.33 -23.09 -33.24
CA HIS A 224 -15.72 -21.78 -32.95
C HIS A 224 -15.40 -21.58 -31.46
N ARG A 225 -14.84 -22.64 -30.84
CA ARG A 225 -14.32 -22.65 -29.47
C ARG A 225 -13.00 -23.39 -29.43
N LEU A 226 -12.13 -23.03 -28.48
CA LEU A 226 -10.89 -23.75 -28.21
C LEU A 226 -11.22 -25.14 -27.67
N MET A 227 -10.75 -26.19 -28.35
CA MET A 227 -11.00 -27.59 -27.99
C MET A 227 -9.76 -28.20 -27.32
N ASN A 228 -9.91 -29.30 -26.57
CA ASN A 228 -8.77 -29.98 -25.95
C ASN A 228 -7.84 -30.57 -27.05
N PRO A 229 -6.52 -30.26 -27.07
CA PRO A 229 -5.59 -30.84 -28.05
C PRO A 229 -5.41 -32.36 -27.90
N GLU A 230 -5.78 -32.95 -26.76
CA GLU A 230 -5.76 -34.40 -26.53
C GLU A 230 -6.65 -35.17 -27.52
N ARG A 231 -7.57 -34.50 -28.23
CA ARG A 231 -8.38 -35.12 -29.30
C ARG A 231 -7.58 -35.45 -30.56
N LEU A 232 -6.44 -34.79 -30.79
CA LEU A 232 -5.68 -34.87 -32.04
C LEU A 232 -4.72 -36.06 -32.03
N PHE A 233 -4.47 -36.64 -33.20
CA PHE A 233 -3.46 -37.69 -33.35
C PHE A 233 -2.05 -37.11 -33.21
N MET A 234 -1.19 -37.84 -32.49
CA MET A 234 0.21 -37.48 -32.32
C MET A 234 1.02 -37.95 -33.53
N LEU A 235 1.52 -37.00 -34.33
CA LEU A 235 2.43 -37.21 -35.46
C LEU A 235 3.57 -36.17 -35.38
N GLY A 236 4.48 -36.12 -36.36
CA GLY A 236 5.71 -35.32 -36.27
C GLY A 236 5.55 -33.82 -36.51
N ASP A 237 4.66 -33.43 -37.42
CA ASP A 237 4.32 -32.03 -37.68
C ASP A 237 3.07 -31.60 -36.88
N PRO A 238 3.06 -30.40 -36.27
CA PRO A 238 1.95 -29.90 -35.49
C PRO A 238 0.70 -29.60 -36.32
N ARG A 239 0.80 -29.56 -37.66
CA ARG A 239 -0.28 -29.24 -38.60
C ARG A 239 -0.87 -30.49 -39.27
N THR A 240 -0.39 -31.70 -38.98
CA THR A 240 -0.85 -32.91 -39.67
C THR A 240 -2.37 -33.17 -39.53
N ASN A 241 -3.01 -32.67 -38.47
CA ASN A 241 -4.44 -32.82 -38.22
C ASN A 241 -5.32 -31.72 -38.89
N GLU A 242 -4.75 -30.90 -39.78
CA GLU A 242 -5.45 -29.76 -40.39
C GLU A 242 -6.65 -30.16 -41.25
N ASN A 243 -6.52 -31.21 -42.06
CA ASN A 243 -7.60 -31.71 -42.92
C ASN A 243 -7.51 -33.24 -43.12
N PRO A 244 -8.62 -33.92 -43.49
CA PRO A 244 -8.66 -35.37 -43.62
C PRO A 244 -7.68 -35.95 -44.65
N GLY A 245 -7.46 -35.27 -45.78
CA GLY A 245 -6.54 -35.74 -46.83
C GLY A 245 -5.09 -35.77 -46.35
N LEU A 246 -4.64 -34.68 -45.71
CA LEU A 246 -3.31 -34.57 -45.11
C LEU A 246 -3.08 -35.60 -44.00
N LEU A 247 -4.06 -35.76 -43.11
CA LEU A 247 -3.96 -36.71 -42.00
C LEU A 247 -3.85 -38.16 -42.50
N SER A 248 -4.65 -38.53 -43.52
CA SER A 248 -4.58 -39.86 -44.13
C SER A 248 -3.19 -40.19 -44.69
N LEU A 249 -2.52 -39.22 -45.33
CA LEU A 249 -1.13 -39.41 -45.78
C LEU A 249 -0.14 -39.54 -44.62
N GLY A 250 -0.33 -38.80 -43.53
CA GLY A 250 0.46 -38.95 -42.31
C GLY A 250 0.30 -40.34 -41.66
N LEU A 251 -0.91 -40.89 -41.68
CA LEU A 251 -1.20 -42.24 -41.18
C LEU A 251 -0.60 -43.33 -42.06
N ILE A 252 -0.61 -43.14 -43.39
CA ILE A 252 0.10 -44.03 -44.33
C ILE A 252 1.59 -44.08 -43.99
N LEU A 253 2.26 -42.93 -43.80
CA LEU A 253 3.68 -42.87 -43.45
C LEU A 253 3.96 -43.50 -42.06
N TYR A 254 3.08 -43.29 -41.09
CA TYR A 254 3.15 -43.94 -39.78
C TYR A 254 3.10 -45.46 -39.89
N ARG A 255 2.14 -46.01 -40.65
CA ARG A 255 2.03 -47.46 -40.90
C ARG A 255 3.23 -47.99 -41.68
N TRP A 256 3.71 -47.22 -42.66
CA TRP A 256 4.89 -47.59 -43.46
C TRP A 256 6.12 -47.79 -42.59
N HIS A 257 6.36 -46.90 -41.62
CA HIS A 257 7.45 -47.09 -40.66
C HIS A 257 7.32 -48.39 -39.87
N ASN A 258 6.14 -48.70 -39.32
CA ASN A 258 5.94 -49.90 -38.53
C ASN A 258 6.11 -51.18 -39.37
N ILE A 259 5.73 -51.15 -40.65
CA ILE A 259 5.98 -52.25 -41.60
C ILE A 259 7.49 -52.41 -41.84
N GLN A 260 8.22 -51.31 -42.07
CA GLN A 260 9.67 -51.35 -42.26
C GLN A 260 10.40 -51.82 -41.00
N ALA A 261 10.00 -51.35 -39.81
CA ALA A 261 10.54 -51.81 -38.54
C ALA A 261 10.34 -53.31 -38.36
N LYS A 262 9.16 -53.84 -38.70
CA LYS A 262 8.89 -55.27 -38.68
C LYS A 262 9.79 -56.05 -39.66
N ARG A 263 9.91 -55.61 -40.91
CA ARG A 263 10.75 -56.26 -41.94
C ARG A 263 12.23 -56.29 -41.50
N ILE A 264 12.76 -55.16 -41.04
CA ILE A 264 14.14 -55.06 -40.55
C ILE A 264 14.36 -55.90 -39.31
N GLN A 265 13.39 -55.97 -38.39
CA GLN A 265 13.47 -56.83 -37.22
C GLN A 265 13.48 -58.32 -37.59
N GLU A 266 12.73 -58.72 -38.63
CA GLU A 266 12.71 -60.09 -39.17
C GLU A 266 14.04 -60.44 -39.86
N GLU A 267 14.62 -59.51 -40.63
CA GLU A 267 15.92 -59.67 -41.29
C GLU A 267 17.09 -59.63 -40.29
N HIS A 268 16.97 -58.84 -39.23
CA HIS A 268 17.98 -58.65 -38.20
C HIS A 268 17.44 -58.87 -36.78
N PRO A 269 17.15 -60.13 -36.38
CA PRO A 269 16.58 -60.45 -35.06
C PRO A 269 17.44 -60.01 -33.86
N ASN A 270 18.74 -59.79 -34.07
CA ASN A 270 19.69 -59.43 -33.02
C ASN A 270 19.86 -57.91 -32.86
N TRP A 271 19.24 -57.08 -33.71
CA TRP A 271 19.32 -55.63 -33.58
C TRP A 271 18.53 -55.14 -32.37
N THR A 272 19.02 -54.07 -31.76
CA THR A 272 18.34 -53.33 -30.70
C THR A 272 17.16 -52.54 -31.25
N ASP A 273 16.21 -52.15 -30.38
CA ASP A 273 15.10 -51.26 -30.74
C ASP A 273 15.57 -49.99 -31.46
N GLU A 274 16.69 -49.41 -31.03
CA GLU A 274 17.25 -48.21 -31.65
C GLU A 274 17.79 -48.47 -33.06
N GLU A 275 18.50 -49.57 -33.27
CA GLU A 275 19.03 -49.94 -34.59
C GLU A 275 17.90 -50.22 -35.58
N VAL A 276 16.86 -50.94 -35.14
CA VAL A 276 15.67 -51.19 -35.96
C VAL A 276 14.91 -49.90 -36.24
N PHE A 277 14.69 -49.05 -35.23
CA PHE A 277 14.01 -47.77 -35.41
C PHE A 277 14.75 -46.87 -36.39
N GLN A 278 16.07 -46.73 -36.26
CA GLN A 278 16.87 -45.91 -37.18
C GLN A 278 16.91 -46.53 -38.57
N GLY A 279 17.04 -47.86 -38.69
CA GLY A 279 16.94 -48.55 -39.98
C GLY A 279 15.62 -48.28 -40.68
N ALA A 280 14.50 -48.48 -39.98
CA ALA A 280 13.15 -48.23 -40.51
C ALA A 280 12.96 -46.77 -40.89
N ARG A 281 13.44 -45.84 -40.05
CA ARG A 281 13.44 -44.40 -40.34
C ARG A 281 14.22 -44.08 -41.61
N ARG A 282 15.39 -44.69 -41.86
CA ARG A 282 16.17 -44.47 -43.10
C ARG A 282 15.37 -44.90 -44.32
N TRP A 283 14.74 -46.07 -44.29
CA TRP A 283 13.91 -46.56 -45.38
C TRP A 283 12.71 -45.65 -45.67
N VAL A 284 12.03 -45.16 -44.63
CA VAL A 284 10.94 -44.19 -44.78
C VAL A 284 11.42 -42.88 -45.40
N ILE A 285 12.57 -42.35 -44.94
CA ILE A 285 13.17 -41.14 -45.49
C ILE A 285 13.51 -41.33 -46.98
N ALA A 286 14.18 -42.42 -47.33
CA ALA A 286 14.62 -42.67 -48.69
C ALA A 286 13.44 -42.84 -49.67
N THR A 287 12.42 -43.59 -49.26
CA THR A 287 11.19 -43.75 -50.06
C THR A 287 10.44 -42.43 -50.21
N LEU A 288 10.38 -41.58 -49.17
CA LEU A 288 9.79 -40.25 -49.25
C LEU A 288 10.59 -39.32 -50.18
N GLN A 289 11.93 -39.32 -50.08
CA GLN A 289 12.83 -38.55 -50.95
C GLN A 289 12.63 -38.92 -52.43
N LYS A 290 12.62 -40.23 -52.73
CA LYS A 290 12.38 -40.75 -54.08
C LYS A 290 11.03 -40.30 -54.60
N ILE A 291 9.94 -40.57 -53.88
CA ILE A 291 8.58 -40.24 -54.33
C ILE A 291 8.45 -38.73 -54.57
N THR A 292 9.02 -37.92 -53.68
CA THR A 292 8.98 -36.45 -53.81
C THR A 292 9.66 -35.95 -55.08
N LEU A 293 10.88 -36.42 -55.34
CA LEU A 293 11.70 -35.85 -56.42
C LEU A 293 11.42 -36.49 -57.78
N TYR A 294 11.18 -37.81 -57.83
CA TYR A 294 11.11 -38.57 -59.08
C TYR A 294 9.68 -38.92 -59.51
N ASP A 295 8.70 -38.92 -58.60
CA ASP A 295 7.30 -39.22 -58.95
C ASP A 295 6.41 -37.95 -58.89
N PHE A 296 6.49 -37.20 -57.79
CA PHE A 296 5.65 -36.02 -57.54
C PHE A 296 6.12 -34.80 -58.33
N LEU A 297 7.40 -34.43 -58.22
CA LEU A 297 7.90 -33.17 -58.79
C LEU A 297 7.79 -33.09 -60.32
N PRO A 298 8.06 -34.16 -61.11
CA PRO A 298 7.87 -34.12 -62.56
C PRO A 298 6.40 -33.90 -62.95
N VAL A 299 5.47 -34.51 -62.20
CA VAL A 299 4.03 -34.29 -62.39
C VAL A 299 3.66 -32.86 -62.00
N MET A 300 4.16 -32.34 -60.88
CA MET A 300 3.89 -30.96 -60.44
C MET A 300 4.39 -29.92 -61.46
N LEU A 301 5.59 -30.10 -62.03
CA LEU A 301 6.18 -29.16 -63.01
C LEU A 301 5.69 -29.34 -64.45
N ALA A 302 4.83 -30.35 -64.70
CA ALA A 302 4.42 -30.79 -66.02
C ALA A 302 5.60 -31.09 -66.96
N ASP A 303 6.63 -31.74 -66.41
CA ASP A 303 7.87 -32.02 -67.12
C ASP A 303 8.54 -33.29 -66.64
N GLU A 304 8.33 -34.37 -67.38
CA GLU A 304 8.93 -35.66 -67.09
C GLU A 304 10.47 -35.63 -67.17
N LYS A 305 11.06 -34.62 -67.83
CA LYS A 305 12.52 -34.47 -68.01
C LYS A 305 13.12 -33.34 -67.16
N ALA A 306 12.36 -32.74 -66.25
CA ALA A 306 12.84 -31.61 -65.44
C ALA A 306 14.00 -32.01 -64.50
N ILE A 307 14.04 -33.26 -64.04
CA ILE A 307 15.01 -33.71 -63.05
C ILE A 307 16.23 -34.31 -63.75
N PRO A 308 17.41 -33.66 -63.70
CA PRO A 308 18.63 -34.26 -64.21
C PRO A 308 19.05 -35.45 -63.32
N PRO A 309 19.78 -36.44 -63.86
CA PRO A 309 20.35 -37.53 -63.06
C PRO A 309 21.16 -37.00 -61.86
N TYR A 310 21.13 -37.70 -60.74
CA TYR A 310 21.94 -37.36 -59.58
C TYR A 310 23.43 -37.63 -59.87
N GLU A 311 24.29 -36.64 -59.63
CA GLU A 311 25.74 -36.77 -59.90
C GLU A 311 26.52 -37.20 -58.64
N LYS A 312 26.35 -36.43 -57.55
CA LYS A 312 27.01 -36.59 -56.25
C LYS A 312 26.53 -35.51 -55.28
N TYR A 313 26.85 -35.68 -54.00
CA TYR A 313 26.68 -34.66 -52.96
C TYR A 313 27.56 -33.42 -53.22
N LYS A 314 26.95 -32.22 -53.14
CA LYS A 314 27.57 -30.91 -53.37
C LYS A 314 27.57 -30.07 -52.09
N PRO A 315 28.63 -30.14 -51.25
CA PRO A 315 28.67 -29.49 -49.93
C PRO A 315 28.67 -27.95 -49.96
N LEU A 316 28.89 -27.32 -51.11
CA LEU A 316 28.89 -25.86 -51.26
C LEU A 316 27.51 -25.30 -51.65
N VAL A 317 26.52 -26.16 -51.93
CA VAL A 317 25.17 -25.74 -52.32
C VAL A 317 24.36 -25.40 -51.05
N PRO A 318 23.77 -24.19 -50.95
CA PRO A 318 22.95 -23.81 -49.81
C PRO A 318 21.56 -24.49 -49.88
N PRO A 319 21.22 -25.32 -48.89
CA PRO A 319 19.98 -26.10 -48.88
C PRO A 319 18.77 -25.33 -48.33
N GLY A 320 18.98 -24.12 -47.78
CA GLY A 320 17.91 -23.37 -47.14
C GLY A 320 16.72 -23.14 -48.06
N ILE A 321 15.51 -23.23 -47.51
CA ILE A 321 14.28 -22.88 -48.25
C ILE A 321 14.30 -21.40 -48.58
N SER A 322 14.08 -21.06 -49.84
CA SER A 322 14.13 -19.67 -50.26
C SER A 322 12.85 -18.89 -49.96
N HIS A 323 12.96 -17.58 -49.76
CA HIS A 323 11.78 -16.72 -49.57
C HIS A 323 10.82 -16.78 -50.77
N ALA A 324 11.36 -16.82 -52.00
CA ALA A 324 10.58 -16.92 -53.22
C ALA A 324 9.80 -18.23 -53.29
N PHE A 325 10.43 -19.34 -52.90
CA PHE A 325 9.80 -20.64 -52.80
C PHE A 325 8.68 -20.65 -51.75
N ALA A 326 9.00 -20.25 -50.51
CA ALA A 326 8.07 -20.38 -49.37
C ALA A 326 6.85 -19.46 -49.42
N THR A 327 6.99 -18.28 -50.02
CA THR A 327 5.94 -17.25 -49.97
C THR A 327 5.19 -17.05 -51.28
N ALA A 328 5.78 -17.45 -52.42
CA ALA A 328 5.16 -17.30 -53.73
C ALA A 328 5.02 -18.63 -54.47
N ALA A 329 6.12 -19.27 -54.87
CA ALA A 329 6.07 -20.35 -55.85
C ALA A 329 5.40 -21.62 -55.32
N PHE A 330 5.77 -22.10 -54.12
CA PHE A 330 5.17 -23.32 -53.54
C PHE A 330 3.80 -23.06 -52.88
N ARG A 331 3.15 -21.95 -53.25
CA ARG A 331 1.71 -21.70 -53.02
C ARG A 331 0.86 -21.93 -54.26
N PHE A 332 1.49 -22.18 -55.41
CA PHE A 332 0.85 -22.68 -56.62
C PHE A 332 -0.12 -23.85 -56.35
N PRO A 333 0.22 -24.87 -55.54
CA PRO A 333 -0.69 -25.99 -55.31
C PRO A 333 -2.08 -25.63 -54.75
N HIS A 334 -2.29 -24.42 -54.20
CA HIS A 334 -3.62 -23.99 -53.77
C HIS A 334 -4.65 -23.94 -54.93
N THR A 335 -4.20 -23.80 -56.19
CA THR A 335 -5.12 -23.79 -57.35
C THR A 335 -5.72 -25.16 -57.67
N ILE A 336 -5.04 -26.25 -57.30
CA ILE A 336 -5.48 -27.62 -57.63
C ILE A 336 -6.30 -28.26 -56.51
N VAL A 337 -6.48 -27.60 -55.36
CA VAL A 337 -7.24 -28.14 -54.22
C VAL A 337 -8.75 -28.10 -54.52
N PRO A 338 -9.46 -29.25 -54.48
CA PRO A 338 -10.90 -29.29 -54.72
C PRO A 338 -11.71 -28.75 -53.54
N PRO A 339 -12.97 -28.32 -53.72
CA PRO A 339 -13.80 -27.82 -52.61
C PRO A 339 -14.30 -28.95 -51.68
N ALA A 340 -14.32 -30.20 -52.14
CA ALA A 340 -14.67 -31.36 -51.33
C ALA A 340 -13.92 -32.63 -51.77
N LEU A 341 -13.84 -33.60 -50.86
CA LEU A 341 -13.27 -34.93 -51.10
C LEU A 341 -14.37 -35.94 -51.41
N LEU A 342 -14.23 -36.67 -52.51
CA LEU A 342 -15.01 -37.89 -52.75
C LEU A 342 -14.49 -39.02 -51.87
N LEU A 343 -15.39 -39.88 -51.40
CA LEU A 343 -15.04 -41.08 -50.64
C LEU A 343 -15.43 -42.31 -51.46
N ARG A 344 -14.51 -43.25 -51.64
CA ARG A 344 -14.74 -44.45 -52.44
C ARG A 344 -14.77 -45.67 -51.52
N LYS A 345 -15.90 -46.39 -51.51
CA LYS A 345 -16.09 -47.54 -50.61
C LYS A 345 -15.15 -48.68 -51.00
N ARG A 346 -14.73 -49.47 -50.01
CA ARG A 346 -13.99 -50.71 -50.23
C ARG A 346 -14.96 -51.85 -50.53
N THR A 347 -15.19 -52.13 -51.82
CA THR A 347 -16.15 -53.14 -52.27
C THR A 347 -15.54 -54.12 -53.27
N ASN A 348 -14.30 -54.58 -53.00
CA ASN A 348 -13.54 -55.59 -53.75
C ASN A 348 -13.58 -55.33 -55.26
N GLY A 349 -13.10 -54.16 -55.69
CA GLY A 349 -13.05 -53.77 -57.10
C GLY A 349 -14.35 -53.23 -57.69
N LYS A 350 -15.46 -53.19 -56.94
CA LYS A 350 -16.65 -52.43 -57.37
C LYS A 350 -16.36 -50.93 -57.16
N CYS A 351 -16.33 -50.16 -58.24
CA CYS A 351 -16.06 -48.72 -58.21
C CYS A 351 -17.23 -47.90 -57.63
N GLU A 352 -17.56 -48.12 -56.36
CA GLU A 352 -18.69 -47.48 -55.67
C GLU A 352 -18.22 -46.29 -54.82
N PHE A 353 -18.74 -45.11 -55.12
CA PHE A 353 -18.52 -43.91 -54.32
C PHE A 353 -19.63 -43.76 -53.28
N ARG A 354 -19.36 -43.04 -52.19
CA ARG A 354 -20.41 -42.66 -51.24
C ARG A 354 -21.26 -41.56 -51.84
N ASP A 355 -22.55 -41.83 -51.96
CA ASP A 355 -23.53 -40.84 -52.41
C ASP A 355 -24.02 -39.93 -51.27
N GLU A 356 -23.75 -40.31 -50.00
CA GLU A 356 -24.10 -39.56 -48.80
C GLU A 356 -22.96 -39.58 -47.77
N VAL A 357 -22.42 -38.39 -47.48
CA VAL A 357 -21.39 -38.07 -46.50
C VAL A 357 -21.91 -36.88 -45.71
N GLY A 358 -22.40 -37.11 -44.48
CA GLY A 358 -23.13 -36.07 -43.73
C GLY A 358 -24.39 -35.53 -44.41
N GLY A 359 -24.99 -36.29 -45.35
CA GLY A 359 -26.14 -35.87 -46.15
C GLY A 359 -25.82 -35.19 -47.49
N TYR A 360 -24.53 -35.14 -47.88
CA TYR A 360 -24.06 -34.52 -49.12
C TYR A 360 -23.23 -35.51 -49.96
N PRO A 361 -23.07 -35.32 -51.28
CA PRO A 361 -22.40 -36.30 -52.14
C PRO A 361 -20.86 -36.33 -51.98
N ALA A 362 -20.27 -35.41 -51.22
CA ALA A 362 -18.83 -35.34 -50.97
C ALA A 362 -18.54 -34.61 -49.64
N LEU A 363 -17.37 -34.86 -49.06
CA LEU A 363 -16.94 -34.25 -47.81
C LEU A 363 -16.39 -32.84 -48.03
N ARG A 364 -17.11 -31.80 -47.60
CA ARG A 364 -16.71 -30.39 -47.79
C ARG A 364 -15.47 -30.01 -46.98
N LEU A 365 -14.48 -29.34 -47.60
CA LEU A 365 -13.25 -28.94 -46.90
C LEU A 365 -13.47 -27.81 -45.90
N CYS A 366 -14.18 -26.74 -46.28
CA CYS A 366 -14.42 -25.59 -45.40
C CYS A 366 -15.10 -25.95 -44.08
N GLN A 367 -15.79 -27.08 -44.05
CA GLN A 367 -16.50 -27.57 -42.88
C GLN A 367 -15.58 -28.42 -42.00
N ASN A 368 -14.59 -29.11 -42.56
CA ASN A 368 -13.80 -30.13 -41.85
C ASN A 368 -12.37 -29.71 -41.48
N TRP A 369 -12.06 -28.41 -41.54
CA TRP A 369 -10.80 -27.88 -41.02
C TRP A 369 -10.63 -28.16 -39.53
N TRP A 370 -9.51 -28.78 -39.16
CA TRP A 370 -9.13 -29.19 -37.79
C TRP A 370 -10.09 -30.17 -37.13
N ASN A 371 -10.88 -30.89 -37.92
CA ASN A 371 -11.71 -32.01 -37.47
C ASN A 371 -11.35 -33.35 -38.15
N ALA A 372 -10.13 -33.44 -38.70
CA ALA A 372 -9.68 -34.58 -39.48
C ALA A 372 -9.70 -35.91 -38.72
N GLN A 373 -9.40 -35.87 -37.42
CA GLN A 373 -9.30 -37.05 -36.58
C GLN A 373 -10.64 -37.80 -36.44
N ASP A 374 -11.76 -37.08 -36.42
CA ASP A 374 -13.09 -37.68 -36.30
C ASP A 374 -13.50 -38.28 -37.65
N ILE A 375 -13.24 -37.56 -38.75
CA ILE A 375 -13.54 -37.99 -40.12
C ILE A 375 -12.80 -39.27 -40.50
N VAL A 376 -11.49 -39.35 -40.22
CA VAL A 376 -10.69 -40.52 -40.59
C VAL A 376 -11.14 -41.75 -39.78
N GLN A 377 -11.57 -41.58 -38.54
CA GLN A 377 -12.14 -42.66 -37.74
C GLN A 377 -13.51 -43.11 -38.25
N GLU A 378 -14.33 -42.19 -38.77
CA GLU A 378 -15.67 -42.48 -39.29
C GLU A 378 -15.66 -43.19 -40.65
N TYR A 379 -14.85 -42.70 -41.60
CA TYR A 379 -14.84 -43.17 -43.00
C TYR A 379 -13.66 -44.07 -43.36
N SER A 380 -12.68 -44.24 -42.47
CA SER A 380 -11.40 -44.93 -42.69
C SER A 380 -10.43 -44.22 -43.65
N VAL A 381 -9.13 -44.45 -43.44
CA VAL A 381 -8.05 -43.96 -44.32
C VAL A 381 -8.24 -44.50 -45.75
N ASP A 382 -8.62 -45.76 -45.89
CA ASP A 382 -8.71 -46.48 -47.16
C ASP A 382 -9.72 -45.78 -48.11
N GLU A 383 -10.91 -45.42 -47.63
CA GLU A 383 -11.92 -44.77 -48.48
C GLU A 383 -11.52 -43.35 -48.92
N ILE A 384 -10.82 -42.62 -48.04
CA ILE A 384 -10.30 -41.28 -48.35
C ILE A 384 -9.20 -41.38 -49.40
N VAL A 385 -8.27 -42.32 -49.24
CA VAL A 385 -7.15 -42.53 -50.17
C VAL A 385 -7.63 -42.98 -51.54
N LEU A 386 -8.56 -43.93 -51.60
CA LEU A 386 -9.19 -44.36 -52.84
C LEU A 386 -9.97 -43.22 -53.52
N GLY A 387 -10.66 -42.40 -52.73
CA GLY A 387 -11.32 -41.19 -53.19
C GLY A 387 -10.35 -40.20 -53.82
N MET A 388 -9.24 -39.87 -53.14
CA MET A 388 -8.21 -38.95 -53.64
C MET A 388 -7.48 -39.46 -54.87
N ALA A 389 -7.28 -40.78 -55.00
CA ALA A 389 -6.66 -41.41 -56.16
C ALA A 389 -7.59 -41.36 -57.40
N SER A 390 -8.90 -41.50 -57.21
CA SER A 390 -9.88 -41.46 -58.29
C SER A 390 -10.36 -40.04 -58.67
N GLN A 391 -10.35 -39.11 -57.72
CA GLN A 391 -10.86 -37.76 -57.90
C GLN A 391 -9.85 -36.89 -58.67
N ILE A 392 -10.32 -36.19 -59.69
CA ILE A 392 -9.54 -35.20 -60.45
C ILE A 392 -9.49 -33.91 -59.65
N ALA A 393 -8.29 -33.34 -59.55
CA ALA A 393 -8.03 -32.05 -58.92
C ALA A 393 -8.66 -30.88 -59.70
N GLU A 394 -8.62 -29.68 -59.12
CA GLU A 394 -9.05 -28.47 -59.82
C GLU A 394 -8.06 -28.06 -60.93
N GLY A 395 -8.50 -27.13 -61.78
CA GLY A 395 -7.71 -26.56 -62.87
C GLY A 395 -6.43 -25.90 -62.37
N GLU A 396 -5.35 -26.07 -63.15
CA GLU A 396 -4.12 -25.29 -62.97
C GLU A 396 -4.29 -23.93 -63.61
N ASP A 397 -4.96 -23.02 -62.92
CA ASP A 397 -5.17 -21.66 -63.39
C ASP A 397 -4.94 -20.66 -62.26
N ALA A 398 -5.51 -19.45 -62.38
CA ALA A 398 -5.42 -18.45 -61.33
C ALA A 398 -6.53 -18.59 -60.28
N ILE A 399 -7.51 -19.49 -60.48
CA ILE A 399 -8.70 -19.60 -59.63
C ILE A 399 -8.36 -20.43 -58.39
N VAL A 400 -8.77 -19.93 -57.23
CA VAL A 400 -8.67 -20.66 -55.96
C VAL A 400 -10.09 -20.85 -55.41
N VAL A 401 -10.41 -22.10 -55.06
CA VAL A 401 -11.73 -22.48 -54.54
C VAL A 401 -12.11 -21.66 -53.30
N GLU A 402 -13.40 -21.41 -53.12
CA GLU A 402 -13.92 -20.60 -52.01
C GLU A 402 -13.56 -21.17 -50.63
N ASP A 403 -13.41 -22.49 -50.50
CA ASP A 403 -12.98 -23.18 -49.27
C ASP A 403 -11.62 -22.73 -48.75
N LEU A 404 -10.77 -22.22 -49.65
CA LEU A 404 -9.45 -21.68 -49.34
C LEU A 404 -9.42 -20.14 -49.42
N ARG A 405 -10.04 -19.57 -50.46
CA ARG A 405 -10.04 -18.13 -50.72
C ARG A 405 -10.94 -17.34 -49.76
N ASP A 406 -12.07 -17.89 -49.33
CA ASP A 406 -13.04 -17.19 -48.49
C ASP A 406 -13.28 -17.88 -47.14
N PHE A 407 -13.11 -19.20 -47.09
CA PHE A 407 -13.52 -20.03 -45.95
C PHE A 407 -12.40 -20.88 -45.33
N VAL A 408 -11.12 -20.55 -45.56
CA VAL A 408 -10.03 -21.20 -44.81
C VAL A 408 -10.17 -20.84 -43.32
N PHE A 409 -9.83 -21.78 -42.44
CA PHE A 409 -9.94 -21.56 -40.99
C PHE A 409 -9.16 -20.31 -40.53
N GLY A 410 -9.78 -19.51 -39.68
CA GLY A 410 -9.13 -18.37 -39.03
C GLY A 410 -8.64 -18.67 -37.62
N PRO A 411 -7.81 -17.78 -37.04
CA PRO A 411 -7.51 -17.81 -35.61
C PRO A 411 -8.79 -17.50 -34.80
N MET A 412 -8.82 -17.79 -33.50
CA MET A 412 -10.03 -17.63 -32.66
C MET A 412 -10.79 -16.30 -32.84
N HIS A 413 -10.12 -15.18 -33.14
CA HIS A 413 -10.76 -13.88 -33.42
C HIS A 413 -11.76 -13.89 -34.59
N PHE A 414 -11.58 -14.78 -35.56
CA PHE A 414 -12.34 -14.84 -36.81
C PHE A 414 -12.53 -16.29 -37.25
N THR A 415 -13.74 -16.70 -37.62
CA THR A 415 -13.96 -18.08 -38.10
C THR A 415 -13.21 -18.37 -39.39
N ARG A 416 -13.09 -17.36 -40.27
CA ARG A 416 -12.57 -17.50 -41.65
C ARG A 416 -11.49 -16.48 -41.99
N LEU A 417 -10.60 -16.87 -42.89
CA LEU A 417 -9.59 -16.03 -43.53
C LEU A 417 -9.61 -16.23 -45.06
N ASP A 418 -8.74 -15.50 -45.75
CA ASP A 418 -8.46 -15.65 -47.17
C ASP A 418 -7.00 -16.08 -47.37
N VAL A 419 -6.78 -17.30 -47.87
CA VAL A 419 -5.42 -17.84 -48.08
C VAL A 419 -4.65 -17.07 -49.15
N VAL A 420 -5.32 -16.56 -50.19
CA VAL A 420 -4.73 -15.81 -51.30
C VAL A 420 -4.27 -14.45 -50.79
N SER A 421 -5.15 -13.74 -50.08
CA SER A 421 -4.82 -12.48 -49.41
C SER A 421 -3.64 -12.66 -48.45
N SER A 422 -3.64 -13.75 -47.67
CA SER A 422 -2.54 -14.10 -46.77
C SER A 422 -1.24 -14.43 -47.50
N SER A 423 -1.31 -14.98 -48.71
CA SER A 423 -0.14 -15.31 -49.55
C SER A 423 0.54 -14.06 -50.09
N ILE A 424 -0.25 -13.14 -50.65
CA ILE A 424 0.22 -11.83 -51.11
C ILE A 424 0.89 -11.08 -49.94
N MET A 425 0.21 -10.99 -48.80
CA MET A 425 0.76 -10.32 -47.62
C MET A 425 1.98 -11.02 -47.05
N ARG A 426 2.10 -12.35 -47.14
CA ARG A 426 3.29 -13.07 -46.69
C ARG A 426 4.50 -12.79 -47.60
N GLY A 427 4.30 -12.65 -48.91
CA GLY A 427 5.35 -12.18 -49.82
C GLY A 427 5.85 -10.78 -49.44
N ARG A 428 4.92 -9.83 -49.20
CA ARG A 428 5.24 -8.47 -48.73
C ARG A 428 5.94 -8.47 -47.36
N ASP A 429 5.50 -9.31 -46.43
CA ASP A 429 6.11 -9.50 -45.10
C ASP A 429 7.56 -10.01 -45.18
N ASN A 430 7.86 -10.85 -46.18
CA ASN A 430 9.20 -11.40 -46.42
C ASN A 430 10.11 -10.47 -47.23
N GLY A 431 9.60 -9.30 -47.63
CA GLY A 431 10.31 -8.37 -48.49
C GLY A 431 10.66 -8.99 -49.84
N LEU A 432 9.75 -9.79 -50.40
CA LEU A 432 9.97 -10.42 -51.70
C LEU A 432 10.01 -9.35 -52.81
N PRO A 433 10.95 -9.41 -53.77
CA PRO A 433 10.97 -8.48 -54.88
C PRO A 433 9.70 -8.54 -55.73
N PRO A 434 9.38 -7.44 -56.45
CA PRO A 434 8.33 -7.47 -57.45
C PRO A 434 8.58 -8.53 -58.52
N TYR A 435 7.50 -8.96 -59.16
CA TYR A 435 7.47 -10.05 -60.12
C TYR A 435 8.59 -10.02 -61.18
N ASN A 436 8.78 -8.90 -61.88
CA ASN A 436 9.79 -8.79 -62.94
C ASN A 436 11.23 -8.75 -62.40
N GLU A 437 11.46 -8.17 -61.23
CA GLU A 437 12.78 -8.18 -60.58
C GLU A 437 13.14 -9.60 -60.14
N LEU A 438 12.15 -10.35 -59.63
CA LEU A 438 12.33 -11.76 -59.30
C LEU A 438 12.59 -12.61 -60.56
N ARG A 439 11.89 -12.38 -61.67
CA ARG A 439 12.17 -13.03 -62.96
C ARG A 439 13.60 -12.83 -63.41
N GLN A 440 14.11 -11.60 -63.31
CA GLN A 440 15.50 -11.29 -63.65
C GLN A 440 16.51 -12.07 -62.79
N SER A 441 16.23 -12.27 -61.49
CA SER A 441 17.12 -13.05 -60.60
C SER A 441 17.24 -14.53 -61.01
N TYR A 442 16.24 -15.08 -61.69
CA TYR A 442 16.23 -16.43 -62.26
C TYR A 442 16.63 -16.45 -63.75
N ASN A 443 17.21 -15.36 -64.28
CA ASN A 443 17.59 -15.20 -65.69
C ASN A 443 16.42 -15.35 -66.69
N LEU A 444 15.20 -15.03 -66.25
CA LEU A 444 14.00 -15.07 -67.09
C LEU A 444 13.70 -13.71 -67.72
N PRO A 445 13.10 -13.66 -68.92
CA PRO A 445 12.80 -12.40 -69.61
C PRO A 445 11.71 -11.61 -68.86
N ILE A 446 11.83 -10.29 -68.86
CA ILE A 446 10.81 -9.38 -68.33
C ILE A 446 9.50 -9.55 -69.10
N LYS A 447 8.35 -9.46 -68.40
CA LYS A 447 7.02 -9.51 -68.98
C LYS A 447 6.26 -8.20 -68.74
N ASP A 448 5.36 -7.87 -69.66
CA ASP A 448 4.37 -6.80 -69.55
C ASP A 448 2.95 -7.38 -69.31
N TRP A 449 1.93 -6.54 -69.12
CA TRP A 449 0.55 -6.98 -68.83
C TRP A 449 -0.03 -7.90 -69.91
N VAL A 450 0.45 -7.79 -71.16
CA VAL A 450 -0.02 -8.59 -72.30
C VAL A 450 0.73 -9.92 -72.38
N THR A 451 2.03 -9.91 -72.10
CA THR A 451 2.95 -11.03 -72.30
C THR A 451 3.09 -11.95 -71.09
N ILE A 452 2.62 -11.54 -69.90
CA ILE A 452 2.50 -12.43 -68.73
C ILE A 452 1.71 -13.67 -69.12
N ASN A 453 0.52 -13.47 -69.70
CA ASN A 453 -0.31 -14.55 -70.23
C ASN A 453 -1.13 -14.07 -71.43
N PRO A 454 -0.59 -14.22 -72.65
CA PRO A 454 -1.25 -13.73 -73.87
C PRO A 454 -2.63 -14.34 -74.12
N VAL A 455 -2.82 -15.60 -73.70
CA VAL A 455 -4.09 -16.33 -73.86
C VAL A 455 -5.14 -15.74 -72.92
N MET A 456 -4.82 -15.65 -71.63
CA MET A 456 -5.73 -15.09 -70.63
C MET A 456 -6.01 -13.61 -70.89
N TYR A 457 -5.02 -12.84 -71.36
CA TYR A 457 -5.21 -11.42 -71.72
C TYR A 457 -6.24 -11.27 -72.84
N LYS A 458 -6.21 -12.17 -73.84
CA LYS A 458 -7.18 -12.17 -74.95
C LYS A 458 -8.57 -12.60 -74.51
N GLU A 459 -8.68 -13.59 -73.62
CA GLU A 459 -9.96 -14.14 -73.15
C GLU A 459 -10.63 -13.28 -72.08
N LYS A 460 -9.85 -12.72 -71.15
CA LYS A 460 -10.31 -11.97 -69.97
C LYS A 460 -9.59 -10.62 -69.80
N PRO A 461 -9.61 -9.73 -70.81
CA PRO A 461 -8.86 -8.45 -70.78
C PRO A 461 -9.27 -7.53 -69.62
N LYS A 462 -10.51 -7.64 -69.13
CA LYS A 462 -11.03 -6.86 -68.00
C LYS A 462 -10.22 -7.07 -66.73
N ILE A 463 -9.78 -8.31 -66.47
CA ILE A 463 -8.98 -8.63 -65.27
C ILE A 463 -7.66 -7.87 -65.32
N PHE A 464 -6.97 -7.90 -66.46
CA PHE A 464 -5.70 -7.20 -66.65
C PHE A 464 -5.86 -5.68 -66.58
N HIS A 465 -6.93 -5.11 -67.16
CA HIS A 465 -7.17 -3.67 -67.11
C HIS A 465 -7.45 -3.17 -65.68
N GLU A 466 -8.29 -3.88 -64.92
CA GLU A 466 -8.55 -3.50 -63.53
C GLU A 466 -7.33 -3.78 -62.62
N LEU A 467 -6.53 -4.81 -62.91
CA LEU A 467 -5.30 -5.11 -62.19
C LEU A 467 -4.23 -4.03 -62.46
N GLU A 468 -4.05 -3.66 -63.72
CA GLU A 468 -3.19 -2.55 -64.14
C GLU A 468 -3.60 -1.26 -63.43
N LYS A 469 -4.90 -0.98 -63.35
CA LYS A 469 -5.43 0.17 -62.62
C LYS A 469 -5.17 0.10 -61.12
N LEU A 470 -5.30 -1.08 -60.49
CA LEU A 470 -4.97 -1.27 -59.06
C LEU A 470 -3.50 -0.93 -58.80
N TYR A 471 -2.58 -1.36 -59.66
CA TYR A 471 -1.15 -1.05 -59.57
C TYR A 471 -0.74 0.30 -60.19
N GLU A 472 -1.69 1.21 -60.44
CA GLU A 472 -1.45 2.56 -60.99
C GLU A 472 -0.74 2.57 -62.36
N GLY A 473 -0.95 1.53 -63.18
CA GLY A 473 -0.31 1.35 -64.49
C GLY A 473 1.12 0.79 -64.43
N ASP A 474 1.68 0.60 -63.24
CA ASP A 474 3.09 0.25 -63.05
C ASP A 474 3.28 -1.25 -62.74
N ILE A 475 3.64 -2.03 -63.77
CA ILE A 475 3.91 -3.46 -63.63
C ILE A 475 5.15 -3.76 -62.77
N SER A 476 6.04 -2.79 -62.55
CA SER A 476 7.20 -2.97 -61.67
C SER A 476 6.82 -3.10 -60.20
N LYS A 477 5.56 -2.80 -59.83
CA LYS A 477 4.99 -2.98 -58.50
C LYS A 477 4.25 -4.31 -58.30
N LEU A 478 4.06 -5.11 -59.35
CA LEU A 478 3.27 -6.34 -59.31
C LEU A 478 3.87 -7.34 -58.31
N ASP A 479 3.07 -7.77 -57.32
CA ASP A 479 3.50 -8.78 -56.35
C ASP A 479 3.89 -10.09 -57.06
N ALA A 480 5.04 -10.67 -56.70
CA ALA A 480 5.57 -11.88 -57.36
C ALA A 480 4.62 -13.09 -57.30
N TYR A 481 3.85 -13.25 -56.21
CA TYR A 481 2.82 -14.29 -56.13
C TYR A 481 1.73 -14.10 -57.19
N VAL A 482 1.27 -12.86 -57.39
CA VAL A 482 0.21 -12.53 -58.35
C VAL A 482 0.70 -12.74 -59.78
N GLY A 483 1.89 -12.24 -60.10
CA GLY A 483 2.49 -12.41 -61.43
C GLY A 483 2.76 -13.87 -61.76
N GLY A 484 3.32 -14.65 -60.83
CA GLY A 484 3.59 -16.07 -61.05
C GLY A 484 2.33 -16.92 -61.21
N MET A 485 1.24 -16.60 -60.49
CA MET A 485 -0.06 -17.26 -60.67
C MET A 485 -0.72 -16.92 -62.01
N LEU A 486 -0.54 -15.68 -62.51
CA LEU A 486 -1.06 -15.25 -63.80
C LEU A 486 -0.36 -15.93 -64.99
N GLU A 487 0.90 -16.36 -64.85
CA GLU A 487 1.63 -17.10 -65.90
C GLU A 487 1.05 -18.50 -66.18
N THR A 488 0.24 -19.05 -65.27
CA THR A 488 -0.31 -20.39 -65.39
C THR A 488 -1.27 -20.53 -66.58
N ASN A 489 -1.11 -21.59 -67.38
CA ASN A 489 -1.87 -21.83 -68.62
C ASN A 489 -2.65 -23.17 -68.63
N GLY A 490 -2.71 -23.88 -67.50
CA GLY A 490 -3.31 -25.21 -67.40
C GLY A 490 -2.37 -26.38 -67.69
N GLU A 491 -1.09 -26.11 -67.93
CA GLU A 491 -0.06 -27.12 -68.19
C GLU A 491 1.02 -27.09 -67.10
N GLY A 492 0.62 -27.02 -65.83
CA GLY A 492 1.51 -26.84 -64.68
C GLY A 492 1.82 -25.36 -64.35
N PRO A 493 2.77 -25.11 -63.43
CA PRO A 493 3.13 -23.77 -62.98
C PRO A 493 3.77 -22.95 -64.10
N GLY A 494 3.55 -21.63 -64.05
CA GLY A 494 4.22 -20.68 -64.95
C GLY A 494 5.74 -20.74 -64.91
N GLU A 495 6.40 -20.19 -65.93
CA GLU A 495 7.86 -20.20 -66.12
C GLU A 495 8.65 -19.79 -64.87
N LEU A 496 8.21 -18.72 -64.17
CA LEU A 496 8.84 -18.25 -62.94
C LEU A 496 8.71 -19.26 -61.80
N PHE A 497 7.49 -19.73 -61.52
CA PHE A 497 7.26 -20.68 -60.43
C PHE A 497 7.91 -22.02 -60.70
N ARG A 498 7.89 -22.48 -61.96
CA ARG A 498 8.60 -23.67 -62.40
C ARG A 498 10.11 -23.58 -62.12
N ALA A 499 10.73 -22.44 -62.45
CA ALA A 499 12.15 -22.22 -62.19
C ALA A 499 12.48 -22.23 -60.68
N ILE A 500 11.69 -21.52 -59.86
CA ILE A 500 11.88 -21.45 -58.40
C ILE A 500 11.71 -22.83 -57.75
N ILE A 501 10.64 -23.55 -58.11
CA ILE A 501 10.34 -24.86 -57.53
C ILE A 501 11.44 -25.85 -57.90
N LEU A 502 11.82 -25.92 -59.18
CA LEU A 502 12.88 -26.81 -59.64
C LEU A 502 14.22 -26.51 -58.95
N ASP A 503 14.64 -25.25 -58.92
CA ASP A 503 15.87 -24.83 -58.24
C ASP A 503 15.90 -25.28 -56.77
N GLN A 504 14.82 -25.04 -56.03
CA GLN A 504 14.75 -25.39 -54.62
C GLN A 504 14.93 -26.90 -54.39
N PHE A 505 14.20 -27.74 -55.11
CA PHE A 505 14.30 -29.20 -54.93
C PHE A 505 15.65 -29.75 -55.38
N LEU A 506 16.26 -29.21 -56.43
CA LEU A 506 17.63 -29.59 -56.83
C LEU A 506 18.65 -29.19 -55.77
N ARG A 507 18.52 -28.01 -55.14
CA ARG A 507 19.40 -27.62 -54.02
C ARG A 507 19.21 -28.50 -52.79
N LEU A 508 17.99 -28.92 -52.48
CA LEU A 508 17.71 -29.85 -51.39
C LEU A 508 18.37 -31.21 -51.63
N ARG A 509 18.22 -31.76 -52.84
CA ARG A 509 18.83 -33.03 -53.24
C ARG A 509 20.35 -32.97 -53.22
N ASP A 510 20.92 -32.02 -53.96
CA ASP A 510 22.36 -31.94 -54.17
C ASP A 510 23.09 -31.51 -52.88
N GLY A 511 22.42 -30.73 -52.02
CA GLY A 511 22.97 -30.22 -50.75
C GLY A 511 22.77 -31.14 -49.54
N ASP A 512 22.06 -32.25 -49.66
CA ASP A 512 21.79 -33.19 -48.57
C ASP A 512 22.84 -34.32 -48.52
N ARG A 513 23.60 -34.39 -47.42
CA ARG A 513 24.58 -35.46 -47.18
C ARG A 513 23.90 -36.81 -46.95
N PHE A 514 22.68 -36.80 -46.44
CA PHE A 514 21.86 -37.98 -46.14
C PHE A 514 20.89 -38.35 -47.27
N TRP A 515 21.05 -37.75 -48.46
CA TRP A 515 20.31 -38.14 -49.65
C TRP A 515 20.52 -39.62 -49.96
N PHE A 516 19.44 -40.35 -50.27
CA PHE A 516 19.51 -41.81 -50.40
C PHE A 516 20.43 -42.30 -51.54
N GLU A 517 20.57 -41.54 -52.63
CA GLU A 517 21.49 -41.86 -53.74
C GLU A 517 22.96 -41.49 -53.44
N ASN A 518 23.23 -40.83 -52.31
CA ASN A 518 24.60 -40.44 -51.95
C ASN A 518 25.39 -41.63 -51.37
N THR A 519 26.01 -42.42 -52.23
CA THR A 519 26.80 -43.59 -51.82
C THR A 519 27.99 -43.26 -50.90
N TRP A 520 28.43 -41.99 -50.78
CA TRP A 520 29.50 -41.59 -49.87
C TRP A 520 29.12 -41.64 -48.39
N ASN A 521 27.82 -41.61 -48.05
CA ASN A 521 27.35 -41.73 -46.68
C ASN A 521 27.31 -43.18 -46.18
N GLY A 522 27.38 -44.16 -47.10
CA GLY A 522 27.38 -45.59 -46.80
C GLY A 522 26.07 -46.14 -46.21
N ILE A 523 24.96 -45.40 -46.31
CA ILE A 523 23.67 -45.77 -45.70
C ILE A 523 22.99 -46.89 -46.50
N PHE A 524 22.97 -46.78 -47.83
CA PHE A 524 22.37 -47.75 -48.74
C PHE A 524 23.41 -48.25 -49.74
N THR A 525 23.27 -49.53 -50.10
CA THR A 525 23.97 -50.18 -51.20
C THR A 525 23.32 -49.83 -52.54
N GLU A 526 24.02 -50.08 -53.65
CA GLU A 526 23.46 -49.84 -55.00
C GLU A 526 22.18 -50.66 -55.25
N GLU A 527 22.12 -51.90 -54.76
CA GLU A 527 20.93 -52.77 -54.84
C GLU A 527 19.74 -52.19 -54.04
N GLU A 528 19.98 -51.69 -52.84
CA GLU A 528 18.95 -51.03 -52.03
C GLU A 528 18.47 -49.72 -52.69
N ILE A 529 19.37 -48.96 -53.30
CA ILE A 529 19.03 -47.75 -54.07
C ILE A 529 18.12 -48.10 -55.25
N GLU A 530 18.43 -49.15 -56.01
CA GLU A 530 17.56 -49.65 -57.09
C GLU A 530 16.17 -50.08 -56.58
N GLN A 531 16.12 -50.75 -55.42
CA GLN A 531 14.87 -51.12 -54.77
C GLN A 531 14.06 -49.88 -54.34
N ILE A 532 14.71 -48.85 -53.79
CA ILE A 532 14.06 -47.58 -53.45
C ILE A 532 13.50 -46.91 -54.72
N HIS A 533 14.24 -46.90 -55.83
CA HIS A 533 13.76 -46.40 -57.12
C HIS A 533 12.54 -47.15 -57.66
N SER A 534 12.42 -48.45 -57.40
CA SER A 534 11.23 -49.21 -57.80
C SER A 534 10.00 -48.94 -56.93
N THR A 535 10.17 -48.39 -55.73
CA THR A 535 9.06 -48.18 -54.79
C THR A 535 8.27 -46.93 -55.16
N THR A 536 6.96 -47.05 -55.36
CA THR A 536 6.06 -45.93 -55.66
C THR A 536 5.12 -45.62 -54.48
N LEU A 537 4.42 -44.48 -54.53
CA LEU A 537 3.37 -44.18 -53.54
C LEU A 537 2.23 -45.22 -53.58
N ARG A 538 1.94 -45.78 -54.76
CA ARG A 538 0.97 -46.88 -54.93
C ARG A 538 1.38 -48.10 -54.10
N ASP A 539 2.66 -48.48 -54.14
CA ASP A 539 3.17 -49.62 -53.37
C ASP A 539 3.04 -49.37 -51.87
N ILE A 540 3.41 -48.17 -51.40
CA ILE A 540 3.25 -47.81 -49.98
C ILE A 540 1.78 -47.88 -49.57
N ILE A 541 0.86 -47.36 -50.38
CA ILE A 541 -0.59 -47.43 -50.09
C ILE A 541 -1.04 -48.90 -49.99
N ARG A 542 -0.68 -49.74 -50.96
CA ARG A 542 -1.05 -51.18 -50.97
C ARG A 542 -0.57 -51.90 -49.72
N GLU A 543 0.65 -51.63 -49.26
CA GLU A 543 1.22 -52.28 -48.08
C GLU A 543 0.64 -51.76 -46.76
N THR A 544 0.19 -50.50 -46.72
CA THR A 544 -0.27 -49.82 -45.50
C THR A 544 -1.79 -49.78 -45.31
N THR A 545 -2.54 -50.26 -46.31
CA THR A 545 -4.00 -50.27 -46.33
C THR A 545 -4.52 -51.65 -46.76
N PHE A 546 -5.82 -51.84 -46.76
CA PHE A 546 -6.45 -53.07 -47.28
C PHE A 546 -6.92 -52.91 -48.72
N ILE A 547 -6.27 -52.03 -49.49
CA ILE A 547 -6.60 -51.72 -50.89
C ILE A 547 -5.86 -52.68 -51.81
N ASP A 548 -6.58 -53.30 -52.75
CA ASP A 548 -5.97 -54.24 -53.70
C ASP A 548 -5.26 -53.52 -54.86
N GLU A 549 -4.31 -54.20 -55.49
CA GLU A 549 -3.48 -53.64 -56.57
C GLU A 549 -4.28 -53.14 -57.78
N HIS A 550 -5.40 -53.80 -58.10
CA HIS A 550 -6.28 -53.48 -59.24
C HIS A 550 -7.26 -52.32 -58.95
N GLU A 551 -7.29 -51.83 -57.71
CA GLU A 551 -8.15 -50.73 -57.28
C GLU A 551 -7.48 -49.35 -57.42
N LEU A 552 -6.16 -49.32 -57.64
CA LEU A 552 -5.35 -48.11 -57.82
C LEU A 552 -4.67 -48.12 -59.19
N GLN A 553 -4.54 -46.93 -59.78
CA GLN A 553 -3.73 -46.74 -60.98
C GLN A 553 -2.23 -46.85 -60.69
N GLU A 554 -1.44 -47.10 -61.74
CA GLU A 554 0.03 -47.20 -61.66
C GLU A 554 0.67 -45.96 -61.05
N ASN A 555 0.27 -44.76 -61.49
CA ASN A 555 0.70 -43.49 -60.91
C ASN A 555 -0.48 -42.77 -60.26
N VAL A 556 -0.60 -42.88 -58.93
CA VAL A 556 -1.72 -42.31 -58.16
C VAL A 556 -1.87 -40.78 -58.25
N PHE A 557 -0.88 -40.07 -58.80
CA PHE A 557 -0.95 -38.62 -59.04
C PHE A 557 -1.66 -38.23 -60.34
N LEU A 558 -1.90 -39.19 -61.24
CA LEU A 558 -2.57 -38.99 -62.52
C LEU A 558 -3.73 -39.98 -62.63
N TRP A 559 -4.79 -39.60 -63.33
CA TRP A 559 -5.85 -40.53 -63.68
C TRP A 559 -6.11 -40.48 -65.18
N ARG A 560 -5.88 -41.60 -65.87
CA ARG A 560 -5.97 -41.73 -67.32
C ARG A 560 -7.17 -42.59 -67.69
N ALA A 561 -7.67 -42.40 -68.92
CA ALA A 561 -8.71 -43.26 -69.45
C ALA A 561 -8.20 -44.71 -69.51
N GLY A 562 -8.80 -45.60 -68.72
CA GLY A 562 -8.37 -46.99 -68.53
C GLY A 562 -7.98 -47.31 -67.09
N ASP A 563 -7.69 -46.30 -66.27
CA ASP A 563 -7.43 -46.47 -64.84
C ASP A 563 -8.70 -46.87 -64.08
N PRO A 564 -8.57 -47.60 -62.96
CA PRO A 564 -9.72 -48.04 -62.19
C PRO A 564 -10.52 -46.87 -61.62
N CYS A 565 -11.85 -47.04 -61.62
CA CYS A 565 -12.80 -46.22 -60.88
C CYS A 565 -12.67 -44.70 -61.11
N GLY A 566 -13.04 -44.23 -62.30
CA GLY A 566 -13.17 -42.79 -62.55
C GLY A 566 -14.21 -42.15 -61.62
N GLN A 567 -13.96 -40.90 -61.24
CA GLN A 567 -14.91 -40.14 -60.41
C GLN A 567 -16.30 -40.02 -61.07
N PRO A 568 -17.39 -40.04 -60.29
CA PRO A 568 -18.76 -39.98 -60.81
C PRO A 568 -19.12 -38.60 -61.38
N PHE A 569 -18.56 -37.54 -60.81
CA PHE A 569 -18.74 -36.15 -61.24
C PHE A 569 -17.53 -35.30 -60.84
N GLN A 570 -17.27 -34.20 -61.55
CA GLN A 570 -16.31 -33.20 -61.09
C GLN A 570 -16.93 -32.42 -59.94
N VAL A 571 -16.29 -32.48 -58.77
CA VAL A 571 -16.79 -31.84 -57.57
C VAL A 571 -16.80 -30.32 -57.74
N ASN A 572 -17.98 -29.73 -57.65
CA ASN A 572 -18.17 -28.28 -57.62
C ASN A 572 -18.92 -27.90 -56.34
N THR A 573 -19.10 -26.60 -56.10
CA THR A 573 -19.73 -26.12 -54.85
C THR A 573 -21.24 -26.33 -54.80
N SER A 574 -21.89 -26.67 -55.92
CA SER A 574 -23.34 -26.84 -56.01
C SER A 574 -23.75 -28.20 -55.44
N GLY A 575 -24.67 -28.20 -54.48
CA GLY A 575 -25.15 -29.42 -53.82
C GLY A 575 -24.24 -29.96 -52.72
N LEU A 576 -23.24 -29.19 -52.30
CA LEU A 576 -22.42 -29.49 -51.12
C LEU A 576 -22.93 -28.75 -49.87
N GLU A 577 -22.42 -29.14 -48.71
CA GLU A 577 -22.72 -28.46 -47.44
C GLU A 577 -22.30 -26.98 -47.50
N PRO A 578 -23.17 -26.03 -47.12
CA PRO A 578 -22.82 -24.62 -47.10
C PRO A 578 -21.76 -24.33 -46.03
N CYS A 579 -20.73 -23.58 -46.40
CA CYS A 579 -19.70 -23.15 -45.46
C CYS A 579 -20.27 -22.20 -44.40
N ILE A 580 -19.89 -22.40 -43.13
CA ILE A 580 -20.31 -21.49 -42.05
C ILE A 580 -19.76 -20.07 -42.29
N PRO A 581 -20.61 -19.04 -42.16
CA PRO A 581 -20.25 -17.67 -42.48
C PRO A 581 -19.11 -17.12 -41.60
N PHE A 582 -18.52 -16.03 -42.07
CA PHE A 582 -17.53 -15.27 -41.31
C PHE A 582 -18.18 -14.68 -40.04
N MET A 583 -17.59 -15.00 -38.88
CA MET A 583 -17.98 -14.48 -37.57
C MET A 583 -16.76 -13.93 -36.86
N ARG A 584 -16.97 -12.94 -35.98
CA ARG A 584 -15.94 -12.38 -35.11
C ARG A 584 -16.15 -12.85 -33.67
N PHE A 585 -15.06 -13.13 -32.97
CA PHE A 585 -15.07 -13.45 -31.55
C PHE A 585 -14.49 -12.31 -30.73
N ASP A 586 -15.19 -11.90 -29.68
CA ASP A 586 -14.68 -10.99 -28.66
C ASP A 586 -14.16 -11.80 -27.47
N HIS A 587 -12.84 -11.72 -27.20
CA HIS A 587 -12.16 -12.43 -26.10
C HIS A 587 -12.68 -12.05 -24.72
N PHE A 588 -13.33 -10.90 -24.58
CA PHE A 588 -13.86 -10.45 -23.29
C PHE A 588 -15.31 -10.91 -23.03
N THR A 589 -15.96 -11.53 -24.02
CA THR A 589 -17.35 -12.01 -23.90
C THR A 589 -17.51 -12.92 -22.68
N GLY A 590 -18.43 -12.58 -21.78
CA GLY A 590 -18.75 -13.35 -20.56
C GLY A 590 -17.89 -13.01 -19.34
N ASN A 591 -16.93 -12.10 -19.46
CA ASN A 591 -16.08 -11.63 -18.36
C ASN A 591 -16.48 -10.26 -17.80
N GLU A 592 -17.47 -9.59 -18.40
CA GLU A 592 -17.89 -8.23 -18.08
C GLU A 592 -18.42 -8.14 -16.65
N VAL A 593 -19.32 -9.06 -16.29
CA VAL A 593 -19.94 -9.12 -14.97
C VAL A 593 -18.89 -9.40 -13.89
N THR A 594 -18.03 -10.39 -14.11
CA THR A 594 -16.94 -10.73 -13.17
C THR A 594 -16.01 -9.54 -12.96
N PHE A 595 -15.57 -8.86 -14.03
CA PHE A 595 -14.68 -7.70 -13.92
C PHE A 595 -15.33 -6.55 -13.12
N ILE A 596 -16.59 -6.21 -13.43
CA ILE A 596 -17.33 -5.15 -12.73
C ILE A 596 -17.44 -5.47 -11.24
N PHE A 597 -17.88 -6.68 -10.88
CA PHE A 597 -18.01 -7.07 -9.47
C PHE A 597 -16.67 -7.14 -8.74
N SER A 598 -15.59 -7.58 -9.38
CA SER A 598 -14.26 -7.57 -8.79
C SER A 598 -13.77 -6.15 -8.50
N CYS A 599 -13.98 -5.20 -9.42
CA CYS A 599 -13.64 -3.79 -9.19
C CYS A 599 -14.49 -3.16 -8.08
N ILE A 600 -15.80 -3.43 -8.06
CA ILE A 600 -16.70 -2.97 -6.99
C ILE A 600 -16.26 -3.55 -5.63
N ALA A 601 -15.94 -4.84 -5.57
CA ALA A 601 -15.48 -5.49 -4.33
C ALA A 601 -14.21 -4.82 -3.79
N LEU A 602 -13.22 -4.55 -4.64
CA LEU A 602 -12.00 -3.83 -4.25
C LEU A 602 -12.28 -2.41 -3.71
N GLY A 603 -13.23 -1.69 -4.32
CA GLY A 603 -13.65 -0.36 -3.88
C GLY A 603 -14.46 -0.35 -2.56
N ILE A 604 -15.17 -1.43 -2.26
CA ILE A 604 -15.98 -1.57 -1.04
C ILE A 604 -15.14 -1.94 0.20
N ILE A 605 -14.00 -2.62 0.03
CA ILE A 605 -13.13 -3.05 1.15
C ILE A 605 -12.80 -1.91 2.14
N PRO A 606 -12.35 -0.71 1.71
CA PRO A 606 -12.16 0.43 2.61
C PRO A 606 -13.43 0.85 3.35
N LEU A 607 -14.59 0.83 2.68
CA LEU A 607 -15.88 1.19 3.28
C LEU A 607 -16.31 0.19 4.36
N ILE A 608 -16.10 -1.11 4.13
CA ILE A 608 -16.33 -2.15 5.14
C ILE A 608 -15.44 -1.90 6.36
N CYS A 609 -14.15 -1.61 6.15
CA CYS A 609 -13.22 -1.31 7.23
C CYS A 609 -13.67 -0.08 8.04
N ILE A 610 -14.15 0.99 7.37
CA ILE A 610 -14.71 2.18 8.01
C ILE A 610 -15.96 1.82 8.83
N GLY A 611 -16.86 1.00 8.28
CA GLY A 611 -18.04 0.49 8.97
C GLY A 611 -17.69 -0.29 10.25
N ILE A 612 -16.72 -1.21 10.17
CA ILE A 612 -16.23 -1.96 11.34
C ILE A 612 -15.60 -1.02 12.38
N GLY A 613 -14.78 -0.05 11.94
CA GLY A 613 -14.19 0.95 12.81
C GLY A 613 -15.25 1.80 13.53
N TYR A 614 -16.29 2.22 12.81
CA TYR A 614 -17.42 2.95 13.37
C TYR A 614 -18.24 2.11 14.35
N MET A 615 -18.53 0.85 14.02
CA MET A 615 -19.19 -0.09 14.93
C MET A 615 -18.38 -0.32 16.21
N LEU A 616 -17.06 -0.40 16.13
CA LEU A 616 -16.19 -0.51 17.30
C LEU A 616 -16.24 0.75 18.17
N ILE A 617 -16.23 1.94 17.57
CA ILE A 617 -16.42 3.20 18.31
C ILE A 617 -17.79 3.21 19.00
N GLN A 618 -18.87 2.89 18.29
CA GLN A 618 -20.21 2.84 18.87
C GLN A 618 -20.31 1.82 20.01
N ARG A 619 -19.72 0.63 19.81
CA ARG A 619 -19.68 -0.42 20.83
C ARG A 619 -18.87 0.03 22.05
N ARG A 620 -17.75 0.74 21.86
CA ARG A 620 -16.96 1.26 22.98
C ARG A 620 -17.65 2.41 23.70
N LYS A 621 -18.36 3.28 22.99
CA LYS A 621 -19.23 4.31 23.60
C LYS A 621 -20.35 3.67 24.42
N LYS A 622 -20.95 2.59 23.91
CA LYS A 622 -21.97 1.81 24.62
C LYS A 622 -21.39 1.09 25.84
N LEU A 623 -20.22 0.45 25.71
CA LEU A 623 -19.48 -0.20 26.80
C LEU A 623 -18.88 0.78 27.83
N GLY A 624 -18.62 2.04 27.44
CA GLY A 624 -18.16 3.11 28.34
C GLY A 624 -19.30 3.68 29.20
N GLY A 625 -20.55 3.48 28.78
CA GLY A 625 -21.75 3.65 29.62
C GLY A 625 -22.17 2.37 30.36
N ASP A 626 -21.72 1.20 29.88
CA ASP A 626 -22.03 -0.14 30.39
C ASP A 626 -20.74 -0.91 30.78
N MET A 627 -20.11 -0.52 31.89
CA MET A 627 -18.97 -1.27 32.43
C MET A 627 -19.44 -2.58 33.09
N GLU A 628 -19.35 -3.66 32.29
CA GLU A 628 -18.75 -4.97 32.61
C GLU A 628 -19.65 -6.22 32.43
N PRO A 629 -19.30 -7.12 31.47
CA PRO A 629 -19.82 -8.49 31.39
C PRO A 629 -19.08 -9.44 32.35
N CYS A 630 -18.93 -9.07 33.62
CA CYS A 630 -18.42 -9.95 34.68
C CYS A 630 -19.56 -10.59 35.51
N ILE A 631 -20.76 -10.02 35.46
CA ILE A 631 -21.93 -10.49 36.23
C ILE A 631 -22.67 -11.65 35.53
N LYS A 632 -22.54 -11.79 34.20
CA LYS A 632 -23.20 -12.87 33.45
C LYS A 632 -22.69 -14.28 33.80
N LYS A 633 -21.47 -14.39 34.35
CA LYS A 633 -20.89 -15.68 34.79
C LYS A 633 -21.37 -16.08 36.19
N LEU A 634 -21.69 -15.11 37.04
CA LEU A 634 -22.27 -15.33 38.38
C LEU A 634 -23.80 -15.50 38.37
N PHE A 635 -24.50 -14.88 37.41
CA PHE A 635 -25.97 -15.02 37.26
C PHE A 635 -26.42 -16.30 36.56
N LEU A 636 -25.56 -16.95 35.77
CA LEU A 636 -25.86 -18.26 35.15
C LEU A 636 -25.63 -19.43 36.11
N GLU A 637 -24.87 -19.24 37.18
CA GLU A 637 -24.69 -20.23 38.26
C GLU A 637 -25.78 -20.15 39.35
N SER A 638 -26.55 -19.06 39.42
CA SER A 638 -27.64 -18.90 40.41
C SER A 638 -29.04 -19.27 39.88
N THR A 639 -29.14 -19.81 38.67
CA THR A 639 -30.41 -20.13 37.98
C THR A 639 -31.14 -21.39 38.49
N ASN A 640 -30.80 -21.89 39.68
CA ASN A 640 -31.36 -23.11 40.28
C ASN A 640 -32.06 -22.88 41.63
N SER A 641 -32.72 -21.74 41.84
CA SER A 641 -33.56 -21.58 43.04
C SER A 641 -34.71 -20.59 42.87
N SER A 642 -35.80 -21.09 42.29
CA SER A 642 -37.08 -20.39 42.15
C SER A 642 -37.93 -20.36 43.44
N ASN A 643 -37.43 -20.84 44.59
CA ASN A 643 -38.18 -20.92 45.85
C ASN A 643 -37.66 -20.03 46.99
N ILE A 644 -36.62 -19.21 46.77
CA ILE A 644 -35.95 -18.44 47.84
C ILE A 644 -36.41 -16.95 47.93
N ARG A 645 -37.26 -16.50 46.98
CA ARG A 645 -37.59 -15.08 46.78
C ARG A 645 -38.52 -14.47 47.85
N SER A 646 -39.30 -15.26 48.59
CA SER A 646 -40.15 -14.77 49.68
C SER A 646 -39.50 -14.84 51.07
N GLU A 647 -38.51 -15.72 51.28
CA GLU A 647 -37.80 -15.85 52.55
C GLU A 647 -36.65 -14.83 52.72
N LEU A 648 -35.98 -14.42 51.63
CA LEU A 648 -34.90 -13.41 51.72
C LEU A 648 -35.38 -11.99 52.00
N ILE A 649 -36.65 -11.68 51.67
CA ILE A 649 -37.27 -10.37 51.95
C ILE A 649 -37.63 -10.25 53.44
N LYS A 650 -37.88 -11.36 54.14
CA LYS A 650 -38.11 -11.40 55.60
C LYS A 650 -36.82 -11.50 56.44
N LYS A 651 -35.73 -12.06 55.89
CA LYS A 651 -34.45 -12.20 56.63
C LYS A 651 -33.52 -10.98 56.58
N ASN A 652 -33.76 -10.02 55.69
CA ASN A 652 -32.89 -8.85 55.50
C ASN A 652 -33.45 -7.55 56.11
N SER A 653 -34.62 -7.58 56.76
CA SER A 653 -35.23 -6.41 57.42
C SER A 653 -34.57 -6.01 58.75
N GLU A 654 -33.56 -6.75 59.22
CA GLU A 654 -32.87 -6.50 60.50
C GLU A 654 -31.43 -5.95 60.36
N LYS A 655 -30.91 -5.75 59.14
CA LYS A 655 -29.54 -5.20 58.98
C LYS A 655 -29.55 -3.68 59.13
N GLU A 656 -29.00 -3.18 60.24
CA GLU A 656 -28.91 -1.76 60.58
C GLU A 656 -27.85 -0.96 59.79
N LYS A 657 -27.04 -1.63 58.95
CA LYS A 657 -26.05 -0.98 58.06
C LYS A 657 -26.12 -1.54 56.66
N LEU A 658 -26.13 -0.66 55.67
CA LEU A 658 -26.15 -1.03 54.25
C LEU A 658 -24.83 -0.63 53.59
N HIS A 659 -24.19 -1.61 52.94
CA HIS A 659 -22.98 -1.42 52.15
C HIS A 659 -23.30 -1.80 50.71
N LEU A 660 -23.22 -0.85 49.78
CA LEU A 660 -23.49 -1.06 48.36
C LEU A 660 -22.32 -0.56 47.50
N SER A 661 -21.89 -1.38 46.55
CA SER A 661 -21.01 -0.91 45.48
C SER A 661 -21.83 -0.08 44.50
N ALA A 662 -21.36 1.12 44.17
CA ALA A 662 -22.01 2.03 43.23
C ALA A 662 -20.97 2.76 42.37
N ILE A 663 -21.43 3.45 41.33
CA ILE A 663 -20.59 4.35 40.52
C ILE A 663 -21.09 5.77 40.75
N GLU A 664 -20.26 6.62 41.33
CA GLU A 664 -20.54 8.05 41.46
C GLU A 664 -20.20 8.77 40.16
N TRP A 665 -21.14 9.56 39.67
CA TRP A 665 -21.01 10.39 38.49
C TRP A 665 -20.62 11.81 38.91
N LEU A 666 -19.41 12.24 38.54
CA LEU A 666 -18.85 13.54 38.94
C LEU A 666 -18.92 14.59 37.83
N SER A 667 -18.66 14.18 36.58
CA SER A 667 -18.79 15.02 35.38
C SER A 667 -19.05 14.17 34.15
N LYS A 668 -19.30 14.83 33.00
CA LYS A 668 -19.53 14.16 31.71
C LYS A 668 -18.38 13.24 31.28
N ASN A 669 -17.17 13.51 31.75
CA ASN A 669 -15.95 12.78 31.37
C ASN A 669 -15.42 11.87 32.49
N TYR A 670 -16.03 11.88 33.68
CA TYR A 670 -15.45 11.25 34.86
C TYR A 670 -16.48 10.61 35.80
N CYS A 671 -16.30 9.30 36.01
CA CYS A 671 -17.04 8.50 36.96
C CYS A 671 -16.05 7.78 37.89
N ARG A 672 -16.41 7.55 39.15
CA ARG A 672 -15.58 6.79 40.09
C ARG A 672 -16.37 5.66 40.76
N SER A 673 -15.72 4.52 40.98
CA SER A 673 -16.30 3.43 41.76
C SER A 673 -16.25 3.78 43.25
N VAL A 674 -17.35 3.56 43.95
CA VAL A 674 -17.53 3.93 45.37
C VAL A 674 -18.25 2.82 46.13
N ILE A 675 -18.00 2.76 47.43
CA ILE A 675 -18.79 2.00 48.40
C ILE A 675 -19.68 3.00 49.11
N LEU A 676 -20.98 2.87 48.90
CA LEU A 676 -22.00 3.68 49.53
C LEU A 676 -22.45 3.01 50.82
N ILE A 677 -22.22 3.69 51.95
CA ILE A 677 -22.53 3.20 53.29
C ILE A 677 -23.62 4.08 53.89
N VAL A 678 -24.75 3.46 54.23
CA VAL A 678 -25.82 4.09 55.01
C VAL A 678 -25.67 3.60 56.45
N ASP A 679 -25.33 4.53 57.35
CA ASP A 679 -25.15 4.25 58.79
C ASP A 679 -26.47 4.45 59.56
N VAL A 680 -26.49 4.11 60.86
CA VAL A 680 -27.66 4.27 61.74
C VAL A 680 -27.94 5.74 62.04
N THR A 681 -26.89 6.55 61.99
CA THR A 681 -26.95 8.01 62.05
C THR A 681 -27.45 8.57 60.71
N PRO A 682 -28.09 9.75 60.68
CA PRO A 682 -28.61 10.35 59.45
C PRO A 682 -27.48 10.89 58.57
N LEU A 683 -26.57 10.01 58.14
CA LEU A 683 -25.42 10.29 57.31
C LEU A 683 -25.21 9.20 56.25
N ILE A 684 -24.76 9.61 55.06
CA ILE A 684 -24.30 8.70 53.99
C ILE A 684 -22.79 8.91 53.80
N ARG A 685 -22.02 7.83 53.90
CA ARG A 685 -20.58 7.83 53.61
C ARG A 685 -20.32 7.22 52.25
N LEU A 686 -19.49 7.88 51.46
CA LEU A 686 -18.90 7.34 50.25
C LEU A 686 -17.46 7.01 50.54
N GLU A 687 -17.09 5.74 50.39
CA GLU A 687 -15.73 5.26 50.57
C GLU A 687 -15.15 4.78 49.24
N LYS A 688 -13.83 4.82 49.10
CA LYS A 688 -13.14 4.17 47.98
C LYS A 688 -13.25 2.65 48.12
N PRO A 689 -13.22 1.87 47.02
CA PRO A 689 -13.14 0.41 47.09
C PRO A 689 -11.93 -0.11 47.88
N GLY A 690 -10.83 0.65 47.90
CA GLY A 690 -9.62 0.35 48.69
C GLY A 690 -9.62 0.93 50.11
N GLY A 691 -10.74 1.47 50.58
CA GLY A 691 -10.82 2.22 51.84
C GLY A 691 -10.45 3.70 51.70
N GLY A 692 -10.96 4.52 52.63
CA GLY A 692 -10.79 5.98 52.65
C GLY A 692 -12.06 6.73 52.28
N LEU A 693 -12.43 7.68 53.13
CA LEU A 693 -13.63 8.50 52.98
C LEU A 693 -13.45 9.48 51.80
N LEU A 694 -14.37 9.43 50.84
CA LEU A 694 -14.45 10.36 49.71
C LEU A 694 -15.36 11.54 50.02
N ARG A 695 -16.53 11.26 50.57
CA ARG A 695 -17.57 12.25 50.85
C ARG A 695 -18.46 11.75 52.00
N CYS A 696 -18.82 12.64 52.91
CA CYS A 696 -19.81 12.38 53.94
C CYS A 696 -20.97 13.36 53.76
N LEU A 697 -22.18 12.85 53.63
CA LEU A 697 -23.40 13.63 53.51
C LEU A 697 -24.12 13.59 54.85
N ASP A 698 -24.16 14.71 55.57
CA ASP A 698 -24.87 14.81 56.84
C ASP A 698 -26.27 15.40 56.62
N PHE A 699 -27.30 14.66 57.03
CA PHE A 699 -28.70 15.10 56.93
C PHE A 699 -29.21 15.70 58.24
N SER A 700 -28.37 15.85 59.27
CA SER A 700 -28.76 16.32 60.62
C SER A 700 -29.63 17.58 60.61
N ASN A 701 -29.31 18.54 59.75
CA ASN A 701 -29.94 19.87 59.71
C ASN A 701 -31.04 20.01 58.64
N VAL A 702 -31.51 18.90 58.06
CA VAL A 702 -32.46 18.93 56.93
C VAL A 702 -33.73 18.14 57.27
N ASN A 703 -34.90 18.79 57.18
CA ASN A 703 -36.20 18.16 57.46
C ASN A 703 -36.72 17.29 56.29
N PHE A 704 -36.34 17.63 55.06
CA PHE A 704 -36.78 16.96 53.83
C PHE A 704 -35.58 16.58 52.96
N VAL A 705 -35.41 15.29 52.67
CA VAL A 705 -34.36 14.80 51.77
C VAL A 705 -34.98 14.47 50.41
N ASN A 706 -34.59 15.21 49.37
CA ASN A 706 -35.05 14.98 48.00
C ASN A 706 -34.16 13.95 47.31
N VAL A 707 -34.78 12.86 46.84
CA VAL A 707 -34.11 11.80 46.09
C VAL A 707 -34.79 11.61 44.74
N VAL A 708 -34.04 11.74 43.65
CA VAL A 708 -34.53 11.48 42.29
C VAL A 708 -33.98 10.14 41.80
N VAL A 709 -34.86 9.27 41.34
CA VAL A 709 -34.53 7.89 40.95
C VAL A 709 -34.94 7.66 39.49
N SER A 710 -34.21 6.81 38.77
CA SER A 710 -34.60 6.37 37.44
C SER A 710 -36.00 5.76 37.36
N ASP A 711 -36.66 5.92 36.21
CA ASP A 711 -37.91 5.22 35.90
C ASP A 711 -37.73 3.69 35.78
N LEU A 712 -38.74 2.95 36.25
CA LEU A 712 -38.82 1.48 36.27
C LEU A 712 -38.73 0.80 34.88
N ASN A 713 -38.82 1.58 33.80
CA ASN A 713 -38.83 1.10 32.42
C ASN A 713 -37.48 1.27 31.70
N SER A 714 -36.42 1.71 32.38
CA SER A 714 -35.10 1.83 31.76
C SER A 714 -34.37 0.47 31.80
N CYS A 715 -34.01 -0.10 30.65
CA CYS A 715 -33.18 -1.33 30.56
C CYS A 715 -31.73 -1.14 31.07
N THR A 716 -31.49 -0.12 31.88
CA THR A 716 -30.19 0.38 32.30
C THR A 716 -30.15 0.43 33.82
N CYS A 717 -28.97 0.24 34.41
CA CYS A 717 -28.74 0.38 35.84
C CYS A 717 -29.36 1.68 36.42
N PRO A 718 -30.10 1.63 37.54
CA PRO A 718 -30.80 2.80 38.07
C PRO A 718 -29.83 3.85 38.60
N PHE A 719 -30.06 5.09 38.22
CA PHE A 719 -29.45 6.28 38.78
C PHE A 719 -30.26 6.78 39.98
N VAL A 720 -29.55 7.25 40.99
CA VAL A 720 -30.10 7.89 42.18
C VAL A 720 -29.36 9.19 42.40
N MET A 721 -30.09 10.30 42.42
CA MET A 721 -29.59 11.63 42.73
C MET A 721 -30.10 12.05 44.11
N ILE A 722 -29.19 12.49 44.97
CA ILE A 722 -29.50 13.00 46.32
C ILE A 722 -29.05 14.45 46.39
N SER A 723 -30.00 15.35 46.63
CA SER A 723 -29.75 16.79 46.69
C SER A 723 -29.74 17.29 48.12
N ILE A 724 -28.67 17.97 48.52
CA ILE A 724 -28.53 18.64 49.82
C ILE A 724 -28.35 20.14 49.57
N PRO A 725 -29.13 21.01 50.23
CA PRO A 725 -28.95 22.45 50.10
C PRO A 725 -27.50 22.88 50.35
N LYS A 726 -26.98 23.80 49.53
CA LYS A 726 -25.62 24.38 49.62
C LYS A 726 -24.45 23.42 49.34
N HIS A 727 -24.72 22.19 48.88
CA HIS A 727 -23.71 21.26 48.39
C HIS A 727 -24.06 20.78 46.96
N TYR A 728 -23.07 20.30 46.21
CA TYR A 728 -23.32 19.68 44.90
C TYR A 728 -24.07 18.34 45.06
N ASP A 729 -24.84 17.92 44.07
CA ASP A 729 -25.66 16.71 44.16
C ASP A 729 -24.80 15.44 44.20
N LEU A 730 -25.28 14.41 44.89
CA LEU A 730 -24.70 13.07 44.79
C LEU A 730 -25.47 12.28 43.74
N VAL A 731 -24.83 11.95 42.62
CA VAL A 731 -25.40 11.08 41.57
C VAL A 731 -24.69 9.75 41.59
N VAL A 732 -25.41 8.68 41.91
CA VAL A 732 -24.88 7.30 41.95
C VAL A 732 -25.65 6.38 41.00
N ARG A 733 -24.93 5.53 40.28
CA ARG A 733 -25.47 4.42 39.49
C ARG A 733 -25.35 3.14 40.31
N LEU A 734 -26.47 2.50 40.61
CA LEU A 734 -26.56 1.25 41.37
C LEU A 734 -26.60 0.03 40.42
N ASN A 735 -26.16 -1.15 40.87
CA ASN A 735 -26.00 -2.29 39.95
C ASN A 735 -27.33 -2.93 39.53
N SER A 736 -28.40 -2.80 40.34
CA SER A 736 -29.71 -3.36 40.03
C SER A 736 -30.85 -2.56 40.67
N GLU A 737 -32.05 -2.69 40.11
CA GLU A 737 -33.26 -2.15 40.75
C GLU A 737 -33.52 -2.72 42.15
N CYS A 738 -33.08 -3.97 42.40
CA CYS A 738 -33.16 -4.58 43.73
C CYS A 738 -32.27 -3.85 44.74
N GLN A 739 -31.03 -3.49 44.35
CA GLN A 739 -30.16 -2.67 45.20
C GLN A 739 -30.71 -1.26 45.38
N CYS A 740 -31.34 -0.68 44.36
CA CYS A 740 -32.03 0.60 44.47
C CYS A 740 -33.19 0.54 45.47
N ALA A 741 -34.04 -0.48 45.40
CA ALA A 741 -35.13 -0.68 46.35
C ALA A 741 -34.60 -0.90 47.78
N GLN A 742 -33.52 -1.67 47.94
CA GLN A 742 -32.86 -1.88 49.23
C GLN A 742 -32.28 -0.57 49.79
N PHE A 743 -31.60 0.21 48.96
CA PHE A 743 -31.06 1.52 49.31
C PHE A 743 -32.14 2.48 49.81
N LEU A 744 -33.23 2.63 49.04
CA LEU A 744 -34.34 3.51 49.39
C LEU A 744 -35.06 3.04 50.67
N CYS A 745 -35.20 1.73 50.87
CA CYS A 745 -35.82 1.16 52.08
C CYS A 745 -34.99 1.46 53.34
N VAL A 746 -33.68 1.21 53.30
CA VAL A 746 -32.79 1.49 54.45
C VAL A 746 -32.72 2.99 54.71
N LEU A 747 -32.60 3.81 53.67
CA LEU A 747 -32.58 5.28 53.79
C LEU A 747 -33.88 5.81 54.42
N SER A 748 -35.03 5.31 53.97
CA SER A 748 -36.34 5.63 54.53
C SER A 748 -36.43 5.28 56.02
N ASN A 749 -35.92 4.10 56.42
CA ASN A 749 -35.91 3.68 57.82
C ASN A 749 -35.02 4.57 58.70
N VAL A 750 -33.84 4.95 58.22
CA VAL A 750 -32.90 5.83 58.94
C VAL A 750 -33.47 7.26 59.08
N LEU A 751 -34.10 7.79 58.02
CA LEU A 751 -34.72 9.12 58.06
C LEU A 751 -35.97 9.15 58.96
N ASN A 752 -36.81 8.11 58.92
CA ASN A 752 -37.98 8.00 59.80
C ASN A 752 -37.59 7.92 61.28
N ARG A 753 -36.49 7.23 61.63
CA ARG A 753 -35.95 7.19 63.01
C ARG A 753 -35.53 8.57 63.53
N THR A 754 -35.24 9.52 62.64
CA THR A 754 -34.77 10.86 62.99
C THR A 754 -35.80 11.97 62.71
N SER A 755 -37.08 11.60 62.53
CA SER A 755 -38.19 12.52 62.23
C SER A 755 -38.01 13.33 60.95
N LYS A 756 -37.31 12.77 59.94
CA LYS A 756 -37.07 13.40 58.63
C LYS A 756 -37.90 12.71 57.56
N GLN A 757 -38.35 13.48 56.58
CA GLN A 757 -39.16 12.96 55.48
C GLN A 757 -38.31 12.74 54.22
N LEU A 758 -38.48 11.59 53.59
CA LEU A 758 -37.87 11.23 52.31
C LEU A 758 -38.84 11.53 51.15
N VAL A 759 -38.47 12.42 50.25
CA VAL A 759 -39.27 12.77 49.05
C VAL A 759 -38.63 12.12 47.83
N ILE A 760 -39.30 11.12 47.26
CA ILE A 760 -38.81 10.38 46.09
C ILE A 760 -39.50 10.91 44.83
N ARG A 761 -38.72 11.34 43.84
CA ARG A 761 -39.20 11.64 42.47
C ARG A 761 -38.62 10.64 41.48
N ARG A 762 -39.39 10.29 40.46
CA ARG A 762 -38.91 9.44 39.37
C ARG A 762 -38.79 10.23 38.08
N CYS A 763 -37.65 10.08 37.40
CA CYS A 763 -37.33 10.80 36.18
C CYS A 763 -36.51 9.93 35.21
N PRO A 764 -36.50 10.26 33.90
CA PRO A 764 -35.58 9.66 32.94
C PRO A 764 -34.11 9.91 33.29
N ASN A 765 -33.21 8.98 32.94
CA ASN A 765 -31.76 9.12 33.19
C ASN A 765 -31.17 10.41 32.59
N SER A 766 -31.66 10.82 31.42
CA SER A 766 -31.22 12.07 30.77
C SER A 766 -31.52 13.29 31.63
N TYR A 767 -32.72 13.34 32.23
CA TYR A 767 -33.11 14.43 33.11
C TYR A 767 -32.23 14.47 34.36
N ILE A 768 -31.97 13.32 35.00
CA ILE A 768 -31.11 13.23 36.18
C ILE A 768 -29.70 13.78 35.89
N ILE A 769 -29.11 13.40 34.75
CA ILE A 769 -27.78 13.84 34.33
C ILE A 769 -27.77 15.35 33.98
N GLU A 770 -28.84 15.85 33.36
CA GLU A 770 -28.94 17.26 32.93
C GLU A 770 -29.26 18.22 34.08
N THR A 771 -30.02 17.81 35.10
CA THR A 771 -30.39 18.66 36.24
C THR A 771 -29.42 18.60 37.40
N ALA A 772 -28.58 17.57 37.49
CA ALA A 772 -27.63 17.42 38.59
C ALA A 772 -26.65 18.61 38.68
N GLU A 773 -26.56 19.21 39.86
CA GLU A 773 -25.51 20.16 40.19
C GLU A 773 -24.21 19.39 40.48
N THR A 774 -23.37 19.23 39.45
CA THR A 774 -22.08 18.56 39.57
C THR A 774 -21.04 19.43 40.27
N SER A 775 -19.92 18.83 40.68
CA SER A 775 -18.77 19.57 41.21
C SER A 775 -18.25 20.62 40.21
N GLU A 776 -18.28 20.32 38.90
CA GLU A 776 -17.84 21.24 37.84
C GLU A 776 -18.80 22.44 37.72
N ARG A 777 -20.12 22.21 37.67
CA ARG A 777 -21.13 23.28 37.64
C ARG A 777 -21.11 24.13 38.92
N ARG A 778 -20.90 23.48 40.07
CA ARG A 778 -20.74 24.18 41.35
C ARG A 778 -19.52 25.11 41.31
N GLN A 779 -18.41 24.66 40.74
CA GLN A 779 -17.22 25.50 40.56
C GLN A 779 -17.49 26.68 39.61
N GLU A 780 -18.23 26.48 38.52
CA GLU A 780 -18.62 27.58 37.61
C GLU A 780 -19.47 28.64 38.33
N LYS A 781 -20.43 28.24 39.18
CA LYS A 781 -21.21 29.16 40.02
C LYS A 781 -20.34 29.92 41.02
N LEU A 782 -19.36 29.25 41.63
CA LEU A 782 -18.40 29.89 42.54
C LEU A 782 -17.52 30.91 41.80
N ASP A 783 -17.02 30.57 40.61
CA ASP A 783 -16.25 31.48 39.77
C ASP A 783 -17.08 32.71 39.39
N HIS A 784 -18.37 32.53 39.05
CA HIS A 784 -19.32 33.61 38.78
C HIS A 784 -19.54 34.50 40.03
N PHE A 785 -19.74 33.88 41.20
CA PHE A 785 -19.82 34.58 42.49
C PHE A 785 -18.59 35.46 42.74
N PHE A 786 -17.38 34.94 42.51
CA PHE A 786 -16.14 35.69 42.74
C PHE A 786 -15.96 36.84 41.74
N ARG A 787 -16.21 36.60 40.45
CA ARG A 787 -16.14 37.64 39.41
C ARG A 787 -17.07 38.80 39.69
N GLU A 788 -18.31 38.50 40.09
CA GLU A 788 -19.31 39.49 40.42
C GLU A 788 -18.93 40.30 41.68
N ALA A 789 -18.28 39.66 42.66
CA ALA A 789 -17.72 40.36 43.82
C ALA A 789 -16.55 41.28 43.42
N TYR A 790 -15.67 40.86 42.50
CA TYR A 790 -14.54 41.67 42.02
C TYR A 790 -14.98 42.83 41.12
N ALA A 791 -15.98 42.62 40.27
CA ALA A 791 -16.62 43.68 39.47
C ALA A 791 -17.00 44.87 40.35
N ARG A 792 -17.66 44.57 41.47
CA ARG A 792 -18.11 45.57 42.44
C ARG A 792 -16.97 46.14 43.29
N SER A 793 -16.03 45.32 43.77
CA SER A 793 -14.95 45.80 44.65
C SER A 793 -13.91 46.67 43.91
N PHE A 794 -13.60 46.39 42.64
CA PHE A 794 -12.63 47.15 41.84
C PHE A 794 -13.25 48.27 40.97
N ASN A 795 -14.58 48.36 40.89
CA ASN A 795 -15.31 49.32 40.03
C ASN A 795 -15.07 49.12 38.52
N ILE A 796 -14.97 47.87 38.07
CA ILE A 796 -14.71 47.56 36.66
C ILE A 796 -15.94 46.79 36.13
N SER A 797 -16.80 47.52 35.42
CA SER A 797 -18.07 47.00 34.89
C SER A 797 -17.91 45.85 33.89
N GLN A 798 -16.77 45.78 33.21
CA GLN A 798 -16.43 44.72 32.24
C GLN A 798 -16.19 43.34 32.88
N LEU A 799 -16.18 43.25 34.21
CA LEU A 799 -15.96 42.00 34.95
C LEU A 799 -17.23 41.19 35.21
N SER A 800 -18.41 41.82 35.10
CA SER A 800 -19.70 41.15 35.29
C SER A 800 -20.17 40.52 33.98
N GLU A 801 -20.69 39.29 34.03
CA GLU A 801 -21.31 38.65 32.87
C GLU A 801 -22.67 39.28 32.51
N ASP A 802 -23.33 39.91 33.49
CA ASP A 802 -24.57 40.69 33.28
C ASP A 802 -24.27 42.20 33.24
N ILE A 803 -23.87 42.69 32.06
CA ILE A 803 -23.68 44.12 31.80
C ILE A 803 -24.92 44.94 32.20
N SER A 804 -26.12 44.36 32.05
CA SER A 804 -27.40 44.95 32.43
C SER A 804 -27.61 45.05 33.95
N ALA A 805 -27.06 44.14 34.75
CA ALA A 805 -27.25 44.10 36.20
C ALA A 805 -26.35 45.13 36.93
N VAL A 806 -25.13 45.38 36.43
CA VAL A 806 -24.24 46.43 36.96
C VAL A 806 -24.83 47.83 36.77
N LEU A 807 -25.54 48.08 35.66
CA LEU A 807 -26.25 49.35 35.39
C LEU A 807 -27.46 49.57 36.30
N HIS A 808 -28.04 48.51 36.86
CA HIS A 808 -29.25 48.55 37.69
C HIS A 808 -28.99 48.26 39.18
N GLU A 809 -27.73 48.19 39.62
CA GLU A 809 -27.32 47.76 40.98
C GLU A 809 -27.92 46.42 41.44
N SER A 810 -28.47 45.61 40.53
CA SER A 810 -29.09 44.34 40.85
C SER A 810 -28.04 43.22 40.83
N VAL A 811 -28.17 42.26 41.75
CA VAL A 811 -27.35 41.04 41.78
C VAL A 811 -28.24 39.89 41.36
N SER A 812 -27.75 38.95 40.53
CA SER A 812 -28.55 37.77 40.18
C SER A 812 -28.96 37.01 41.44
N GLN A 813 -30.21 36.52 41.50
CA GLN A 813 -30.67 35.74 42.64
C GLN A 813 -29.83 34.47 42.86
N GLU A 814 -29.24 33.95 41.78
CA GLU A 814 -28.31 32.82 41.83
C GLU A 814 -27.03 33.15 42.62
N VAL A 815 -26.43 34.33 42.39
CA VAL A 815 -25.24 34.77 43.13
C VAL A 815 -25.59 35.08 44.60
N LEU A 816 -26.71 35.75 44.85
CA LEU A 816 -27.16 36.05 46.23
C LEU A 816 -27.49 34.78 47.02
N GLY A 817 -28.02 33.75 46.37
CA GLY A 817 -28.35 32.46 46.99
C GLY A 817 -27.15 31.52 47.17
N THR A 818 -25.99 31.84 46.59
CA THR A 818 -24.78 31.03 46.69
C THR A 818 -24.04 31.35 48.00
N ALA A 819 -23.78 30.30 48.78
CA ALA A 819 -23.00 30.39 50.01
C ALA A 819 -21.73 29.54 49.88
N ILE A 820 -20.60 30.02 50.41
CA ILE A 820 -19.29 29.37 50.32
C ILE A 820 -18.95 28.68 51.64
N THR A 821 -18.51 27.43 51.56
CA THR A 821 -17.98 26.65 52.68
C THR A 821 -16.48 26.90 52.91
N LYS A 822 -15.96 26.55 54.09
CA LYS A 822 -14.52 26.68 54.41
C LYS A 822 -13.66 25.88 53.42
N ALA A 823 -14.13 24.70 53.03
CA ALA A 823 -13.50 23.84 52.02
C ALA A 823 -13.40 24.50 50.65
N GLU A 824 -14.52 25.02 50.14
CA GLU A 824 -14.57 25.71 48.85
C GLU A 824 -13.71 26.99 48.84
N MET A 825 -13.65 27.71 49.97
CA MET A 825 -12.78 28.88 50.11
C MET A 825 -11.30 28.50 50.12
N ALA A 826 -10.93 27.43 50.84
CA ALA A 826 -9.56 26.92 50.87
C ALA A 826 -9.10 26.50 49.47
N ASP A 827 -9.94 25.72 48.77
CA ASP A 827 -9.65 25.25 47.41
C ASP A 827 -9.57 26.43 46.42
N ALA A 828 -10.45 27.42 46.53
CA ALA A 828 -10.41 28.63 45.71
C ALA A 828 -9.16 29.50 45.96
N LEU A 829 -8.59 29.48 47.17
CA LEU A 829 -7.31 30.11 47.52
C LEU A 829 -6.10 29.26 47.11
N GLY A 830 -6.29 28.00 46.75
CA GLY A 830 -5.22 27.02 46.55
C GLY A 830 -4.44 26.74 47.84
N MET A 831 -5.14 26.74 48.98
CA MET A 831 -4.61 26.51 50.33
C MET A 831 -5.32 25.32 50.98
N ARG A 832 -4.73 24.77 52.05
CA ARG A 832 -5.39 23.72 52.82
C ARG A 832 -6.44 24.32 53.77
N GLU A 833 -7.49 23.58 54.09
CA GLU A 833 -8.56 24.06 55.00
C GLU A 833 -8.06 24.45 56.39
N ASN A 834 -6.98 23.82 56.85
CA ASN A 834 -6.33 24.07 58.13
C ASN A 834 -5.24 25.16 58.05
N ASP A 835 -5.09 25.82 56.91
CA ASP A 835 -4.17 26.95 56.79
C ASP A 835 -4.71 28.13 57.63
N LEU A 836 -3.86 28.68 58.50
CA LEU A 836 -4.28 29.68 59.47
C LEU A 836 -4.86 30.94 58.80
N PHE A 837 -4.38 31.28 57.59
CA PHE A 837 -4.94 32.38 56.80
C PHE A 837 -6.40 32.10 56.42
N VAL A 838 -6.69 30.88 55.93
CA VAL A 838 -8.05 30.44 55.57
C VAL A 838 -8.94 30.43 56.81
N GLU A 839 -8.46 29.89 57.93
CA GLU A 839 -9.25 29.84 59.16
C GLU A 839 -9.66 31.22 59.67
N ARG A 840 -8.71 32.16 59.70
CA ARG A 840 -8.94 33.53 60.20
C ARG A 840 -9.79 34.36 59.24
N MET A 841 -9.55 34.25 57.94
CA MET A 841 -10.34 34.95 56.94
C MET A 841 -11.77 34.41 56.90
N PHE A 842 -11.95 33.09 57.01
CA PHE A 842 -13.26 32.46 57.11
C PHE A 842 -14.00 32.91 58.37
N ALA A 843 -13.34 32.84 59.55
CA ALA A 843 -13.93 33.30 60.81
C ALA A 843 -14.35 34.77 60.77
N CYS A 844 -13.53 35.64 60.15
CA CYS A 844 -13.85 37.05 59.95
C CYS A 844 -15.12 37.25 59.10
N MET A 845 -15.35 36.39 58.11
CA MET A 845 -16.51 36.47 57.23
C MET A 845 -17.75 35.79 57.81
N THR A 846 -17.62 34.84 58.75
CA THR A 846 -18.75 34.10 59.33
C THR A 846 -19.21 34.60 60.70
N LYS A 847 -18.66 35.70 61.24
CA LYS A 847 -18.97 36.23 62.59
C LYS A 847 -20.47 36.34 62.91
N GLU A 848 -21.30 36.61 61.90
CA GLU A 848 -22.74 36.86 62.05
C GLU A 848 -23.63 35.70 61.55
N ASP A 849 -23.06 34.67 60.91
CA ASP A 849 -23.85 33.55 60.35
C ASP A 849 -23.80 32.32 61.27
N PRO A 850 -24.94 31.92 61.89
CA PRO A 850 -25.00 30.75 62.75
C PRO A 850 -24.69 29.43 62.01
N ASN A 851 -24.75 29.42 60.67
CA ASN A 851 -24.50 28.23 59.88
C ASN A 851 -23.03 28.09 59.41
N GLN A 852 -22.13 29.01 59.76
CA GLN A 852 -20.73 29.01 59.28
C GLN A 852 -20.63 28.94 57.74
N HIS A 853 -21.37 29.78 57.02
CA HIS A 853 -21.20 29.94 55.58
C HIS A 853 -20.88 31.40 55.24
N ILE A 854 -20.16 31.62 54.14
CA ILE A 854 -19.89 32.98 53.65
C ILE A 854 -20.96 33.35 52.62
N THR A 855 -21.68 34.43 52.89
CA THR A 855 -22.65 35.02 51.95
C THR A 855 -21.97 36.01 51.01
N PHE A 856 -22.56 36.24 49.84
CA PHE A 856 -22.04 37.18 48.83
C PHE A 856 -21.78 38.58 49.39
N LEU A 857 -22.73 39.14 50.13
CA LEU A 857 -22.64 40.50 50.69
C LEU A 857 -21.48 40.63 51.69
N LYS A 858 -21.27 39.60 52.52
CA LYS A 858 -20.20 39.63 53.52
C LYS A 858 -18.82 39.47 52.88
N PHE A 859 -18.72 38.59 51.89
CA PHE A 859 -17.50 38.46 51.07
C PHE A 859 -17.17 39.78 50.37
N LEU A 860 -18.15 40.40 49.68
CA LEU A 860 -17.99 41.66 48.99
C LEU A 860 -17.54 42.80 49.93
N SER A 861 -18.13 42.89 51.12
CA SER A 861 -17.77 43.89 52.14
C SER A 861 -16.30 43.76 52.57
N VAL A 862 -15.85 42.53 52.88
CA VAL A 862 -14.47 42.26 53.30
C VAL A 862 -13.48 42.56 52.17
N VAL A 863 -13.75 42.11 50.95
CA VAL A 863 -12.88 42.38 49.79
C VAL A 863 -12.83 43.88 49.47
N THR A 864 -13.95 44.59 49.57
CA THR A 864 -14.00 46.05 49.36
C THR A 864 -13.18 46.81 50.40
N ARG A 865 -13.19 46.37 51.67
CA ARG A 865 -12.32 46.91 52.72
C ARG A 865 -10.84 46.63 52.44
N PHE A 866 -10.48 45.48 51.89
CA PHE A 866 -9.10 45.18 51.47
C PHE A 866 -8.61 46.09 50.33
N VAL A 867 -9.46 46.33 49.31
CA VAL A 867 -9.09 47.08 48.09
C VAL A 867 -9.17 48.59 48.30
N ARG A 868 -10.28 49.09 48.83
CA ARG A 868 -10.59 50.53 48.92
C ARG A 868 -10.52 51.10 50.33
N GLY A 869 -10.39 50.26 51.34
CA GLY A 869 -10.34 50.71 52.73
C GLY A 869 -9.16 51.64 52.99
N SER A 870 -9.38 52.64 53.84
CA SER A 870 -8.29 53.44 54.41
C SER A 870 -7.29 52.53 55.13
N LEU A 871 -6.08 53.02 55.40
CA LEU A 871 -5.11 52.28 56.22
C LEU A 871 -5.74 51.81 57.54
N ARG A 872 -6.60 52.65 58.14
CA ARG A 872 -7.38 52.35 59.34
C ARG A 872 -8.37 51.21 59.14
N ASP A 873 -9.07 51.17 58.00
CA ASP A 873 -10.01 50.09 57.67
C ASP A 873 -9.29 48.76 57.45
N LYS A 874 -8.11 48.80 56.82
CA LYS A 874 -7.22 47.65 56.60
C LYS A 874 -6.65 47.11 57.91
N LEU A 875 -6.19 48.00 58.80
CA LEU A 875 -5.77 47.64 60.16
C LEU A 875 -6.93 47.08 60.97
N GLY A 876 -8.11 47.67 60.85
CA GLY A 876 -9.35 47.14 61.44
C GLY A 876 -9.68 45.74 60.94
N LEU A 877 -9.46 45.47 59.66
CA LEU A 877 -9.70 44.15 59.08
C LEU A 877 -8.67 43.10 59.56
N LEU A 878 -7.39 43.49 59.68
CA LEU A 878 -6.36 42.63 60.28
C LEU A 878 -6.64 42.34 61.75
N PHE A 879 -7.13 43.34 62.49
CA PHE A 879 -7.60 43.17 63.86
C PHE A 879 -8.80 42.20 63.90
N ASP A 880 -9.77 42.36 63.00
CA ASP A 880 -10.95 41.49 62.88
C ASP A 880 -10.57 40.03 62.57
N MET A 881 -9.50 39.80 61.80
CA MET A 881 -8.93 38.47 61.52
C MET A 881 -8.20 37.86 62.72
N CYS A 882 -7.72 38.68 63.65
CA CYS A 882 -7.11 38.20 64.89
C CYS A 882 -8.16 37.97 65.99
N ASP A 883 -9.24 38.77 66.01
CA ASP A 883 -10.35 38.65 66.95
C ASP A 883 -11.33 37.54 66.54
N ARG A 884 -10.97 36.30 66.88
CA ARG A 884 -11.75 35.09 66.56
C ARG A 884 -13.13 35.08 67.22
N GLU A 885 -13.23 35.62 68.43
CA GLU A 885 -14.44 35.58 69.25
C GLU A 885 -15.34 36.80 69.03
N GLY A 886 -14.90 37.79 68.25
CA GLY A 886 -15.65 39.02 67.98
C GLY A 886 -15.85 39.90 69.22
N GLN A 887 -14.95 39.79 70.21
CA GLN A 887 -15.10 40.45 71.51
C GLN A 887 -14.50 41.87 71.52
N GLY A 888 -13.96 42.36 70.39
CA GLY A 888 -13.31 43.67 70.30
C GLY A 888 -11.96 43.72 71.02
N ARG A 889 -11.39 42.55 71.32
CA ARG A 889 -10.11 42.37 72.02
C ARG A 889 -9.42 41.12 71.49
N VAL A 890 -8.11 41.19 71.26
CA VAL A 890 -7.31 40.08 70.72
C VAL A 890 -6.41 39.55 71.83
N HIS A 891 -6.38 38.24 72.05
CA HIS A 891 -5.45 37.69 73.02
C HIS A 891 -4.01 37.93 72.53
N LYS A 892 -3.09 38.38 73.41
CA LYS A 892 -1.68 38.62 73.02
C LYS A 892 -1.08 37.42 72.29
N LYS A 893 -1.39 36.21 72.77
CA LYS A 893 -1.02 34.94 72.13
C LYS A 893 -1.57 34.79 70.70
N GLU A 894 -2.82 35.16 70.43
CA GLU A 894 -3.43 35.05 69.10
C GLU A 894 -2.83 36.03 68.09
N PHE A 895 -2.46 37.23 68.56
CA PHE A 895 -1.68 38.19 67.78
C PHE A 895 -0.27 37.67 67.52
N CYS A 896 0.42 37.15 68.55
CA CYS A 896 1.72 36.50 68.37
C CYS A 896 1.62 35.33 67.39
N ASP A 897 0.60 34.48 67.48
CA ASP A 897 0.38 33.36 66.58
C ASP A 897 0.08 33.82 65.14
N PHE A 898 -0.53 35.00 64.97
CA PHE A 898 -0.74 35.61 63.65
C PHE A 898 0.57 36.12 63.07
N VAL A 899 1.35 36.83 63.87
CA VAL A 899 2.66 37.35 63.47
C VAL A 899 3.62 36.19 63.27
N LYS A 900 3.51 35.10 64.04
CA LYS A 900 4.20 33.83 63.83
C LYS A 900 3.77 33.20 62.53
N SER A 901 2.47 33.10 62.23
CA SER A 901 2.02 32.56 60.95
C SER A 901 2.48 33.41 59.79
N LEU A 902 2.42 34.74 59.90
CA LEU A 902 2.97 35.64 58.91
C LEU A 902 4.48 35.47 58.79
N ASN A 903 5.22 35.31 59.89
CA ASN A 903 6.67 35.09 59.84
C ASN A 903 7.07 33.70 59.30
N VAL A 904 6.24 32.69 59.53
CA VAL A 904 6.38 31.34 58.95
C VAL A 904 6.02 31.37 57.48
N THR A 905 5.01 32.14 57.07
CA THR A 905 4.70 32.47 55.67
C THR A 905 5.81 33.32 55.04
N VAL A 906 6.49 34.15 55.85
CA VAL A 906 7.67 34.94 55.48
C VAL A 906 8.94 34.10 55.65
N GLY A 907 8.87 32.79 55.91
CA GLY A 907 10.02 31.88 55.89
C GLY A 907 11.11 32.17 56.93
N VAL A 908 10.84 32.95 57.98
CA VAL A 908 11.81 33.21 59.05
C VAL A 908 11.55 32.22 60.18
N LYS A 909 12.34 31.13 60.22
CA LYS A 909 12.45 30.27 61.41
C LYS A 909 13.19 31.03 62.52
N ILE A 910 12.48 31.93 63.18
CA ILE A 910 12.98 32.59 64.39
C ILE A 910 12.75 31.61 65.54
N GLU A 911 13.76 31.37 66.39
CA GLU A 911 13.54 30.64 67.63
C GLU A 911 12.43 31.33 68.43
N GLU A 912 11.49 30.54 68.96
CA GLU A 912 10.27 31.05 69.58
C GLU A 912 10.57 32.11 70.67
N ALA A 913 11.67 31.90 71.42
CA ALA A 913 12.17 32.83 72.44
C ALA A 913 12.62 34.19 71.88
N ILE A 914 13.27 34.22 70.70
CA ILE A 914 13.74 35.46 70.06
C ILE A 914 12.54 36.26 69.54
N GLN A 915 11.55 35.55 69.00
CA GLN A 915 10.36 36.17 68.42
C GLN A 915 9.46 36.78 69.49
N ASP A 916 9.22 36.05 70.59
CA ASP A 916 8.46 36.56 71.73
C ASP A 916 9.15 37.79 72.35
N GLY A 917 10.48 37.75 72.50
CA GLY A 917 11.26 38.91 73.00
C GLY A 917 11.24 40.13 72.07
N VAL A 918 11.14 39.92 70.76
CA VAL A 918 10.98 40.98 69.76
C VAL A 918 9.59 41.60 69.83
N ILE A 919 8.55 40.78 69.92
CA ILE A 919 7.16 41.24 70.06
C ILE A 919 7.00 42.01 71.37
N ASP A 920 7.58 41.51 72.46
CA ASP A 920 7.58 42.19 73.76
C ASP A 920 8.26 43.56 73.69
N LYS A 921 9.36 43.69 72.95
CA LYS A 921 9.99 45.00 72.70
C LYS A 921 9.10 45.94 71.89
N VAL A 922 8.44 45.45 70.85
CA VAL A 922 7.51 46.25 70.04
C VAL A 922 6.31 46.72 70.88
N LEU A 923 5.75 45.85 71.71
CA LEU A 923 4.67 46.19 72.64
C LEU A 923 5.12 47.24 73.66
N GLN A 924 6.32 47.07 74.22
CA GLN A 924 6.92 48.03 75.16
C GLN A 924 7.17 49.41 74.52
N GLN A 925 7.66 49.44 73.27
CA GLN A 925 7.84 50.68 72.50
C GLN A 925 6.52 51.38 72.16
N SER A 926 5.42 50.62 72.08
CA SER A 926 4.09 51.11 71.75
C SER A 926 3.28 51.59 72.95
N GLY A 927 3.88 51.61 74.15
CA GLY A 927 3.22 52.04 75.39
C GLY A 927 2.29 50.99 76.02
N ILE A 928 2.39 49.73 75.60
CA ILE A 928 1.54 48.63 76.08
C ILE A 928 2.29 47.86 77.18
N SER A 929 1.64 47.64 78.33
CA SER A 929 2.23 46.89 79.45
C SER A 929 2.54 45.44 79.06
N MET A 930 3.67 44.90 79.53
CA MET A 930 4.06 43.50 79.32
C MET A 930 3.02 42.50 79.86
N ASP A 931 2.25 42.91 80.88
CA ASP A 931 1.23 42.09 81.56
C ASP A 931 -0.13 42.10 80.84
N CYS A 932 -0.26 42.85 79.75
CA CYS A 932 -1.51 42.98 79.03
C CYS A 932 -1.86 41.66 78.30
N LYS A 933 -2.86 40.93 78.80
CA LYS A 933 -3.34 39.68 78.19
C LYS A 933 -4.11 39.90 76.88
N PHE A 934 -4.72 41.07 76.72
CA PHE A 934 -5.60 41.41 75.62
C PHE A 934 -5.19 42.73 74.97
N LEU A 935 -5.07 42.75 73.64
CA LEU A 935 -4.81 43.95 72.85
C LEU A 935 -6.15 44.50 72.36
N SER A 936 -6.47 45.75 72.70
CA SER A 936 -7.60 46.48 72.13
C SER A 936 -7.27 46.99 70.72
N TYR A 937 -8.28 47.42 69.96
CA TYR A 937 -8.04 48.05 68.66
C TYR A 937 -7.14 49.30 68.77
N LYS A 938 -7.21 50.03 69.89
CA LYS A 938 -6.32 51.18 70.15
C LYS A 938 -4.88 50.75 70.38
N ASP A 939 -4.67 49.63 71.07
CA ASP A 939 -3.34 49.05 71.26
C ASP A 939 -2.77 48.56 69.93
N PHE A 940 -3.62 47.96 69.09
CA PHE A 940 -3.26 47.57 67.72
C PHE A 940 -2.89 48.80 66.88
N GLU A 941 -3.70 49.86 66.92
CA GLU A 941 -3.41 51.14 66.24
C GLU A 941 -2.10 51.76 66.74
N ALA A 942 -1.79 51.66 68.04
CA ALA A 942 -0.53 52.12 68.64
C ALA A 942 0.72 51.36 68.13
N ILE A 943 0.61 50.05 67.92
CA ILE A 943 1.69 49.22 67.37
C ILE A 943 2.05 49.66 65.94
N PHE A 944 1.06 50.08 65.14
CA PHE A 944 1.27 50.51 63.76
C PHE A 944 1.48 52.04 63.62
N SER A 945 1.11 52.86 64.59
CA SER A 945 1.27 54.32 64.55
C SER A 945 2.68 54.80 64.93
N ASN A 946 3.46 54.01 65.67
CA ASN A 946 4.85 54.31 66.03
C ASN A 946 5.88 54.03 64.92
N VAL A 947 5.42 53.77 63.69
CA VAL A 947 6.29 53.58 62.53
C VAL A 947 6.31 54.91 61.75
N ASP A 948 7.36 55.70 61.99
CA ASP A 948 7.56 57.10 61.52
C ASP A 948 7.52 57.35 59.99
N ASP A 949 7.23 56.35 59.16
CA ASP A 949 7.14 56.46 57.69
C ASP A 949 5.71 56.22 57.17
N ILE A 950 4.80 57.14 57.51
CA ILE A 950 3.33 57.14 57.27
C ILE A 950 2.92 57.18 55.76
N ARG A 951 3.83 56.89 54.83
CA ARG A 951 3.51 56.74 53.39
C ARG A 951 3.60 55.31 52.87
N HIS A 952 3.96 54.32 53.69
CA HIS A 952 4.23 52.97 53.21
C HIS A 952 3.26 51.92 53.79
N PRO A 953 2.62 51.08 52.95
CA PRO A 953 1.73 50.03 53.41
C PRO A 953 2.50 48.88 54.09
N ILE A 954 2.27 48.74 55.41
CA ILE A 954 2.43 47.56 56.28
C ILE A 954 3.27 46.41 55.69
N GLY A 955 4.59 46.60 55.65
CA GLY A 955 5.58 45.52 55.54
C GLY A 955 6.63 45.72 56.64
N MET A 956 6.64 44.84 57.64
CA MET A 956 7.50 45.01 58.82
C MET A 956 8.97 44.69 58.49
N HIS A 957 9.79 45.72 58.31
CA HIS A 957 11.25 45.58 58.22
C HIS A 957 11.89 45.72 59.62
N MET A 958 12.22 44.60 60.27
CA MET A 958 12.96 44.59 61.54
C MET A 958 14.49 44.54 61.31
N ARG A 959 15.10 45.64 60.87
CA ARG A 959 16.55 45.88 61.02
C ARG A 959 16.89 47.33 60.65
N GLY A 960 17.35 48.09 61.63
CA GLY A 960 17.76 49.48 61.45
C GLY A 960 19.14 49.61 60.79
N VAL A 961 19.18 50.09 59.56
CA VAL A 961 20.32 50.78 58.94
C VAL A 961 19.74 51.85 58.00
N LYS A 962 20.04 53.13 58.26
CA LYS A 962 19.62 54.28 57.44
C LYS A 962 20.51 54.40 56.19
N LEU A 963 19.93 54.31 55.00
CA LEU A 963 20.54 54.79 53.75
C LEU A 963 19.45 55.44 52.87
N LYS A 964 19.54 56.76 52.70
CA LYS A 964 18.69 57.58 51.82
C LYS A 964 19.03 57.26 50.35
N PHE A 965 18.08 56.75 49.58
CA PHE A 965 18.11 56.79 48.11
C PHE A 965 16.81 57.41 47.58
N ASN A 966 16.96 58.24 46.55
CA ASN A 966 15.90 59.04 45.93
C ASN A 966 14.80 58.16 45.33
N LEU A 967 13.56 58.44 45.73
CA LEU A 967 12.31 57.75 45.37
C LEU A 967 11.79 58.03 43.94
N ASP A 968 12.61 58.58 43.05
CA ASP A 968 12.20 58.90 41.66
C ASP A 968 12.49 57.76 40.65
N GLU A 969 13.25 56.72 41.02
CA GLU A 969 13.53 55.58 40.11
C GLU A 969 12.48 54.45 40.17
N THR A 970 11.60 54.44 41.17
CA THR A 970 10.61 53.37 41.38
C THR A 970 9.42 53.37 40.40
N GLU A 971 9.18 54.46 39.67
CA GLU A 971 8.20 54.45 38.56
C GLU A 971 8.68 53.66 37.33
N SER A 972 9.99 53.34 37.22
CA SER A 972 10.54 52.65 36.06
C SER A 972 10.25 51.13 36.05
N MET A 973 9.86 50.52 37.16
CA MET A 973 9.75 49.05 37.26
C MET A 973 8.38 48.48 36.83
N ASN A 974 7.32 49.28 36.86
CA ASN A 974 6.03 48.92 36.24
C ASN A 974 6.09 48.92 34.70
N SER A 975 7.19 49.41 34.11
CA SER A 975 7.39 49.46 32.65
C SER A 975 7.61 48.09 31.98
N PHE A 976 7.93 47.06 32.76
CA PHE A 976 8.18 45.72 32.22
C PHE A 976 6.88 44.95 31.90
N ALA A 977 5.72 45.43 32.32
CA ALA A 977 4.43 44.83 31.98
C ALA A 977 3.70 45.70 30.95
N ILE A 978 3.42 45.15 29.76
CA ILE A 978 2.61 45.87 28.77
C ILE A 978 1.15 45.84 29.23
N GLN A 979 0.62 47.01 29.62
CA GLN A 979 -0.83 47.22 29.68
C GLN A 979 -1.32 47.43 28.24
N ASN A 980 -2.17 46.53 27.74
CA ASN A 980 -2.64 46.57 26.36
C ASN A 980 -3.44 47.87 26.10
N GLU A 981 -2.85 48.82 25.37
CA GLU A 981 -3.59 49.74 24.51
C GLU A 981 -4.12 48.97 23.29
N GLU A 982 -5.37 49.24 22.92
CA GLU A 982 -6.03 48.71 21.73
C GLU A 982 -5.32 49.20 20.45
N ILE A 983 -4.32 48.47 19.97
CA ILE A 983 -3.70 48.74 18.68
C ILE A 983 -4.39 47.91 17.60
N GLY A 984 -5.15 48.61 16.75
CA GLY A 984 -5.71 48.09 15.50
C GLY A 984 -4.63 47.48 14.62
N CYS A 985 -4.82 46.23 14.19
CA CYS A 985 -3.89 45.52 13.33
C CYS A 985 -4.08 45.97 11.87
N VAL A 986 -3.29 46.98 11.49
CA VAL A 986 -3.03 47.42 10.12
C VAL A 986 -2.49 46.25 9.29
N HIS A 987 -2.92 46.16 8.03
CA HIS A 987 -2.49 45.19 7.00
C HIS A 987 -0.95 45.02 6.93
N ILE A 988 -0.38 44.08 7.69
CA ILE A 988 1.00 43.63 7.51
C ILE A 988 1.02 42.54 6.44
N SER A 989 1.59 42.93 5.30
CA SER A 989 1.81 42.19 4.05
C SER A 989 2.02 40.68 4.22
N TRP A 990 1.23 39.89 3.47
CA TRP A 990 1.37 38.45 3.27
C TRP A 990 2.82 38.00 3.03
N TYR A 991 3.66 38.84 2.41
CA TYR A 991 5.09 38.61 2.17
C TYR A 991 5.89 38.34 3.47
N LEU A 992 5.69 39.13 4.52
CA LEU A 992 6.39 38.95 5.80
C LEU A 992 5.92 37.66 6.51
N SER A 993 4.64 37.32 6.36
CA SER A 993 4.10 36.05 6.85
C SER A 993 4.70 34.86 6.11
N THR A 994 4.83 34.95 4.78
CA THR A 994 5.48 33.93 3.95
C THR A 994 6.95 33.76 4.31
N ILE A 995 7.73 34.84 4.49
CA ILE A 995 9.13 34.75 4.94
C ILE A 995 9.21 34.10 6.32
N SER A 996 8.36 34.51 7.26
CA SER A 996 8.33 33.91 8.60
C SER A 996 7.99 32.42 8.54
N TYR A 997 7.10 32.00 7.65
CA TYR A 997 6.76 30.60 7.42
C TYR A 997 7.95 29.82 6.85
N LEU A 998 8.60 30.35 5.81
CA LEU A 998 9.80 29.75 5.20
C LEU A 998 10.95 29.64 6.21
N GLU A 999 11.18 30.65 7.05
CA GLU A 999 12.24 30.63 8.07
C GLU A 999 11.95 29.60 9.17
N THR A 1000 10.69 29.49 9.60
CA THR A 1000 10.27 28.57 10.68
C THR A 1000 10.33 27.12 10.23
N TYR A 1001 9.90 26.83 9.01
CA TYR A 1001 9.81 25.47 8.46
C TYR A 1001 10.92 25.16 7.46
N ARG A 1002 12.05 25.91 7.47
CA ARG A 1002 13.13 25.76 6.48
C ARG A 1002 13.61 24.30 6.36
N GLN A 1003 13.79 23.62 7.48
CA GLN A 1003 14.29 22.24 7.49
C GLN A 1003 13.20 21.26 6.97
N HIS A 1004 11.94 21.48 7.33
CA HIS A 1004 10.79 20.71 6.84
C HIS A 1004 10.61 20.86 5.33
N ILE A 1005 10.72 22.09 4.81
CA ILE A 1005 10.60 22.39 3.38
C ILE A 1005 11.69 21.66 2.61
N VAL A 1006 12.95 21.70 3.08
CA VAL A 1006 14.07 21.00 2.42
C VAL A 1006 13.86 19.49 2.41
N ILE A 1007 13.46 18.87 3.52
CA ILE A 1007 13.15 17.43 3.54
C ILE A 1007 11.98 17.09 2.63
N ILE A 1008 10.88 17.85 2.68
CA ILE A 1008 9.71 17.61 1.84
C ILE A 1008 10.08 17.76 0.36
N PHE A 1009 10.93 18.73 0.02
CA PHE A 1009 11.46 18.88 -1.33
C PHE A 1009 12.25 17.65 -1.77
N PHE A 1010 13.22 17.16 -0.98
CA PHE A 1010 13.96 15.94 -1.33
C PHE A 1010 13.05 14.70 -1.41
N PHE A 1011 12.13 14.54 -0.46
CA PHE A 1011 11.17 13.43 -0.45
C PHE A 1011 10.29 13.43 -1.72
N THR A 1012 9.74 14.59 -2.09
CA THR A 1012 8.90 14.73 -3.28
C THR A 1012 9.71 14.58 -4.57
N ALA A 1013 10.91 15.17 -4.64
CA ALA A 1013 11.82 15.03 -5.78
C ALA A 1013 12.23 13.57 -6.03
N ILE A 1014 12.59 12.81 -4.98
CA ILE A 1014 12.95 11.39 -5.11
C ILE A 1014 11.76 10.56 -5.58
N ASN A 1015 10.55 10.80 -5.02
CA ASN A 1015 9.34 10.12 -5.48
C ASN A 1015 9.07 10.39 -6.97
N LEU A 1016 9.15 11.65 -7.40
CA LEU A 1016 8.94 12.03 -8.80
C LEU A 1016 10.03 11.48 -9.73
N LEU A 1017 11.29 11.44 -9.28
CA LEU A 1017 12.40 10.87 -10.05
C LEU A 1017 12.20 9.36 -10.27
N LEU A 1018 11.89 8.61 -9.21
CA LEU A 1018 11.64 7.16 -9.29
C LEU A 1018 10.41 6.84 -10.14
N PHE A 1019 9.35 7.63 -10.01
CA PHE A 1019 8.19 7.54 -10.89
C PHE A 1019 8.59 7.77 -12.34
N SER A 1020 9.31 8.86 -12.63
CA SER A 1020 9.68 9.28 -13.99
C SER A 1020 10.67 8.34 -14.65
N GLU A 1021 11.64 7.79 -13.91
CA GLU A 1021 12.59 6.80 -14.44
C GLU A 1021 11.87 5.53 -14.91
N ARG A 1022 10.98 4.97 -14.08
CA ARG A 1022 10.19 3.80 -14.50
C ARG A 1022 9.18 4.15 -15.58
N PHE A 1023 8.56 5.32 -15.50
CA PHE A 1023 7.64 5.79 -16.53
C PHE A 1023 8.35 5.86 -17.89
N TRP A 1024 9.54 6.48 -17.94
CA TRP A 1024 10.36 6.59 -19.14
C TRP A 1024 10.77 5.22 -19.70
N HIS A 1025 11.28 4.34 -18.83
CA HIS A 1025 11.70 2.99 -19.20
C HIS A 1025 10.57 2.19 -19.86
N TYR A 1026 9.37 2.18 -19.26
CA TYR A 1026 8.22 1.46 -19.82
C TYR A 1026 7.53 2.17 -20.99
N ARG A 1027 7.79 3.48 -21.16
CA ARG A 1027 7.23 4.28 -22.27
C ARG A 1027 8.05 4.17 -23.56
N TYR A 1028 9.37 4.00 -23.46
CA TYR A 1028 10.29 4.06 -24.60
C TYR A 1028 11.26 2.88 -24.69
N GLU A 1029 11.95 2.52 -23.60
CA GLU A 1029 13.03 1.51 -23.65
C GLU A 1029 12.50 0.08 -23.80
N THR A 1030 11.30 -0.21 -23.28
CA THR A 1030 10.68 -1.55 -23.38
C THR A 1030 9.69 -1.70 -24.53
N GLU A 1031 9.73 -0.82 -25.56
CA GLU A 1031 8.82 -0.91 -26.71
C GLU A 1031 8.94 -2.25 -27.44
N HIS A 1032 10.15 -2.85 -27.48
CA HIS A 1032 10.41 -4.17 -28.07
C HIS A 1032 9.63 -5.33 -27.40
N ARG A 1033 9.05 -5.13 -26.21
CA ARG A 1033 8.18 -6.11 -25.52
C ARG A 1033 6.69 -5.91 -25.79
N ASP A 1034 6.31 -4.86 -26.53
CA ASP A 1034 4.92 -4.49 -26.87
C ASP A 1034 3.97 -4.23 -25.68
N LEU A 1035 4.46 -4.23 -24.44
CA LEU A 1035 3.66 -3.95 -23.24
C LEU A 1035 2.85 -2.66 -23.36
N ARG A 1036 3.46 -1.59 -23.90
CA ARG A 1036 2.80 -0.30 -24.10
C ARG A 1036 1.76 -0.32 -25.21
N ARG A 1037 1.95 -1.11 -26.28
CA ARG A 1037 0.97 -1.18 -27.37
C ARG A 1037 -0.33 -1.81 -26.90
N VAL A 1038 -0.24 -2.77 -25.98
CA VAL A 1038 -1.40 -3.46 -25.41
C VAL A 1038 -2.02 -2.71 -24.24
N MET A 1039 -1.23 -2.30 -23.24
CA MET A 1039 -1.71 -1.67 -22.00
C MET A 1039 -1.71 -0.14 -22.04
N GLY A 1040 -1.32 0.47 -23.16
CA GLY A 1040 -1.21 1.91 -23.33
C GLY A 1040 -0.17 2.55 -22.41
N VAL A 1041 -0.39 3.83 -22.06
CA VAL A 1041 0.43 4.55 -21.08
C VAL A 1041 0.18 4.04 -19.65
N GLY A 1042 -0.90 3.29 -19.43
CA GLY A 1042 -1.29 2.74 -18.13
C GLY A 1042 -0.17 1.91 -17.50
N ILE A 1043 0.54 1.09 -18.28
CA ILE A 1043 1.66 0.30 -17.75
C ILE A 1043 2.81 1.16 -17.22
N ALA A 1044 3.15 2.25 -17.89
CA ALA A 1044 4.20 3.17 -17.46
C ALA A 1044 3.83 3.87 -16.14
N VAL A 1045 2.56 4.31 -16.01
CA VAL A 1045 2.03 4.90 -14.77
C VAL A 1045 2.03 3.88 -13.62
N THR A 1046 1.53 2.67 -13.87
CA THR A 1046 1.43 1.60 -12.86
C THR A 1046 2.79 1.18 -12.33
N ARG A 1047 3.82 1.10 -13.20
CA ARG A 1047 5.20 0.76 -12.82
C ARG A 1047 5.93 1.93 -12.14
N GLY A 1048 5.66 3.17 -12.56
CA GLY A 1048 6.11 4.38 -11.85
C GLY A 1048 5.55 4.46 -10.43
N ALA A 1049 4.25 4.19 -10.27
CA ALA A 1049 3.58 4.13 -8.98
C ALA A 1049 4.16 3.02 -8.08
N ALA A 1050 4.45 1.85 -8.65
CA ALA A 1050 5.06 0.72 -7.92
C ALA A 1050 6.45 1.05 -7.36
N ALA A 1051 7.29 1.77 -8.10
CA ALA A 1051 8.62 2.18 -7.62
C ALA A 1051 8.52 3.23 -6.50
N SER A 1052 7.64 4.22 -6.67
CA SER A 1052 7.40 5.27 -5.66
C SER A 1052 6.81 4.68 -4.37
N LEU A 1053 5.86 3.74 -4.50
CA LEU A 1053 5.31 2.98 -3.39
C LEU A 1053 6.40 2.17 -2.66
N SER A 1054 7.25 1.46 -3.41
CA SER A 1054 8.35 0.66 -2.83
C SER A 1054 9.32 1.52 -2.03
N PHE A 1055 9.67 2.72 -2.54
CA PHE A 1055 10.49 3.69 -1.82
C PHE A 1055 9.81 4.19 -0.54
N CYS A 1056 8.51 4.55 -0.61
CA CYS A 1056 7.77 4.99 0.56
C CYS A 1056 7.68 3.90 1.64
N MET A 1057 7.49 2.64 1.25
CA MET A 1057 7.51 1.49 2.16
C MET A 1057 8.92 1.28 2.76
N GLY A 1058 10.01 1.52 2.04
CA GLY A 1058 11.34 1.55 2.64
C GLY A 1058 11.48 2.67 3.69
N LEU A 1059 11.14 3.90 3.30
CA LEU A 1059 11.35 5.10 4.11
C LEU A 1059 10.51 5.13 5.40
N ILE A 1060 9.28 4.59 5.36
CA ILE A 1060 8.36 4.61 6.51
C ILE A 1060 8.94 3.89 7.74
N LEU A 1061 9.78 2.85 7.54
CA LEU A 1061 10.45 2.13 8.63
C LEU A 1061 11.50 2.99 9.33
N ILE A 1062 12.21 3.84 8.59
CA ILE A 1062 13.25 4.73 9.14
C ILE A 1062 12.60 5.78 10.06
N THR A 1063 11.41 6.27 9.72
CA THR A 1063 10.70 7.30 10.50
C THR A 1063 10.29 6.86 11.92
N VAL A 1064 10.31 5.54 12.20
CA VAL A 1064 9.93 4.96 13.50
C VAL A 1064 11.12 4.37 14.28
N CYS A 1065 12.35 4.58 13.81
CA CYS A 1065 13.58 4.16 14.48
C CYS A 1065 13.94 5.13 15.63
N GLN A 1066 13.21 5.05 16.74
CA GLN A 1066 13.26 6.06 17.81
C GLN A 1066 14.63 6.17 18.50
N ASN A 1067 15.34 5.06 18.70
CA ASN A 1067 16.64 5.08 19.37
C ASN A 1067 17.70 5.69 18.45
N ILE A 1068 17.67 5.34 17.16
CA ILE A 1068 18.56 5.92 16.15
C ILE A 1068 18.28 7.42 15.96
N ILE A 1069 17.00 7.82 15.88
CA ILE A 1069 16.61 9.23 15.78
C ILE A 1069 17.06 10.01 17.02
N THR A 1070 16.96 9.41 18.21
CA THR A 1070 17.44 10.03 19.46
C THR A 1070 18.96 10.22 19.43
N LEU A 1071 19.72 9.23 18.97
CA LEU A 1071 21.17 9.34 18.79
C LEU A 1071 21.54 10.43 17.77
N LEU A 1072 20.84 10.50 16.64
CA LEU A 1072 21.07 11.53 15.62
C LEU A 1072 20.72 12.94 16.11
N ARG A 1073 19.79 13.08 17.07
CA ARG A 1073 19.44 14.38 17.66
C ARG A 1073 20.62 15.03 18.40
N GLU A 1074 21.53 14.23 18.96
CA GLU A 1074 22.74 14.72 19.65
C GLU A 1074 23.87 15.12 18.70
N THR A 1075 23.69 14.91 17.39
CA THR A 1075 24.70 15.20 16.36
C THR A 1075 24.37 16.50 15.60
N PRO A 1076 25.32 17.09 14.86
CA PRO A 1076 25.06 18.24 13.99
C PRO A 1076 23.96 17.99 12.93
N PHE A 1077 23.54 16.74 12.68
CA PHE A 1077 22.41 16.45 11.78
C PHE A 1077 21.09 17.09 12.23
N ARG A 1078 20.92 17.41 13.52
CA ARG A 1078 19.75 18.15 14.04
C ARG A 1078 19.56 19.51 13.37
N GLU A 1079 20.64 20.16 12.94
CA GLU A 1079 20.57 21.48 12.28
C GLU A 1079 20.01 21.40 10.85
N TYR A 1080 20.09 20.22 10.23
CA TYR A 1080 19.67 20.00 8.84
C TYR A 1080 18.35 19.22 8.74
N LEU A 1081 18.08 18.30 9.67
CA LEU A 1081 16.90 17.43 9.65
C LEU A 1081 15.97 17.76 10.85
N PRO A 1082 14.66 18.03 10.65
CA PRO A 1082 13.67 18.19 11.72
C PRO A 1082 13.33 16.84 12.35
N LEU A 1083 14.29 16.22 13.04
CA LEU A 1083 14.15 14.91 13.69
C LEU A 1083 12.99 14.87 14.71
N ASP A 1084 12.64 16.02 15.29
CA ASP A 1084 11.51 16.15 16.22
C ASP A 1084 10.14 15.95 15.56
N SER A 1085 10.07 16.14 14.24
CA SER A 1085 8.87 15.96 13.44
C SER A 1085 8.81 14.60 12.73
N ALA A 1086 9.64 13.62 13.11
CA ALA A 1086 9.71 12.31 12.44
C ALA A 1086 8.35 11.58 12.36
N ILE A 1087 7.51 11.66 13.40
CA ILE A 1087 6.16 11.05 13.39
C ILE A 1087 5.18 11.83 12.50
N ALA A 1088 5.34 13.15 12.36
CA ALA A 1088 4.57 13.91 11.39
C ALA A 1088 4.98 13.53 9.96
N PHE A 1089 6.28 13.35 9.73
CA PHE A 1089 6.81 12.85 8.46
C PHE A 1089 6.37 11.40 8.18
N HIS A 1090 6.28 10.52 9.18
CA HIS A 1090 5.72 9.17 9.05
C HIS A 1090 4.30 9.20 8.45
N LYS A 1091 3.43 10.09 8.97
CA LYS A 1091 2.07 10.26 8.44
C LYS A 1091 2.07 10.76 7.00
N LEU A 1092 2.98 11.68 6.64
CA LEU A 1092 3.13 12.18 5.27
C LEU A 1092 3.58 11.07 4.30
N VAL A 1093 4.58 10.28 4.68
CA VAL A 1093 5.05 9.13 3.90
C VAL A 1093 3.95 8.09 3.75
N ALA A 1094 3.18 7.81 4.82
CA ALA A 1094 2.02 6.92 4.75
C ALA A 1094 0.94 7.44 3.78
N MET A 1095 0.54 8.71 3.86
CA MET A 1095 -0.44 9.26 2.90
C MET A 1095 0.04 9.17 1.45
N THR A 1096 1.33 9.41 1.21
CA THR A 1096 1.95 9.29 -0.12
C THR A 1096 1.99 7.83 -0.60
N ALA A 1097 2.31 6.88 0.29
CA ALA A 1097 2.24 5.45 0.00
C ALA A 1097 0.81 4.99 -0.32
N GLY A 1098 -0.18 5.46 0.44
CA GLY A 1098 -1.59 5.18 0.17
C GLY A 1098 -2.03 5.67 -1.21
N PHE A 1099 -1.63 6.89 -1.59
CA PHE A 1099 -1.88 7.44 -2.92
C PHE A 1099 -1.28 6.57 -4.03
N TRP A 1100 0.02 6.23 -3.94
CA TRP A 1100 0.66 5.40 -4.96
C TRP A 1100 0.11 3.98 -5.02
N ALA A 1101 -0.29 3.41 -3.87
CA ALA A 1101 -0.97 2.12 -3.83
C ALA A 1101 -2.31 2.15 -4.57
N THR A 1102 -3.12 3.20 -4.39
CA THR A 1102 -4.38 3.37 -5.14
C THR A 1102 -4.13 3.50 -6.64
N VAL A 1103 -3.18 4.34 -7.06
CA VAL A 1103 -2.82 4.49 -8.49
C VAL A 1103 -2.35 3.16 -9.08
N HIS A 1104 -1.54 2.40 -8.35
CA HIS A 1104 -1.07 1.08 -8.76
C HIS A 1104 -2.22 0.06 -8.90
N THR A 1105 -3.13 -0.01 -7.93
CA THR A 1105 -4.31 -0.91 -7.98
C THR A 1105 -5.23 -0.57 -9.14
N VAL A 1106 -5.61 0.70 -9.32
CA VAL A 1106 -6.48 1.14 -10.43
C VAL A 1106 -5.81 0.89 -11.78
N GLY A 1107 -4.52 1.19 -11.88
CA GLY A 1107 -3.74 0.94 -13.09
C GLY A 1107 -3.68 -0.54 -13.47
N HIS A 1108 -3.55 -1.46 -12.49
CA HIS A 1108 -3.61 -2.89 -12.76
C HIS A 1108 -5.02 -3.40 -13.11
N CYS A 1109 -6.10 -2.82 -12.59
CA CYS A 1109 -7.46 -3.14 -13.04
C CYS A 1109 -7.62 -2.84 -14.54
N ILE A 1110 -7.13 -1.69 -15.02
CA ILE A 1110 -7.18 -1.32 -16.45
C ILE A 1110 -6.26 -2.23 -17.27
N ASN A 1111 -5.04 -2.49 -16.78
CA ASN A 1111 -4.11 -3.37 -17.48
C ASN A 1111 -4.65 -4.80 -17.61
N PHE A 1112 -5.30 -5.36 -16.58
CA PHE A 1112 -5.90 -6.68 -16.64
C PHE A 1112 -7.09 -6.76 -17.59
N TYR A 1113 -7.86 -5.68 -17.74
CA TYR A 1113 -8.87 -5.59 -18.81
C TYR A 1113 -8.23 -5.70 -20.19
N HIS A 1114 -7.20 -4.90 -20.49
CA HIS A 1114 -6.50 -4.98 -21.77
C HIS A 1114 -5.84 -6.34 -22.02
N VAL A 1115 -5.24 -6.95 -20.99
CA VAL A 1115 -4.67 -8.31 -21.07
C VAL A 1115 -5.75 -9.35 -21.38
N ALA A 1116 -6.90 -9.30 -20.71
CA ALA A 1116 -7.99 -10.25 -20.93
C ALA A 1116 -8.63 -10.14 -22.32
N THR A 1117 -8.39 -9.04 -23.05
CA THR A 1117 -8.86 -8.87 -24.45
C THR A 1117 -7.87 -9.39 -25.51
N GLN A 1118 -6.66 -9.79 -25.11
CA GLN A 1118 -5.65 -10.29 -26.04
C GLN A 1118 -5.87 -11.77 -26.40
N SER A 1119 -5.51 -12.17 -27.63
CA SER A 1119 -5.44 -13.59 -27.96
C SER A 1119 -4.35 -14.31 -27.18
N GLN A 1120 -4.47 -15.64 -27.16
CA GLN A 1120 -3.46 -16.54 -26.65
C GLN A 1120 -2.05 -16.22 -27.18
N ASP A 1121 -1.88 -16.04 -28.50
CA ASP A 1121 -0.56 -15.70 -29.09
C ASP A 1121 -0.03 -14.36 -28.56
N GLY A 1122 -0.89 -13.37 -28.40
CA GLY A 1122 -0.53 -12.07 -27.84
C GLY A 1122 -0.09 -12.18 -26.39
N LEU A 1123 -0.81 -12.97 -25.58
CA LEU A 1123 -0.46 -13.25 -24.20
C LEU A 1123 0.87 -14.01 -24.08
N GLN A 1124 1.13 -14.98 -24.96
CA GLN A 1124 2.40 -15.71 -24.99
C GLN A 1124 3.57 -14.79 -25.36
N CYS A 1125 3.36 -13.82 -26.26
CA CYS A 1125 4.38 -12.82 -26.56
C CYS A 1125 4.62 -11.82 -25.42
N LEU A 1126 3.56 -11.41 -24.69
CA LEU A 1126 3.67 -10.50 -23.55
C LEU A 1126 4.31 -11.17 -22.32
N PHE A 1127 3.94 -12.42 -22.07
CA PHE A 1127 4.33 -13.22 -20.92
C PHE A 1127 5.04 -14.50 -21.37
N GLN A 1128 6.24 -14.37 -21.93
CA GLN A 1128 7.00 -15.50 -22.48
C GLN A 1128 7.34 -16.59 -21.46
N GLU A 1129 7.32 -16.27 -20.16
CA GLU A 1129 7.50 -17.24 -19.07
C GLU A 1129 6.21 -17.97 -18.68
N ALA A 1130 5.04 -17.49 -19.13
CA ALA A 1130 3.75 -18.11 -18.89
C ALA A 1130 3.33 -18.96 -20.09
N VAL A 1131 3.28 -20.28 -19.91
CA VAL A 1131 2.85 -21.23 -20.94
C VAL A 1131 1.38 -21.54 -20.74
N PHE A 1132 0.55 -21.21 -21.73
CA PHE A 1132 -0.87 -21.53 -21.75
C PHE A 1132 -1.13 -22.72 -22.67
N GLY A 1133 -1.99 -23.66 -22.25
CA GLY A 1133 -2.44 -24.74 -23.13
C GLY A 1133 -3.26 -24.20 -24.31
N SER A 1134 -3.21 -24.84 -25.48
CA SER A 1134 -3.93 -24.40 -26.69
C SER A 1134 -5.46 -24.41 -26.56
N ASN A 1135 -5.99 -25.05 -25.52
CA ASN A 1135 -7.40 -25.10 -25.17
C ASN A 1135 -7.84 -24.04 -24.14
N PHE A 1136 -6.92 -23.22 -23.63
CA PHE A 1136 -7.17 -22.32 -22.51
C PHE A 1136 -6.97 -20.86 -22.89
N LEU A 1137 -8.02 -20.06 -22.77
CA LEU A 1137 -7.97 -18.60 -22.88
C LEU A 1137 -7.96 -17.97 -21.48
N PRO A 1138 -6.86 -17.33 -21.04
CA PRO A 1138 -6.77 -16.71 -19.72
C PRO A 1138 -7.76 -15.56 -19.52
N SER A 1139 -8.83 -15.83 -18.77
CA SER A 1139 -9.88 -14.84 -18.47
C SER A 1139 -9.48 -13.86 -17.37
N ILE A 1140 -10.30 -12.83 -17.15
CA ILE A 1140 -10.09 -11.88 -16.04
C ILE A 1140 -10.08 -12.58 -14.67
N SER A 1141 -10.90 -13.62 -14.52
CA SER A 1141 -10.97 -14.44 -13.32
C SER A 1141 -9.65 -15.16 -13.06
N TYR A 1142 -9.02 -15.67 -14.12
CA TYR A 1142 -7.68 -16.27 -14.02
C TYR A 1142 -6.65 -15.25 -13.54
N TRP A 1143 -6.62 -14.03 -14.10
CA TRP A 1143 -5.64 -13.01 -13.69
C TRP A 1143 -5.83 -12.56 -12.24
N LEU A 1144 -7.06 -12.36 -11.78
CA LEU A 1144 -7.36 -11.90 -10.42
C LEU A 1144 -7.26 -13.00 -9.36
N TYR A 1145 -7.76 -14.20 -9.65
CA TYR A 1145 -7.95 -15.28 -8.67
C TYR A 1145 -7.12 -16.53 -8.97
N GLY A 1146 -6.64 -16.71 -10.19
CA GLY A 1146 -5.79 -17.84 -10.60
C GLY A 1146 -4.29 -17.56 -10.53
N THR A 1147 -3.87 -16.30 -10.43
CA THR A 1147 -2.44 -15.93 -10.31
C THR A 1147 -2.06 -15.51 -8.89
N THR A 1148 -0.82 -15.84 -8.50
CA THR A 1148 -0.27 -15.40 -7.21
C THR A 1148 -0.26 -13.87 -7.09
N THR A 1149 0.08 -13.15 -8.16
CA THR A 1149 0.09 -11.68 -8.18
C THR A 1149 -1.32 -11.09 -7.98
N GLY A 1150 -2.35 -11.68 -8.58
CA GLY A 1150 -3.75 -11.26 -8.39
C GLY A 1150 -4.24 -11.41 -6.95
N ILE A 1151 -4.12 -12.62 -6.38
CA ILE A 1151 -4.59 -12.92 -5.01
C ILE A 1151 -3.85 -12.06 -3.97
N THR A 1152 -2.52 -11.97 -4.09
CA THR A 1152 -1.71 -11.16 -3.17
C THR A 1152 -2.04 -9.66 -3.30
N GLY A 1153 -2.36 -9.17 -4.49
CA GLY A 1153 -2.81 -7.80 -4.71
C GLY A 1153 -4.12 -7.49 -3.98
N ILE A 1154 -5.11 -8.38 -4.06
CA ILE A 1154 -6.39 -8.26 -3.33
C ILE A 1154 -6.16 -8.27 -1.82
N LEU A 1155 -5.31 -9.19 -1.33
CA LEU A 1155 -4.96 -9.27 0.09
C LEU A 1155 -4.24 -8.01 0.59
N LEU A 1156 -3.33 -7.43 -0.20
CA LEU A 1156 -2.66 -6.18 0.15
C LEU A 1156 -3.64 -5.00 0.25
N VAL A 1157 -4.60 -4.88 -0.67
CA VAL A 1157 -5.66 -3.86 -0.57
C VAL A 1157 -6.44 -4.00 0.74
N ALA A 1158 -6.79 -5.23 1.13
CA ALA A 1158 -7.48 -5.49 2.41
C ALA A 1158 -6.62 -5.12 3.63
N LEU A 1159 -5.37 -5.58 3.70
CA LEU A 1159 -4.47 -5.32 4.83
C LEU A 1159 -4.14 -3.83 4.97
N MET A 1160 -3.88 -3.14 3.84
CA MET A 1160 -3.66 -1.70 3.83
C MET A 1160 -4.91 -0.96 4.26
N SER A 1161 -6.10 -1.32 3.77
CA SER A 1161 -7.37 -0.68 4.18
C SER A 1161 -7.61 -0.78 5.68
N ILE A 1162 -7.42 -1.97 6.27
CA ILE A 1162 -7.53 -2.18 7.72
C ILE A 1162 -6.53 -1.29 8.47
N THR A 1163 -5.27 -1.30 8.05
CA THR A 1163 -4.21 -0.54 8.73
C THR A 1163 -4.46 0.96 8.67
N TYR A 1164 -4.85 1.52 7.52
CA TYR A 1164 -5.09 2.95 7.35
C TYR A 1164 -6.34 3.43 8.09
N VAL A 1165 -7.46 2.69 7.98
CA VAL A 1165 -8.71 3.06 8.65
C VAL A 1165 -8.53 3.10 10.16
N PHE A 1166 -7.94 2.05 10.75
CA PHE A 1166 -7.73 2.00 12.20
C PHE A 1166 -6.64 2.95 12.71
N SER A 1167 -5.82 3.51 11.82
CA SER A 1167 -4.84 4.55 12.12
C SER A 1167 -5.43 5.97 12.06
N THR A 1168 -6.72 6.13 11.78
CA THR A 1168 -7.39 7.44 11.79
C THR A 1168 -7.48 8.04 13.20
N PRO A 1169 -7.36 9.37 13.37
CA PRO A 1169 -7.41 10.01 14.69
C PRO A 1169 -8.69 9.72 15.48
N ALA A 1170 -9.83 9.50 14.80
CA ALA A 1170 -11.11 9.19 15.43
C ALA A 1170 -11.08 7.82 16.13
N ILE A 1171 -10.60 6.78 15.43
CA ILE A 1171 -10.47 5.43 16.00
C ILE A 1171 -9.34 5.38 17.03
N MET A 1172 -8.22 6.07 16.79
CA MET A 1172 -7.08 6.03 17.71
C MET A 1172 -7.41 6.63 19.10
N ARG A 1173 -8.20 7.72 19.15
CA ARG A 1173 -8.64 8.35 20.42
C ARG A 1173 -9.58 7.44 21.21
N GLU A 1174 -10.55 6.85 20.53
CA GLU A 1174 -11.60 6.06 21.15
C GLU A 1174 -11.24 4.60 21.33
N ALA A 1175 -10.31 4.03 20.54
CA ALA A 1175 -10.00 2.60 20.43
C ALA A 1175 -8.50 2.34 20.19
N TYR A 1176 -7.62 2.96 20.99
CA TYR A 1176 -6.16 2.86 20.85
C TYR A 1176 -5.61 1.43 20.77
N HIS A 1177 -6.21 0.47 21.48
CA HIS A 1177 -5.79 -0.95 21.38
C HIS A 1177 -6.03 -1.55 19.99
N ALA A 1178 -7.14 -1.20 19.34
CA ALA A 1178 -7.46 -1.68 18.00
C ALA A 1178 -6.48 -1.10 16.97
N PHE A 1179 -6.13 0.18 17.12
CA PHE A 1179 -5.03 0.80 16.36
C PHE A 1179 -3.73 0.01 16.53
N LYS A 1180 -3.28 -0.24 17.78
CA LYS A 1180 -2.01 -0.93 18.03
C LYS A 1180 -1.98 -2.34 17.43
N ILE A 1181 -3.06 -3.12 17.52
CA ILE A 1181 -3.15 -4.48 16.98
C ILE A 1181 -3.15 -4.46 15.46
N THR A 1182 -4.01 -3.65 14.84
CA THR A 1182 -4.10 -3.58 13.37
C THR A 1182 -2.83 -3.04 12.75
N HIS A 1183 -2.11 -2.13 13.42
CA HIS A 1183 -0.83 -1.62 12.96
C HIS A 1183 0.31 -2.66 13.01
N LEU A 1184 0.15 -3.80 13.72
CA LEU A 1184 1.09 -4.93 13.64
C LEU A 1184 0.96 -5.72 12.32
N LEU A 1185 -0.17 -5.58 11.61
CA LEU A 1185 -0.38 -6.21 10.30
C LEU A 1185 0.62 -5.73 9.24
N ASN A 1186 1.34 -4.64 9.51
CA ASN A 1186 2.45 -4.19 8.68
C ASN A 1186 3.47 -5.30 8.40
N ILE A 1187 3.76 -6.19 9.36
CA ILE A 1187 4.66 -7.35 9.13
C ILE A 1187 4.13 -8.23 7.99
N LEU A 1188 2.82 -8.50 8.00
CA LEU A 1188 2.16 -9.27 6.96
C LEU A 1188 2.12 -8.51 5.62
N ILE A 1189 1.94 -7.18 5.63
CA ILE A 1189 1.99 -6.35 4.42
C ILE A 1189 3.35 -6.50 3.72
N TYR A 1190 4.48 -6.42 4.44
CA TYR A 1190 5.81 -6.63 3.82
C TYR A 1190 5.98 -8.05 3.27
N ALA A 1191 5.55 -9.07 4.02
CA ALA A 1191 5.65 -10.47 3.58
C ALA A 1191 4.84 -10.74 2.30
N VAL A 1192 3.58 -10.28 2.26
CA VAL A 1192 2.72 -10.43 1.08
C VAL A 1192 3.21 -9.60 -0.10
N THR A 1193 3.80 -8.42 0.14
CA THR A 1193 4.40 -7.59 -0.93
C THR A 1193 5.59 -8.28 -1.60
N VAL A 1194 6.40 -9.02 -0.83
CA VAL A 1194 7.47 -9.85 -1.42
C VAL A 1194 6.87 -10.92 -2.32
N LEU A 1195 5.87 -11.68 -1.84
CA LEU A 1195 5.19 -12.73 -2.63
C LEU A 1195 4.52 -12.16 -3.89
N HIS A 1196 3.99 -10.95 -3.83
CA HIS A 1196 3.30 -10.27 -4.93
C HIS A 1196 4.19 -10.09 -6.18
N GLY A 1197 5.49 -9.82 -5.97
CA GLY A 1197 6.46 -9.63 -7.05
C GLY A 1197 7.19 -10.89 -7.53
N LEU A 1198 7.08 -12.02 -6.81
CA LEU A 1198 7.86 -13.24 -7.10
C LEU A 1198 7.59 -13.88 -8.47
N PRO A 1199 6.35 -13.90 -9.03
CA PRO A 1199 6.08 -14.56 -10.31
C PRO A 1199 6.74 -13.93 -11.55
N LYS A 1200 7.44 -12.79 -11.42
CA LYS A 1200 8.17 -12.09 -12.51
C LYS A 1200 7.32 -11.75 -13.74
N LEU A 1201 6.00 -11.57 -13.56
CA LEU A 1201 5.06 -11.38 -14.67
C LEU A 1201 5.45 -10.26 -15.64
N LEU A 1202 6.10 -9.18 -15.18
CA LEU A 1202 6.54 -8.07 -16.04
C LEU A 1202 8.05 -7.81 -16.00
N ASP A 1203 8.66 -7.93 -14.82
CA ASP A 1203 10.07 -7.64 -14.55
C ASP A 1203 10.50 -8.34 -13.26
N SER A 1204 11.80 -8.42 -13.05
CA SER A 1204 12.46 -8.87 -11.83
C SER A 1204 11.93 -8.14 -10.56
N PRO A 1205 11.81 -8.84 -9.41
CA PRO A 1205 11.28 -8.25 -8.18
C PRO A 1205 12.27 -7.28 -7.53
N LYS A 1206 12.03 -5.97 -7.66
CA LYS A 1206 12.92 -4.91 -7.12
C LYS A 1206 12.61 -4.47 -5.68
N PHE A 1207 11.47 -4.85 -5.11
CA PHE A 1207 11.01 -4.38 -3.80
C PHE A 1207 12.03 -4.63 -2.68
N LEU A 1208 12.67 -5.80 -2.66
CA LEU A 1208 13.67 -6.17 -1.66
C LEU A 1208 14.88 -5.21 -1.66
N TYR A 1209 15.28 -4.66 -2.80
CA TYR A 1209 16.38 -3.68 -2.87
C TYR A 1209 16.04 -2.37 -2.14
N TYR A 1210 14.76 -1.95 -2.14
CA TYR A 1210 14.32 -0.75 -1.44
C TYR A 1210 14.22 -0.94 0.08
N VAL A 1211 13.81 -2.13 0.54
CA VAL A 1211 13.47 -2.36 1.95
C VAL A 1211 14.56 -3.04 2.76
N ALA A 1212 15.54 -3.73 2.15
CA ALA A 1212 16.56 -4.47 2.89
C ALA A 1212 17.35 -3.61 3.88
N GLY A 1213 17.83 -2.44 3.45
CA GLY A 1213 18.53 -1.48 4.32
C GLY A 1213 17.65 -0.93 5.44
N PRO A 1214 16.46 -0.37 5.14
CA PRO A 1214 15.52 0.10 6.16
C PRO A 1214 15.06 -0.98 7.15
N ILE A 1215 14.84 -2.21 6.70
CA ILE A 1215 14.52 -3.35 7.58
C ILE A 1215 15.69 -3.63 8.53
N ALA A 1216 16.93 -3.66 8.03
CA ALA A 1216 18.10 -3.86 8.87
C ALA A 1216 18.23 -2.77 9.94
N LEU A 1217 18.04 -1.49 9.57
CA LEU A 1217 18.03 -0.36 10.52
C LEU A 1217 16.92 -0.48 11.56
N PHE A 1218 15.70 -0.84 11.12
CA PHE A 1218 14.57 -1.05 12.02
C PHE A 1218 14.80 -2.20 13.00
N VAL A 1219 15.37 -3.32 12.54
CA VAL A 1219 15.72 -4.45 13.40
C VAL A 1219 16.80 -4.06 14.42
N ILE A 1220 17.83 -3.33 13.99
CA ILE A 1220 18.87 -2.80 14.89
C ILE A 1220 18.25 -1.86 15.94
N ASP A 1221 17.39 -0.92 15.55
CA ASP A 1221 16.69 -0.01 16.45
C ASP A 1221 15.85 -0.77 17.50
N ARG A 1222 15.16 -1.83 17.08
CA ARG A 1222 14.39 -2.70 17.97
C ARG A 1222 15.28 -3.48 18.93
N ILE A 1223 16.42 -4.00 18.48
CA ILE A 1223 17.41 -4.68 19.34
C ILE A 1223 17.97 -3.71 20.39
N ILE A 1224 18.29 -2.48 20.01
CA ILE A 1224 18.74 -1.43 20.94
C ILE A 1224 17.64 -1.13 21.98
N GLY A 1225 16.39 -1.00 21.53
CA GLY A 1225 15.24 -0.78 22.41
C GLY A 1225 14.99 -1.92 23.41
N MET A 1226 15.16 -3.18 22.99
CA MET A 1226 15.01 -4.35 23.86
C MET A 1226 16.09 -4.45 24.94
N ARG A 1227 17.28 -3.85 24.73
CA ARG A 1227 18.35 -3.81 25.74
C ARG A 1227 18.11 -2.79 26.87
N GLN A 1228 17.19 -1.84 26.70
CA GLN A 1228 16.88 -0.86 27.74
C GLN A 1228 16.14 -1.55 28.90
N GLN A 1229 16.80 -1.61 30.07
CA GLN A 1229 16.24 -2.28 31.25
C GLN A 1229 15.12 -1.47 31.90
N TYR A 1230 13.99 -2.13 32.10
CA TYR A 1230 12.91 -1.67 32.98
C TYR A 1230 13.43 -1.57 34.41
N LYS A 1231 13.35 -0.39 35.04
CA LYS A 1231 13.66 -0.27 36.47
C LYS A 1231 12.34 -0.21 37.25
N ARG A 1232 12.11 -1.22 38.09
CA ARG A 1232 11.07 -1.19 39.12
C ARG A 1232 11.57 -0.31 40.25
N LEU A 1233 10.88 0.79 40.52
CA LEU A 1233 11.26 1.71 41.59
C LEU A 1233 10.22 1.62 42.71
N GLN A 1234 10.71 1.63 43.95
CA GLN A 1234 9.85 1.74 45.12
C GLN A 1234 9.42 3.21 45.26
N ILE A 1235 8.10 3.42 45.34
CA ILE A 1235 7.50 4.72 45.66
C ILE A 1235 7.76 4.96 47.15
N LEU A 1236 8.44 6.05 47.48
CA LEU A 1236 8.73 6.48 48.86
C LEU A 1236 7.54 7.25 49.45
N SER A 1237 6.96 8.14 48.64
CA SER A 1237 5.82 8.97 49.02
C SER A 1237 4.98 9.28 47.79
N GLY A 1238 3.65 9.32 47.97
CA GLY A 1238 2.69 9.72 46.97
C GLY A 1238 1.64 10.61 47.61
N ALA A 1239 1.46 11.84 47.12
CA ALA A 1239 0.52 12.80 47.67
C ALA A 1239 -0.33 13.42 46.56
N ILE A 1240 -1.59 13.74 46.88
CA ILE A 1240 -2.47 14.52 46.01
C ILE A 1240 -2.39 15.96 46.50
N LEU A 1241 -1.81 16.83 45.68
CA LEU A 1241 -1.69 18.25 45.96
C LEU A 1241 -2.95 19.00 45.47
N PRO A 1242 -3.17 20.25 45.91
CA PRO A 1242 -4.21 21.12 45.34
C PRO A 1242 -4.09 21.24 43.82
N SER A 1243 -5.18 21.61 43.15
CA SER A 1243 -5.23 21.76 41.68
C SER A 1243 -4.88 20.49 40.89
N ASP A 1244 -5.36 19.33 41.34
CA ASP A 1244 -5.29 18.04 40.62
C ASP A 1244 -3.87 17.58 40.23
N ILE A 1245 -2.88 17.91 41.05
CA ILE A 1245 -1.49 17.45 40.89
C ILE A 1245 -1.22 16.20 41.73
N ILE A 1246 -0.59 15.20 41.11
CA ILE A 1246 -0.12 13.98 41.76
C ILE A 1246 1.39 14.12 41.96
N TYR A 1247 1.83 14.15 43.21
CA TYR A 1247 3.24 14.13 43.57
C TYR A 1247 3.68 12.70 43.83
N ILE A 1248 4.75 12.25 43.17
CA ILE A 1248 5.33 10.92 43.36
C ILE A 1248 6.84 11.06 43.56
N GLN A 1249 7.32 10.51 44.66
CA GLN A 1249 8.74 10.46 45.01
C GLN A 1249 9.25 9.02 44.93
N PHE A 1250 10.29 8.77 44.13
CA PHE A 1250 10.96 7.48 44.01
C PHE A 1250 12.34 7.50 44.67
N LYS A 1251 12.77 6.35 45.16
CA LYS A 1251 14.18 6.15 45.52
C LYS A 1251 15.03 6.10 44.27
N ARG A 1252 16.05 6.96 44.16
CA ARG A 1252 16.96 6.96 43.01
C ARG A 1252 17.89 5.73 43.06
N PRO A 1253 17.97 4.92 41.99
CA PRO A 1253 19.00 3.89 41.88
C PRO A 1253 20.38 4.51 41.67
N ASN A 1254 21.42 3.93 42.28
CA ASN A 1254 22.82 4.36 42.08
C ASN A 1254 23.24 4.32 40.58
N SER A 1255 22.61 3.45 39.78
CA SER A 1255 22.84 3.33 38.34
C SER A 1255 22.04 4.31 37.48
N PHE A 1256 21.24 5.22 38.07
CA PHE A 1256 20.41 6.18 37.35
C PHE A 1256 21.05 7.58 37.38
N ARG A 1257 21.76 7.92 36.30
CA ARG A 1257 22.35 9.26 36.06
C ARG A 1257 21.48 9.98 35.04
N PHE A 1258 21.14 11.23 35.31
CA PHE A 1258 20.37 12.11 34.44
C PHE A 1258 20.91 13.53 34.57
N ARG A 1259 20.58 14.40 33.62
CA ARG A 1259 20.86 15.84 33.63
C ARG A 1259 19.58 16.62 33.87
N SER A 1260 19.72 17.82 34.41
CA SER A 1260 18.59 18.73 34.65
C SER A 1260 17.82 19.00 33.36
N GLY A 1261 16.49 18.97 33.46
CA GLY A 1261 15.59 19.12 32.31
C GLY A 1261 15.25 17.84 31.56
N GLN A 1262 15.84 16.68 31.89
CA GLN A 1262 15.45 15.41 31.30
C GLN A 1262 14.12 14.87 31.85
N TRP A 1263 13.48 13.99 31.08
CA TRP A 1263 12.21 13.35 31.41
C TRP A 1263 12.31 11.82 31.40
N VAL A 1264 11.30 11.17 31.95
CA VAL A 1264 11.20 9.71 32.07
C VAL A 1264 9.85 9.23 31.56
N ARG A 1265 9.75 7.99 31.09
CA ARG A 1265 8.46 7.36 30.83
C ARG A 1265 8.09 6.45 31.99
N ILE A 1266 6.85 6.54 32.44
CA ILE A 1266 6.31 5.63 33.46
C ILE A 1266 5.20 4.78 32.88
N SER A 1267 5.11 3.54 33.32
CA SER A 1267 3.96 2.66 33.05
C SER A 1267 3.43 2.07 34.35
N CYS A 1268 2.12 1.92 34.44
CA CYS A 1268 1.44 1.26 35.54
C CYS A 1268 0.79 -0.03 35.02
N PRO A 1269 1.35 -1.22 35.33
CA PRO A 1269 0.76 -2.50 34.92
C PRO A 1269 -0.67 -2.70 35.43
N ALA A 1270 -1.04 -2.06 36.55
CA ALA A 1270 -2.37 -2.18 37.15
C ALA A 1270 -3.49 -1.54 36.30
N PHE A 1271 -3.18 -0.57 35.44
CA PHE A 1271 -4.18 0.12 34.62
C PHE A 1271 -4.35 -0.46 33.22
N SER A 1272 -3.40 -1.28 32.77
CA SER A 1272 -3.36 -1.80 31.40
C SER A 1272 -2.85 -3.25 31.41
N CYS A 1273 -3.76 -4.19 31.60
CA CYS A 1273 -3.44 -5.62 31.72
C CYS A 1273 -2.79 -6.24 30.47
N THR A 1274 -2.85 -5.59 29.31
CA THR A 1274 -2.41 -6.19 28.04
C THR A 1274 -1.20 -5.52 27.39
N PHE A 1275 -0.89 -4.24 27.66
CA PHE A 1275 0.10 -3.54 26.83
C PHE A 1275 0.99 -2.48 27.52
N ASN A 1276 0.98 -2.33 28.85
CA ASN A 1276 1.84 -1.40 29.62
C ASN A 1276 1.99 -0.02 28.96
N GLU A 1277 0.93 0.79 28.98
CA GLU A 1277 0.96 2.15 28.43
C GLU A 1277 2.02 3.02 29.12
N LEU A 1278 2.87 3.66 28.32
CA LEU A 1278 4.02 4.46 28.76
C LEU A 1278 3.74 5.95 28.56
N HIS A 1279 3.81 6.73 29.64
CA HIS A 1279 3.58 8.17 29.65
C HIS A 1279 4.83 8.94 30.06
N ALA A 1280 5.16 10.03 29.37
CA ALA A 1280 6.35 10.85 29.62
C ALA A 1280 6.10 11.95 30.66
N PHE A 1281 7.02 12.12 31.62
CA PHE A 1281 6.99 13.16 32.66
C PHE A 1281 8.40 13.69 32.94
N SER A 1282 8.55 15.01 33.05
CA SER A 1282 9.82 15.68 33.37
C SER A 1282 10.24 15.40 34.81
N LEU A 1283 11.54 15.17 35.02
CA LEU A 1283 12.11 15.04 36.37
C LEU A 1283 12.20 16.43 37.00
N ALA A 1284 11.53 16.62 38.14
CA ALA A 1284 11.58 17.88 38.87
C ALA A 1284 12.76 17.95 39.86
N SER A 1285 13.30 16.80 40.29
CA SER A 1285 14.45 16.78 41.19
C SER A 1285 15.77 17.07 40.49
N ALA A 1286 16.72 17.65 41.22
CA ALA A 1286 18.07 17.92 40.72
C ALA A 1286 18.91 16.64 40.56
N PRO A 1287 19.90 16.60 39.65
CA PRO A 1287 20.82 15.46 39.46
C PRO A 1287 21.64 15.07 40.69
N GLN A 1288 21.70 15.90 41.73
CA GLN A 1288 22.37 15.65 43.01
C GLN A 1288 21.45 15.02 44.05
N ALA A 1289 20.12 15.07 43.85
CA ALA A 1289 19.15 14.56 44.80
C ALA A 1289 19.23 13.02 44.93
N SER A 1290 18.99 12.51 46.15
CA SER A 1290 18.89 11.08 46.45
C SER A 1290 17.57 10.45 46.00
N THR A 1291 16.60 11.28 45.61
CA THR A 1291 15.24 10.92 45.18
C THR A 1291 14.95 11.41 43.76
N LEU A 1292 14.03 10.75 43.08
CA LEU A 1292 13.44 11.22 41.81
C LEU A 1292 12.02 11.71 42.08
N GLU A 1293 11.71 12.94 41.67
CA GLU A 1293 10.44 13.59 41.95
C GLU A 1293 9.68 13.89 40.67
N LEU A 1294 8.41 13.49 40.63
CA LEU A 1294 7.50 13.74 39.52
C LEU A 1294 6.27 14.49 40.02
N TYR A 1295 5.92 15.58 39.32
CA TYR A 1295 4.66 16.31 39.49
C TYR A 1295 3.80 16.06 38.26
N ILE A 1296 2.75 15.25 38.42
CA ILE A 1296 1.90 14.77 37.33
C ILE A 1296 0.55 15.47 37.40
N LYS A 1297 0.21 16.22 36.35
CA LYS A 1297 -1.11 16.84 36.21
C LYS A 1297 -2.15 15.80 35.77
N ALA A 1298 -3.29 15.70 36.47
CA ALA A 1298 -4.38 14.82 36.07
C ALA A 1298 -5.17 15.42 34.89
N VAL A 1299 -4.89 14.96 33.66
CA VAL A 1299 -5.51 15.48 32.42
C VAL A 1299 -6.30 14.44 31.62
N GLY A 1300 -5.98 13.15 31.74
CA GLY A 1300 -6.61 12.08 30.95
C GLY A 1300 -6.90 10.81 31.76
N PRO A 1301 -7.56 9.80 31.18
CA PRO A 1301 -8.00 8.59 31.87
C PRO A 1301 -6.88 7.88 32.62
N TRP A 1302 -5.69 7.77 32.01
CA TRP A 1302 -4.53 7.14 32.63
C TRP A 1302 -4.04 7.90 33.87
N THR A 1303 -3.93 9.23 33.80
CA THR A 1303 -3.50 10.05 34.94
C THR A 1303 -4.56 10.13 36.03
N TRP A 1304 -5.85 10.09 35.67
CA TRP A 1304 -6.95 10.02 36.64
C TRP A 1304 -7.00 8.68 37.36
N ASN A 1305 -6.75 7.57 36.65
CA ASN A 1305 -6.58 6.26 37.26
C ASN A 1305 -5.36 6.25 38.21
N LEU A 1306 -4.26 6.89 37.80
CA LEU A 1306 -3.08 7.07 38.66
C LEU A 1306 -3.40 7.86 39.92
N ARG A 1307 -4.20 8.92 39.83
CA ARG A 1307 -4.66 9.71 40.97
C ARG A 1307 -5.53 8.88 41.93
N ASN A 1308 -6.39 8.03 41.39
CA ASN A 1308 -7.29 7.20 42.19
C ASN A 1308 -6.56 6.08 42.92
N GLN A 1309 -5.57 5.48 42.26
CA GLN A 1309 -4.86 4.31 42.77
C GLN A 1309 -3.37 4.42 42.47
N ILE A 1310 -2.61 5.03 43.38
CA ILE A 1310 -1.15 5.04 43.27
C ILE A 1310 -0.65 3.60 43.46
N ALA A 1311 -0.31 2.93 42.35
CA ALA A 1311 0.14 1.55 42.30
C ALA A 1311 1.61 1.45 41.89
N LEU A 1312 2.13 0.22 41.78
CA LEU A 1312 3.51 -0.04 41.39
C LEU A 1312 3.79 0.51 39.97
N LEU A 1313 4.80 1.38 39.86
CA LEU A 1313 5.21 2.02 38.59
C LEU A 1313 6.54 1.45 38.09
N HIS A 1314 6.64 1.33 36.77
CA HIS A 1314 7.91 1.06 36.08
C HIS A 1314 8.42 2.33 35.41
N LEU A 1315 9.71 2.62 35.56
CA LEU A 1315 10.34 3.82 35.00
C LEU A 1315 11.31 3.44 33.86
N HIS A 1316 11.25 4.23 32.79
CA HIS A 1316 12.12 4.22 31.62
C HIS A 1316 12.78 5.59 31.43
N GLY A 1317 14.03 5.61 30.98
CA GLY A 1317 14.78 6.84 30.75
C GLY A 1317 16.11 6.86 31.52
N PRO A 1318 16.76 8.02 31.63
CA PRO A 1318 16.28 9.34 31.22
C PRO A 1318 16.22 9.52 29.69
N TYR A 1319 15.30 10.37 29.23
CA TYR A 1319 15.15 10.82 27.85
C TYR A 1319 15.18 12.36 27.82
N GLY A 1320 15.43 12.94 26.65
CA GLY A 1320 15.49 14.40 26.48
C GLY A 1320 16.91 14.95 26.36
N ASP A 1321 17.01 16.11 25.72
CA ASP A 1321 18.26 16.86 25.54
C ASP A 1321 18.57 17.56 26.87
N GLY A 1322 19.45 16.97 27.67
CA GLY A 1322 19.94 17.56 28.91
C GLY A 1322 20.98 18.64 28.62
N ASN A 1323 20.65 19.56 27.70
CA ASN A 1323 21.49 20.68 27.34
C ASN A 1323 21.64 21.57 28.57
N GLN A 1324 22.87 21.96 28.92
CA GLN A 1324 23.18 22.81 30.09
C GLN A 1324 23.99 24.04 29.70
N ASP A 1325 23.77 24.52 28.47
CA ASP A 1325 24.54 25.60 27.87
C ASP A 1325 24.49 26.92 28.64
N TRP A 1326 23.52 27.12 29.55
CA TRP A 1326 23.50 28.26 30.46
C TRP A 1326 24.74 28.33 31.36
N ARG A 1327 25.44 27.20 31.61
CA ARG A 1327 26.71 27.16 32.37
C ARG A 1327 27.85 27.91 31.66
N ASN A 1328 27.75 28.13 30.35
CA ASN A 1328 28.79 28.75 29.53
C ASN A 1328 28.69 30.29 29.48
N PHE A 1329 27.58 30.87 29.94
CA PHE A 1329 27.36 32.32 29.95
C PHE A 1329 27.55 32.88 31.37
N GLU A 1330 28.18 34.05 31.48
CA GLU A 1330 28.31 34.79 32.75
C GLU A 1330 26.93 35.23 33.26
N ILE A 1331 26.07 35.68 32.33
CA ILE A 1331 24.68 36.05 32.60
C ILE A 1331 23.75 35.15 31.79
N ALA A 1332 22.82 34.49 32.47
CA ALA A 1332 21.82 33.63 31.85
C ALA A 1332 20.40 34.12 32.16
N VAL A 1333 19.54 34.14 31.15
CA VAL A 1333 18.11 34.45 31.26
C VAL A 1333 17.32 33.19 30.96
N LEU A 1334 16.65 32.65 31.98
CA LEU A 1334 15.88 31.41 31.91
C LEU A 1334 14.39 31.77 31.90
N ILE A 1335 13.67 31.41 30.82
CA ILE A 1335 12.28 31.82 30.61
C ILE A 1335 11.38 30.59 30.56
N GLY A 1336 10.59 30.38 31.62
CA GLY A 1336 9.62 29.29 31.72
C GLY A 1336 8.21 29.76 31.41
N GLY A 1337 7.53 29.11 30.46
CA GLY A 1337 6.16 29.42 30.06
C GLY A 1337 5.20 28.25 30.31
N GLY A 1338 4.18 28.45 31.15
CA GLY A 1338 3.16 27.43 31.43
C GLY A 1338 3.74 26.09 31.88
N ILE A 1339 3.43 24.99 31.17
CA ILE A 1339 3.95 23.64 31.49
C ILE A 1339 5.48 23.52 31.37
N GLY A 1340 6.12 24.43 30.61
CA GLY A 1340 7.58 24.45 30.41
C GLY A 1340 8.38 24.86 31.65
N VAL A 1341 7.70 25.13 32.77
CA VAL A 1341 8.34 25.47 34.05
C VAL A 1341 8.85 24.23 34.81
N THR A 1342 8.23 23.06 34.61
CA THR A 1342 8.58 21.83 35.34
C THR A 1342 10.07 21.44 35.20
N PRO A 1343 10.69 21.50 34.01
CA PRO A 1343 12.14 21.28 33.85
C PRO A 1343 13.00 22.28 34.64
N TYR A 1344 12.54 23.54 34.78
CA TYR A 1344 13.28 24.57 35.50
C TYR A 1344 13.33 24.33 37.01
N ALA A 1345 12.43 23.54 37.59
CA ALA A 1345 12.55 23.10 38.99
C ALA A 1345 13.89 22.36 39.23
N SER A 1346 14.20 21.44 38.32
CA SER A 1346 15.46 20.68 38.35
C SER A 1346 16.66 21.57 38.04
N ILE A 1347 16.55 22.45 37.03
CA ILE A 1347 17.64 23.33 36.59
C ILE A 1347 18.01 24.38 37.64
N LEU A 1348 17.04 25.05 38.26
CA LEU A 1348 17.29 26.08 39.26
C LEU A 1348 17.91 25.48 40.53
N THR A 1349 17.36 24.34 40.99
CA THR A 1349 17.90 23.62 42.15
C THR A 1349 19.32 23.12 41.88
N ASP A 1350 19.57 22.54 40.70
CA ASP A 1350 20.90 22.11 40.24
C ASP A 1350 21.90 23.27 40.22
N LEU A 1351 21.54 24.38 39.59
CA LEU A 1351 22.40 25.55 39.41
C LEU A 1351 22.80 26.18 40.75
N VAL A 1352 21.84 26.42 41.65
CA VAL A 1352 22.12 26.99 42.97
C VAL A 1352 22.92 26.02 43.83
N THR A 1353 22.56 24.72 43.83
CA THR A 1353 23.29 23.71 44.61
C THR A 1353 24.74 23.57 44.14
N GLU A 1354 24.99 23.55 42.83
CA GLU A 1354 26.35 23.45 42.29
C GLU A 1354 27.21 24.67 42.68
N LYS A 1355 26.69 25.89 42.51
CA LYS A 1355 27.40 27.13 42.87
C LYS A 1355 27.70 27.20 44.37
N MET A 1356 26.68 27.00 45.22
CA MET A 1356 26.80 27.10 46.68
C MET A 1356 27.66 25.98 47.29
N SER A 1357 27.78 24.83 46.61
CA SER A 1357 28.63 23.74 47.09
C SER A 1357 30.13 24.01 46.94
N GLY A 1358 30.53 24.97 46.09
CA GLY A 1358 31.93 25.24 45.74
C GLY A 1358 32.66 24.09 45.04
N ARG A 1359 32.00 22.96 44.76
CA ARG A 1359 32.65 21.72 44.26
C ARG A 1359 32.96 21.74 42.76
N TYR A 1360 32.44 22.70 42.00
CA TYR A 1360 32.63 22.77 40.56
C TYR A 1360 32.99 24.20 40.13
N THR A 1361 34.27 24.43 39.86
CA THR A 1361 34.80 25.72 39.34
C THR A 1361 34.40 26.02 37.88
N ASN A 1362 33.63 25.14 37.24
CA ASN A 1362 33.28 25.25 35.81
C ASN A 1362 31.99 26.03 35.52
N VAL A 1363 31.26 26.52 36.55
CA VAL A 1363 30.06 27.33 36.33
C VAL A 1363 30.46 28.79 36.20
N LYS A 1364 30.51 29.30 34.96
CA LYS A 1364 30.82 30.72 34.67
C LYS A 1364 29.70 31.67 35.10
N CYS A 1365 28.50 31.15 35.31
CA CYS A 1365 27.33 31.97 35.61
C CYS A 1365 27.50 32.71 36.95
N GLU A 1366 27.43 34.04 36.88
CA GLU A 1366 27.51 34.97 38.01
C GLU A 1366 26.13 35.51 38.39
N LYS A 1367 25.22 35.64 37.42
CA LYS A 1367 23.82 36.06 37.68
C LYS A 1367 22.86 35.32 36.75
N VAL A 1368 21.74 34.85 37.31
CA VAL A 1368 20.66 34.20 36.60
C VAL A 1368 19.36 35.00 36.75
N TYR A 1369 18.76 35.39 35.64
CA TYR A 1369 17.42 35.97 35.59
C TYR A 1369 16.42 34.86 35.29
N PHE A 1370 15.58 34.49 36.25
CA PHE A 1370 14.50 33.54 36.01
C PHE A 1370 13.17 34.25 35.82
N ILE A 1371 12.63 34.12 34.61
CA ILE A 1371 11.38 34.76 34.18
C ILE A 1371 10.33 33.67 34.04
N TRP A 1372 9.37 33.65 34.95
CA TRP A 1372 8.24 32.73 34.87
C TRP A 1372 7.02 33.44 34.29
N VAL A 1373 6.51 32.95 33.16
CA VAL A 1373 5.30 33.46 32.52
C VAL A 1373 4.18 32.43 32.66
N CYS A 1374 3.17 32.76 33.44
CA CYS A 1374 2.01 31.91 33.66
C CYS A 1374 0.71 32.72 33.57
N SER A 1375 -0.39 32.08 33.15
CA SER A 1375 -1.70 32.73 33.24
C SER A 1375 -2.11 32.87 34.70
N THR A 1376 -2.12 31.77 35.45
CA THR A 1376 -2.46 31.72 36.87
C THR A 1376 -1.51 30.75 37.59
N HIS A 1377 -1.42 30.84 38.91
CA HIS A 1377 -0.66 29.88 39.71
C HIS A 1377 -1.35 28.50 39.81
N LYS A 1378 -2.58 28.36 39.28
CA LYS A 1378 -3.36 27.12 39.31
C LYS A 1378 -2.60 25.97 38.62
N ASN A 1379 -2.47 24.83 39.31
CA ASN A 1379 -1.68 23.64 38.94
C ASN A 1379 -0.15 23.76 39.11
N TYR A 1380 0.37 24.94 39.50
CA TYR A 1380 1.80 25.21 39.68
C TYR A 1380 2.11 25.76 41.08
N GLU A 1381 1.19 25.58 42.03
CA GLU A 1381 1.36 26.02 43.43
C GLU A 1381 2.59 25.36 44.06
N TRP A 1382 2.81 24.09 43.74
CA TRP A 1382 4.01 23.33 44.15
C TRP A 1382 5.32 23.97 43.68
N PHE A 1383 5.30 24.70 42.56
CA PHE A 1383 6.49 25.35 42.03
C PHE A 1383 6.87 26.58 42.86
N ILE A 1384 5.91 27.25 43.51
CA ILE A 1384 6.19 28.33 44.48
C ILE A 1384 6.99 27.78 45.66
N GLU A 1385 6.65 26.59 46.16
CA GLU A 1385 7.42 25.92 47.23
C GLU A 1385 8.85 25.59 46.76
N VAL A 1386 9.00 25.15 45.50
CA VAL A 1386 10.33 24.92 44.90
C VAL A 1386 11.13 26.22 44.81
N LEU A 1387 10.53 27.31 44.33
CA LEU A 1387 11.20 28.62 44.26
C LEU A 1387 11.61 29.13 45.64
N HIS A 1388 10.75 28.97 46.64
CA HIS A 1388 11.07 29.33 48.03
C HIS A 1388 12.31 28.57 48.52
N ASN A 1389 12.37 27.25 48.29
CA ASN A 1389 13.52 26.43 48.65
C ASN A 1389 14.80 26.83 47.90
N VAL A 1390 14.68 27.24 46.63
CA VAL A 1390 15.82 27.71 45.83
C VAL A 1390 16.31 29.08 46.32
N GLU A 1391 15.42 30.02 46.64
CA GLU A 1391 15.77 31.33 47.24
C GLU A 1391 16.42 31.15 48.63
N GLU A 1392 16.00 30.17 49.43
CA GLU A 1392 16.60 29.88 50.74
C GLU A 1392 18.02 29.29 50.62
N LEU A 1393 18.28 28.53 49.55
CA LEU A 1393 19.60 27.98 49.25
C LEU A 1393 20.56 29.03 48.67
N ASP A 1394 20.04 30.07 48.02
CA ASP A 1394 20.83 31.11 47.37
C ASP A 1394 21.36 32.16 48.37
N LYS A 1395 22.59 31.97 48.84
CA LYS A 1395 23.24 32.88 49.81
C LYS A 1395 24.04 34.02 49.15
N GLU A 1396 24.29 33.94 47.85
CA GLU A 1396 25.16 34.86 47.11
C GLU A 1396 24.38 35.79 46.16
N ASP A 1397 23.04 35.80 46.24
CA ASP A 1397 22.17 36.56 45.32
C ASP A 1397 22.47 36.19 43.85
N LEU A 1398 22.58 34.90 43.55
CA LEU A 1398 22.79 34.38 42.20
C LEU A 1398 21.54 34.52 41.33
N LEU A 1399 20.36 34.36 41.92
CA LEU A 1399 19.09 34.21 41.23
C LEU A 1399 18.17 35.43 41.44
N GLU A 1400 17.76 36.07 40.35
CA GLU A 1400 16.75 37.13 40.34
C GLU A 1400 15.46 36.62 39.68
N ILE A 1401 14.38 36.49 40.45
CA ILE A 1401 13.11 35.87 40.00
C ILE A 1401 12.06 36.93 39.67
N HIS A 1402 11.48 36.84 38.47
CA HIS A 1402 10.34 37.64 38.03
C HIS A 1402 9.18 36.73 37.60
N ILE A 1403 8.03 36.89 38.23
CA ILE A 1403 6.83 36.11 37.92
C ILE A 1403 5.83 37.01 37.19
N PHE A 1404 5.53 36.71 35.94
CA PHE A 1404 4.54 37.41 35.12
C PHE A 1404 3.23 36.62 35.09
N VAL A 1405 2.23 37.13 35.80
CA VAL A 1405 0.85 36.65 35.80
C VAL A 1405 0.10 37.32 34.64
N THR A 1406 -0.12 36.57 33.56
CA THR A 1406 -0.69 37.09 32.31
C THR A 1406 -2.20 36.93 32.20
N GLN A 1407 -2.87 36.40 33.22
CA GLN A 1407 -4.34 36.32 33.20
C GLN A 1407 -4.91 37.73 33.10
N PHE A 1408 -6.00 37.88 32.35
CA PHE A 1408 -6.72 39.15 32.35
C PHE A 1408 -7.44 39.34 33.68
N PHE A 1409 -7.55 40.58 34.14
CA PHE A 1409 -8.20 40.92 35.40
C PHE A 1409 -9.62 40.30 35.55
N HIS A 1410 -10.37 40.16 34.44
CA HIS A 1410 -11.71 39.53 34.39
C HIS A 1410 -11.77 38.02 34.56
N LYS A 1411 -10.62 37.34 34.51
CA LYS A 1411 -10.52 35.89 34.73
C LYS A 1411 -9.63 35.56 35.93
N PHE A 1412 -9.35 36.53 36.80
CA PHE A 1412 -8.63 36.24 38.04
C PHE A 1412 -9.44 35.26 38.89
N ASP A 1413 -8.78 34.18 39.30
CA ASP A 1413 -9.30 33.33 40.37
C ASP A 1413 -9.10 34.03 41.72
N LEU A 1414 -9.68 33.47 42.78
CA LEU A 1414 -9.57 34.05 44.13
C LEU A 1414 -8.11 34.16 44.58
N ARG A 1415 -7.30 33.14 44.31
CA ARG A 1415 -5.86 33.14 44.56
C ARG A 1415 -5.13 34.29 43.87
N THR A 1416 -5.35 34.49 42.57
CA THR A 1416 -4.69 35.55 41.77
C THR A 1416 -5.15 36.93 42.23
N THR A 1417 -6.41 37.08 42.61
CA THR A 1417 -6.93 38.34 43.15
C THR A 1417 -6.31 38.68 44.49
N MET A 1418 -6.19 37.71 45.40
CA MET A 1418 -5.51 37.92 46.68
C MET A 1418 -4.02 38.21 46.47
N LEU A 1419 -3.35 37.50 45.55
CA LEU A 1419 -1.98 37.80 45.16
C LEU A 1419 -1.84 39.25 44.68
N TYR A 1420 -2.73 39.70 43.79
CA TYR A 1420 -2.74 41.09 43.30
C TYR A 1420 -2.92 42.11 44.42
N ILE A 1421 -3.86 41.86 45.34
CA ILE A 1421 -4.13 42.73 46.48
C ILE A 1421 -2.92 42.78 47.42
N CYS A 1422 -2.35 41.63 47.78
CA CYS A 1422 -1.18 41.53 48.65
C CYS A 1422 0.05 42.20 48.03
N GLU A 1423 0.31 41.98 46.74
CA GLU A 1423 1.46 42.55 46.05
C GLU A 1423 1.34 44.06 45.89
N LYS A 1424 0.16 44.56 45.50
CA LYS A 1424 -0.07 45.98 45.22
C LYS A 1424 -0.29 46.83 46.48
N HIS A 1425 -0.92 46.27 47.52
CA HIS A 1425 -1.38 47.05 48.68
C HIS A 1425 -0.66 46.74 49.99
N PHE A 1426 0.20 45.72 50.05
CA PHE A 1426 0.90 45.31 51.29
C PHE A 1426 2.42 45.10 51.14
N ARG A 1427 3.01 45.26 49.94
CA ARG A 1427 4.47 45.18 49.75
C ARG A 1427 5.11 46.55 50.03
N SER A 1428 5.98 46.62 51.04
CA SER A 1428 6.59 47.88 51.53
C SER A 1428 7.74 48.39 50.68
N ASP A 1429 8.59 47.50 50.13
CA ASP A 1429 9.81 47.86 49.38
C ASP A 1429 10.19 46.76 48.38
N SER A 1430 11.06 47.07 47.41
CA SER A 1430 11.58 46.13 46.39
C SER A 1430 12.17 44.85 46.98
N ASN A 1431 12.75 44.95 48.19
CA ASN A 1431 13.37 43.83 48.90
C ASN A 1431 12.42 43.13 49.90
N GLY A 1432 11.14 43.50 49.97
CA GLY A 1432 10.16 42.87 50.84
C GLY A 1432 9.62 41.55 50.29
N ARG A 1433 9.43 40.55 51.16
CA ARG A 1433 8.73 39.30 50.81
C ARG A 1433 7.25 39.55 50.59
N SER A 1434 6.68 38.91 49.58
CA SER A 1434 5.23 38.99 49.31
C SER A 1434 4.45 38.31 50.44
N MET A 1435 3.49 39.03 51.06
CA MET A 1435 2.67 38.53 52.18
C MET A 1435 1.93 37.22 51.84
N PHE A 1436 1.62 37.00 50.56
CA PHE A 1436 0.83 35.86 50.09
C PHE A 1436 1.68 34.65 49.66
N THR A 1437 2.87 34.88 49.07
CA THR A 1437 3.71 33.80 48.53
C THR A 1437 4.97 33.51 49.35
N GLY A 1438 5.40 34.44 50.20
CA GLY A 1438 6.65 34.32 50.97
C GLY A 1438 7.94 34.51 50.16
N LEU A 1439 7.84 34.71 48.84
CA LEU A 1439 8.99 34.86 47.95
C LEU A 1439 9.54 36.29 47.97
N ASN A 1440 10.85 36.41 47.75
CA ASN A 1440 11.50 37.67 47.39
C ASN A 1440 11.14 38.08 45.94
N ALA A 1441 10.84 37.09 45.09
CA ALA A 1441 10.36 37.28 43.72
C ALA A 1441 9.31 38.39 43.57
N VAL A 1442 9.40 39.15 42.49
CA VAL A 1442 8.44 40.22 42.17
C VAL A 1442 7.34 39.66 41.27
N ASN A 1443 6.08 39.82 41.69
CA ASN A 1443 4.92 39.42 40.89
C ASN A 1443 4.46 40.60 40.01
N HIS A 1444 4.59 40.44 38.70
CA HIS A 1444 4.15 41.36 37.66
C HIS A 1444 2.80 40.90 37.08
N PHE A 1445 1.87 41.83 36.89
CA PHE A 1445 0.56 41.53 36.32
C PHE A 1445 0.47 42.10 34.90
N GLY A 1446 0.53 41.23 33.90
CA GLY A 1446 0.58 41.60 32.48
C GLY A 1446 1.60 40.77 31.68
N ARG A 1447 1.70 41.03 30.38
CA ARG A 1447 2.69 40.37 29.52
C ARG A 1447 4.07 41.00 29.73
N PRO A 1448 5.14 40.21 29.76
CA PRO A 1448 6.50 40.72 29.86
C PRO A 1448 6.89 41.51 28.61
N ASN A 1449 7.34 42.75 28.81
CA ASN A 1449 8.03 43.55 27.80
C ASN A 1449 9.48 43.09 27.71
N PHE A 1450 9.72 42.00 26.95
CA PHE A 1450 11.06 41.43 26.81
C PHE A 1450 12.09 42.42 26.25
N GLU A 1451 11.68 43.38 25.42
CA GLU A 1451 12.60 44.40 24.88
C GLU A 1451 13.09 45.34 25.97
N ALA A 1452 12.18 45.86 26.81
CA ALA A 1452 12.53 46.68 27.97
C ALA A 1452 13.39 45.90 28.97
N LEU A 1453 13.04 44.64 29.22
CA LEU A 1453 13.78 43.76 30.13
C LEU A 1453 15.20 43.47 29.64
N PHE A 1454 15.38 43.16 28.36
CA PHE A 1454 16.70 42.92 27.80
C PHE A 1454 17.54 44.21 27.75
N LYS A 1455 16.94 45.37 27.47
CA LYS A 1455 17.62 46.68 27.62
C LYS A 1455 18.05 46.95 29.06
N PHE A 1456 17.21 46.60 30.04
CA PHE A 1456 17.56 46.70 31.46
C PHE A 1456 18.75 45.81 31.83
N ILE A 1457 18.74 44.54 31.42
CA ILE A 1457 19.86 43.60 31.65
C ILE A 1457 21.14 44.11 30.98
N GLN A 1458 21.03 44.61 29.75
CA GLN A 1458 22.15 45.18 28.99
C GLN A 1458 22.75 46.42 29.66
N ASN A 1459 21.92 47.24 30.32
CA ASN A 1459 22.37 48.41 31.08
C ASN A 1459 22.96 48.06 32.45
N LYS A 1460 22.45 47.01 33.11
CA LYS A 1460 22.92 46.52 34.42
C LYS A 1460 24.27 45.79 34.29
N HIS A 1461 24.49 45.06 33.19
CA HIS A 1461 25.70 44.26 32.94
C HIS A 1461 26.44 44.75 31.69
N ARG A 1462 27.04 45.94 31.76
CA ARG A 1462 27.77 46.54 30.62
C ARG A 1462 29.08 45.83 30.28
N ASP A 1463 29.63 45.10 31.24
CA ASP A 1463 30.97 44.49 31.15
C ASP A 1463 30.96 43.12 30.45
N VAL A 1464 29.77 42.58 30.19
CA VAL A 1464 29.57 41.23 29.65
C VAL A 1464 29.44 41.26 28.12
N GLN A 1465 30.15 40.37 27.43
CA GLN A 1465 30.10 40.33 25.95
C GLN A 1465 28.81 39.68 25.42
N ALA A 1466 28.31 38.64 26.09
CA ALA A 1466 27.15 37.89 25.65
C ALA A 1466 26.29 37.38 26.81
N VAL A 1467 24.98 37.49 26.65
CA VAL A 1467 23.95 37.02 27.59
C VAL A 1467 23.22 35.83 26.96
N GLY A 1468 23.15 34.70 27.65
CA GLY A 1468 22.44 33.52 27.17
C GLY A 1468 20.95 33.59 27.50
N VAL A 1469 20.05 33.45 26.52
CA VAL A 1469 18.59 33.46 26.74
C VAL A 1469 18.01 32.10 26.40
N PHE A 1470 17.50 31.37 27.38
CA PHE A 1470 16.96 30.02 27.23
C PHE A 1470 15.47 30.05 27.52
N SER A 1471 14.64 29.66 26.57
CA SER A 1471 13.20 29.68 26.74
C SER A 1471 12.55 28.32 26.52
N CYS A 1472 11.70 27.91 27.47
CA CYS A 1472 10.86 26.72 27.37
C CYS A 1472 9.41 27.11 27.62
N GLY A 1473 8.55 27.00 26.61
CA GLY A 1473 7.15 27.42 26.72
C GLY A 1473 6.42 27.45 25.37
N PRO A 1474 5.18 27.99 25.34
CA PRO A 1474 4.39 28.11 24.12
C PRO A 1474 5.12 28.85 22.99
N ASN A 1475 4.96 28.39 21.75
CA ASN A 1475 5.59 28.99 20.57
C ASN A 1475 5.34 30.50 20.41
N SER A 1476 4.20 31.02 20.88
CA SER A 1476 3.88 32.45 20.88
C SER A 1476 4.90 33.26 21.71
N ILE A 1477 5.21 32.81 22.92
CA ILE A 1477 6.18 33.46 23.82
C ILE A 1477 7.58 33.42 23.20
N ASN A 1478 7.98 32.28 22.64
CA ASN A 1478 9.30 32.15 21.99
C ASN A 1478 9.47 33.08 20.80
N LYS A 1479 8.38 33.37 20.06
CA LYS A 1479 8.39 34.31 18.94
C LYS A 1479 8.63 35.75 19.43
N GLU A 1480 8.00 36.15 20.54
CA GLU A 1480 8.20 37.47 21.14
C GLU A 1480 9.60 37.64 21.72
N ILE A 1481 10.13 36.64 22.44
CA ILE A 1481 11.51 36.65 22.96
C ILE A 1481 12.52 36.78 21.81
N ARG A 1482 12.34 36.00 20.74
CA ARG A 1482 13.21 36.05 19.57
C ARG A 1482 13.17 37.43 18.91
N LYS A 1483 11.98 38.05 18.81
CA LYS A 1483 11.83 39.42 18.30
C LYS A 1483 12.58 40.41 19.19
N ALA A 1484 12.41 40.34 20.50
CA ALA A 1484 13.07 41.23 21.46
C ALA A 1484 14.62 41.07 21.43
N CYS A 1485 15.14 39.83 21.38
CA CYS A 1485 16.58 39.60 21.23
C CYS A 1485 17.11 40.20 19.92
N ARG A 1486 16.37 40.05 18.81
CA ARG A 1486 16.74 40.65 17.51
C ARG A 1486 16.79 42.17 17.56
N GLU A 1487 15.85 42.81 18.25
CA GLU A 1487 15.80 44.27 18.38
C GLU A 1487 16.95 44.81 19.26
N VAL A 1488 17.22 44.18 20.41
CA VAL A 1488 18.30 44.60 21.32
C VAL A 1488 19.69 44.35 20.73
N ASN A 1489 19.87 43.27 19.96
CA ASN A 1489 21.13 42.96 19.27
C ASN A 1489 21.48 43.92 18.12
N ARG A 1490 20.60 44.87 17.75
CA ARG A 1490 20.94 45.90 16.75
C ARG A 1490 21.97 46.90 17.27
N VAL A 1491 22.08 47.08 18.58
CA VAL A 1491 23.05 47.99 19.22
C VAL A 1491 24.40 47.28 19.35
N ARG A 1492 25.34 47.59 18.43
CA ARG A 1492 26.66 46.92 18.38
C ARG A 1492 27.58 47.18 19.57
N SER A 1493 27.36 48.27 20.32
CA SER A 1493 28.22 48.69 21.43
C SER A 1493 27.89 48.01 22.77
N ALA A 1494 27.00 47.02 22.77
CA ALA A 1494 26.44 46.45 23.99
C ALA A 1494 26.35 44.91 23.92
N ALA A 1495 26.14 44.26 25.06
CA ALA A 1495 26.12 42.80 25.18
C ALA A 1495 25.12 42.16 24.21
N SER A 1496 25.54 41.09 23.52
CA SER A 1496 24.68 40.35 22.58
C SER A 1496 23.84 39.28 23.29
N PHE A 1497 22.55 39.18 22.97
CA PHE A 1497 21.62 38.19 23.50
C PHE A 1497 21.53 36.96 22.58
N CYS A 1498 21.93 35.80 23.08
CA CYS A 1498 21.94 34.52 22.38
C CYS A 1498 20.71 33.68 22.76
N HIS A 1499 19.65 33.73 21.94
CA HIS A 1499 18.40 33.01 22.19
C HIS A 1499 18.41 31.54 21.76
N ARG A 1500 18.05 30.64 22.68
CA ARG A 1500 17.86 29.20 22.44
C ARG A 1500 16.48 28.75 22.90
N PHE A 1501 15.78 28.07 22.00
CA PHE A 1501 14.49 27.45 22.29
C PHE A 1501 14.72 26.02 22.75
N GLU A 1502 14.40 25.75 24.02
CA GLU A 1502 14.58 24.45 24.63
C GLU A 1502 13.25 23.70 24.70
N THR A 1503 13.27 22.44 24.22
CA THR A 1503 12.13 21.51 24.27
C THR A 1503 12.45 20.39 25.26
N PHE A 1504 12.68 20.78 26.52
CA PHE A 1504 12.91 19.85 27.62
C PHE A 1504 11.78 18.82 27.74
#